data_AF-A0A1I1NYI5-F1
#
_entry.id   AF-A0A1I1NYI5-F1
#
_cell.length_a   1.000
_cell.length_b   1.000
_cell.length_c   1.000
_cell.angle_alpha   90.00
_cell.angle_beta   90.00
_cell.angle_gamma   90.00
#
_symmetry.space_group_name_H-M   'P 1'
#
loop_
_entity.id
_entity.type
_entity.pdbx_description
1 polymer ?
#
loop_
_entity_poly.entity_id
_entity_poly.type
_entity_poly.pdbx_seq_one_letter_code
_entity_poly.pdbx_strand_id
1 'polypeptide(L)'
;MVCKNRSEYYRFTLRFFTLLYLFFFSFQLFAQIPKTISFSSLDNQFSSDIAQDARGDFWLTTQSGLYRFDGLDSQKISSETVKGLRGYKFKDVLVNKNNIWLNSDAGIELIDIQSQTSQLVTSQIAEQLHLDKNNRLWYIHLGKLKKYDGKQVSSILPSSAVGKVIHFLLLAEQKMWIINQKNQLILFDLPTKKIINTIQLTQATLALKQNSQGTIWLLNNDFKLQFIQQGSLLDYQPLKNEFIFRFATSTDGYIYFYNQKGAFIHDTYSQTTRIIQETDKHSLRNIYLDRKKGLWLQLQNGDWLNSSSSVVRKYNVDESIKVSLDTLRSKVPNLEQVININKQNWLGINSTGLYLKTNNHDAFQLSDMQNIKTIYYDNAELLWLSDDIFLYSFDLLTKKIIDTFSIKNIKAITSFNNDYLLTATHKRLYLIAPHHKKVIIKKNENMGLIYDIFYDQNIETLWLATQTGLWQAKQNNQLWSFKHITPGKITYIHNVKSEYLWLIKNDILTLFNSDTKEFIYHNPIQISSPRNQLIKLKNTLIFNHEMIAFEDNKIHTSNSTLKVSSLSYNKENKKNKVVLFPSQKIYLPSTTKTIYIKISEQLGTLNKNFSFEYRFLSQPDWFPLGKGSSTLTLSQLPSGIHVIQFRNVKYPLKKHTELSLVIATPPLSNWWYLIILIVLFGFGFCIFKFNVQPKQKQDTLTLALLKQTKEAIWIANHDFEIKQVNKIFTQITGFDEQEVINKNPTIYSSKGRNKKLEQLIQQELVDNEYWSGEVWSCRKNGEEYSLDLSITKVNKNKKNQAPNYQYVGMFSDITIRKRNERELRLLATRDPITQLPNRTLFIEHLEKAIHSCNETFPTFALLFIDLDNFHKINDSLGHTQGDLFLKQIGLRLKSNLEKGFTIARLGGDEFAVLIPPYLYSGMTLFYAKRVADNILSLCKSPFTLEGIDISITTSIGISRYPDNGINCEMLMRSADTALVHAKQNGKNSFQFYDKSQTQTTPELLSKEYKLSQGIENEELILFYQAKYDTSLNRVVGFEALARWPQVDGTMISPGEFIPIAESNGMIVTLTLNLFKQACKQLQFWKQHIDINGRIAINLSAKHFQKIDLVKDLTHCLASFNISGRAIELEITESAMMDNPDFALKQMLKLKELGFSIALDDFGTGHSSLSYLKKFPIDKLKIDRSFILDITTSEQDRNITSTIIQLAKYLNIEVVAEGVETKEQVYLLHIMGCKVIQGYYFSRPIPADKVINLINQPTKIQSS
;
A
#
# COMPACT_ATOMS: atom_id res chain seq x y z
N MET A 1 80.87 -25.43 16.10
CA MET A 1 81.78 -25.18 14.95
C MET A 1 81.03 -24.41 13.87
N VAL A 2 81.73 -23.44 13.29
CA VAL A 2 81.27 -22.45 12.30
C VAL A 2 80.99 -23.12 10.95
N CYS A 3 79.94 -22.68 10.25
CA CYS A 3 79.92 -22.31 8.81
C CYS A 3 78.51 -22.44 8.21
N LYS A 4 77.97 -21.32 7.72
CA LYS A 4 77.77 -21.01 6.29
C LYS A 4 76.79 -21.93 5.55
N ASN A 5 75.54 -21.49 5.42
CA ASN A 5 75.01 -21.06 4.11
C ASN A 5 73.58 -20.54 4.25
N ARG A 6 73.42 -19.22 4.12
CA ARG A 6 72.13 -18.51 4.19
C ARG A 6 71.28 -18.62 2.91
N SER A 7 71.76 -19.28 1.86
CA SER A 7 71.06 -19.34 0.55
C SER A 7 70.23 -20.59 0.31
N GLU A 8 70.45 -21.70 1.04
CA GLU A 8 69.62 -22.91 0.92
C GLU A 8 68.44 -22.93 1.89
N TYR A 9 68.57 -22.32 3.07
CA TYR A 9 67.48 -22.24 4.04
C TYR A 9 66.28 -21.45 3.49
N TYR A 10 66.53 -20.35 2.75
CA TYR A 10 65.47 -19.55 2.15
C TYR A 10 64.76 -20.25 0.99
N ARG A 11 65.45 -21.07 0.18
CA ARG A 11 64.81 -21.84 -0.90
C ARG A 11 64.05 -23.05 -0.38
N PHE A 12 64.48 -23.64 0.74
CA PHE A 12 63.75 -24.72 1.41
C PHE A 12 62.54 -24.19 2.19
N THR A 13 62.65 -23.06 2.91
CA THR A 13 61.50 -22.45 3.58
C THR A 13 60.49 -21.86 2.60
N LEU A 14 60.92 -21.29 1.47
CA LEU A 14 59.96 -20.78 0.48
C LEU A 14 59.22 -21.93 -0.22
N ARG A 15 59.90 -23.04 -0.56
CA ARG A 15 59.22 -24.23 -1.12
C ARG A 15 58.34 -24.95 -0.10
N PHE A 16 58.78 -25.04 1.17
CA PHE A 16 58.00 -25.64 2.25
C PHE A 16 56.77 -24.80 2.58
N PHE A 17 56.88 -23.46 2.61
CA PHE A 17 55.73 -22.57 2.79
C PHE A 17 54.84 -22.47 1.56
N THR A 18 55.35 -22.54 0.32
CA THR A 18 54.47 -22.58 -0.87
C THR A 18 53.75 -23.92 -1.01
N LEU A 19 54.36 -25.04 -0.60
CA LEU A 19 53.67 -26.34 -0.53
C LEU A 19 52.67 -26.35 0.63
N LEU A 20 52.97 -25.76 1.79
CA LEU A 20 52.01 -25.60 2.88
C LEU A 20 50.85 -24.67 2.48
N TYR A 21 51.13 -23.58 1.76
CA TYR A 21 50.13 -22.60 1.33
C TYR A 21 49.22 -23.16 0.25
N LEU A 22 49.74 -23.97 -0.70
CA LEU A 22 48.93 -24.69 -1.70
C LEU A 22 48.13 -25.86 -1.10
N PHE A 23 48.62 -26.49 -0.01
CA PHE A 23 47.91 -27.55 0.71
C PHE A 23 46.83 -27.00 1.65
N PHE A 24 46.99 -25.79 2.19
CA PHE A 24 45.98 -25.09 3.00
C PHE A 24 44.93 -24.35 2.15
N PHE A 25 45.22 -23.97 0.91
CA PHE A 25 44.25 -23.32 0.01
C PHE A 25 43.21 -24.27 -0.61
N SER A 26 43.35 -25.59 -0.44
CA SER A 26 42.43 -26.59 -1.01
C SER A 26 41.49 -27.27 -0.01
N PHE A 27 41.49 -26.88 1.27
CA PHE A 27 40.52 -27.39 2.26
C PHE A 27 40.10 -26.32 3.27
N GLN A 28 39.29 -25.35 2.84
CA GLN A 28 38.41 -24.61 3.74
C GLN A 28 37.12 -24.15 3.03
N LEU A 29 36.47 -25.12 2.40
CA LEU A 29 35.04 -25.08 2.11
C LEU A 29 34.37 -26.17 2.95
N PHE A 30 33.29 -25.79 3.64
CA PHE A 30 32.38 -26.59 4.49
C PHE A 30 32.79 -26.80 5.96
N ALA A 31 32.21 -26.00 6.86
CA ALA A 31 31.00 -26.38 7.61
C ALA A 31 30.83 -25.54 8.90
N GLN A 32 29.88 -24.58 8.91
CA GLN A 32 29.08 -24.28 10.10
C GLN A 32 27.64 -23.89 9.69
N ILE A 33 26.70 -24.58 10.31
CA ILE A 33 25.24 -24.67 10.12
C ILE A 33 24.54 -23.51 10.88
N PRO A 34 23.30 -23.10 10.55
CA PRO A 34 22.80 -21.74 10.74
C PRO A 34 22.31 -21.46 12.17
N LYS A 35 22.39 -20.20 12.58
CA LYS A 35 21.64 -19.66 13.72
C LYS A 35 20.26 -19.19 13.26
N THR A 36 19.28 -19.66 14.01
CA THR A 36 17.85 -19.43 13.98
C THR A 36 17.44 -17.96 14.19
N ILE A 37 16.27 -17.64 13.63
CA ILE A 37 15.47 -16.41 13.76
C ILE A 37 15.15 -16.11 15.23
N SER A 38 14.96 -14.82 15.59
CA SER A 38 14.29 -14.41 16.84
C SER A 38 13.16 -13.41 16.59
N PHE A 39 12.08 -13.59 17.34
CA PHE A 39 10.83 -12.83 17.51
C PHE A 39 10.81 -11.32 17.20
N SER A 40 9.91 -10.89 16.31
CA SER A 40 9.51 -9.47 16.20
C SER A 40 8.06 -9.25 15.73
N SER A 41 7.21 -10.29 15.67
CA SER A 41 5.88 -10.20 15.04
C SER A 41 4.69 -9.99 16.00
N LEU A 42 4.91 -9.93 17.31
CA LEU A 42 3.84 -9.82 18.32
C LEU A 42 3.78 -8.47 19.07
N ASP A 43 4.80 -7.61 18.93
CA ASP A 43 5.00 -6.47 19.85
C ASP A 43 4.05 -5.27 19.70
N ASN A 44 2.96 -5.36 18.94
CA ASN A 44 1.98 -4.26 18.83
C ASN A 44 0.52 -4.70 18.68
N GLN A 45 0.17 -5.95 18.98
CA GLN A 45 -1.20 -6.46 18.77
C GLN A 45 -1.87 -6.84 20.09
N PHE A 46 -2.86 -6.06 20.50
CA PHE A 46 -3.69 -6.34 21.68
C PHE A 46 -4.37 -7.70 21.56
N SER A 47 -4.29 -8.50 22.62
CA SER A 47 -5.03 -9.76 22.74
C SER A 47 -6.45 -9.50 23.28
N SER A 48 -7.46 -10.13 22.68
CA SER A 48 -8.89 -9.90 22.95
C SER A 48 -9.57 -11.01 23.76
N ASP A 49 -9.02 -12.22 23.74
CA ASP A 49 -9.52 -13.43 24.41
C ASP A 49 -8.39 -14.48 24.43
N ILE A 50 -8.36 -15.37 25.42
CA ILE A 50 -7.34 -16.42 25.55
C ILE A 50 -7.96 -17.72 26.10
N ALA A 51 -7.53 -18.85 25.55
CA ALA A 51 -8.00 -20.17 25.97
C ALA A 51 -6.86 -21.18 26.07
N GLN A 52 -7.05 -22.25 26.84
CA GLN A 52 -6.06 -23.30 27.01
C GLN A 52 -6.55 -24.62 26.40
N ASP A 53 -5.69 -25.28 25.62
CA ASP A 53 -6.00 -26.61 25.05
C ASP A 53 -5.68 -27.77 26.01
N ALA A 54 -6.05 -29.00 25.64
CA ALA A 54 -5.84 -30.18 26.48
C ALA A 54 -4.36 -30.55 26.71
N ARG A 55 -3.40 -29.94 26.00
CA ARG A 55 -1.95 -30.12 26.23
C ARG A 55 -1.38 -29.09 27.20
N GLY A 56 -2.19 -28.11 27.60
CA GLY A 56 -1.79 -27.00 28.45
C GLY A 56 -1.25 -25.80 27.67
N ASP A 57 -1.35 -25.80 26.34
CA ASP A 57 -0.86 -24.71 25.48
C ASP A 57 -1.87 -23.56 25.46
N PHE A 58 -1.35 -22.33 25.48
CA PHE A 58 -2.17 -21.12 25.47
C PHE A 58 -2.47 -20.69 24.04
N TRP A 59 -3.71 -20.28 23.81
CA TRP A 59 -4.20 -19.75 22.56
C TRP A 59 -4.62 -18.30 22.78
N LEU A 60 -3.90 -17.37 22.16
CA LEU A 60 -4.13 -15.93 22.26
C LEU A 60 -4.83 -15.44 21.00
N THR A 61 -5.98 -14.79 21.14
CA THR A 61 -6.60 -14.07 20.02
C THR A 61 -6.07 -12.65 20.01
N THR A 62 -5.55 -12.17 18.88
CA THR A 62 -5.17 -10.77 18.69
C THR A 62 -5.93 -10.17 17.51
N GLN A 63 -5.78 -8.87 17.27
CA GLN A 63 -6.35 -8.23 16.07
C GLN A 63 -5.85 -8.85 14.74
N SER A 64 -4.73 -9.58 14.74
CA SER A 64 -4.21 -10.29 13.58
C SER A 64 -4.50 -11.79 13.58
N GLY A 65 -5.38 -12.27 14.45
CA GLY A 65 -5.90 -13.65 14.43
C GLY A 65 -5.56 -14.46 15.68
N LEU A 66 -5.78 -15.78 15.60
CA LEU A 66 -5.55 -16.71 16.69
C LEU A 66 -4.11 -17.27 16.63
N TYR A 67 -3.38 -17.13 17.74
CA TYR A 67 -2.00 -17.56 17.90
C TYR A 67 -1.93 -18.69 18.92
N ARG A 68 -1.33 -19.82 18.54
CA ARG A 68 -0.98 -20.89 19.47
C ARG A 68 0.42 -20.64 20.00
N PHE A 69 0.57 -20.57 21.31
CA PHE A 69 1.86 -20.45 21.96
C PHE A 69 2.34 -21.84 22.39
N ASP A 70 3.43 -22.33 21.80
CA ASP A 70 4.08 -23.61 22.15
C ASP A 70 5.33 -23.41 23.05
N GLY A 71 5.63 -22.17 23.44
CA GLY A 71 6.66 -21.85 24.41
C GLY A 71 8.10 -21.95 23.90
N LEU A 72 8.34 -21.83 22.59
CA LEU A 72 9.69 -21.91 22.02
C LEU A 72 10.43 -20.57 21.93
N ASP A 73 9.77 -19.46 22.23
CA ASP A 73 10.43 -18.19 22.53
C ASP A 73 9.75 -17.55 23.76
N SER A 74 10.53 -17.54 24.84
CA SER A 74 10.19 -17.32 26.26
C SER A 74 9.33 -18.44 26.91
N GLN A 75 9.76 -18.80 28.12
CA GLN A 75 9.43 -20.02 28.85
C GLN A 75 7.94 -20.39 28.90
N LYS A 76 7.67 -21.71 28.90
CA LYS A 76 6.39 -22.29 29.28
C LYS A 76 5.98 -21.77 30.66
N ILE A 77 4.92 -20.97 30.74
CA ILE A 77 4.21 -20.71 31.99
C ILE A 77 3.59 -22.04 32.39
N SER A 78 4.27 -22.73 33.30
CA SER A 78 3.78 -23.96 33.90
C SER A 78 3.08 -23.62 35.20
N SER A 79 2.32 -24.58 35.71
CA SER A 79 1.68 -24.44 37.01
C SER A 79 2.70 -24.31 38.18
N GLU A 80 3.99 -24.52 37.92
CA GLU A 80 5.11 -24.29 38.85
C GLU A 80 5.64 -22.86 38.82
N THR A 81 5.51 -22.16 37.68
CA THR A 81 6.08 -20.82 37.46
C THR A 81 5.22 -19.72 38.11
N VAL A 82 3.91 -19.97 38.24
CA VAL A 82 2.96 -19.06 38.88
C VAL A 82 2.25 -19.78 40.02
N LYS A 83 2.52 -19.36 41.25
CA LYS A 83 1.88 -19.89 42.47
C LYS A 83 0.41 -19.48 42.51
N GLY A 84 -0.45 -20.35 42.00
CA GLY A 84 -1.89 -20.07 41.83
C GLY A 84 -2.49 -20.78 40.63
N LEU A 85 -1.65 -21.24 39.68
CA LEU A 85 -2.11 -21.99 38.51
C LEU A 85 -2.37 -23.49 38.78
N ARG A 86 -1.92 -24.04 39.92
CA ARG A 86 -2.13 -25.45 40.28
C ARG A 86 -3.49 -25.64 40.94
N GLY A 87 -4.32 -26.48 40.33
CA GLY A 87 -5.51 -27.04 40.99
C GLY A 87 -6.79 -26.21 40.89
N TYR A 88 -6.77 -25.05 40.23
CA TYR A 88 -7.97 -24.24 40.02
C TYR A 88 -8.45 -24.30 38.58
N LYS A 89 -9.77 -24.43 38.40
CA LYS A 89 -10.40 -24.38 37.09
C LYS A 89 -10.60 -22.92 36.70
N PHE A 90 -10.01 -22.50 35.59
CA PHE A 90 -10.19 -21.16 35.06
C PHE A 90 -11.51 -21.04 34.31
N LYS A 91 -12.24 -19.97 34.61
CA LYS A 91 -13.54 -19.65 33.99
C LYS A 91 -13.38 -18.67 32.84
N ASP A 92 -12.47 -17.71 32.97
CA ASP A 92 -12.34 -16.58 32.04
C ASP A 92 -10.96 -15.94 32.18
N VAL A 93 -10.42 -15.35 31.11
CA VAL A 93 -9.07 -14.78 31.10
C VAL A 93 -9.01 -13.56 30.17
N LEU A 94 -8.41 -12.47 30.64
CA LEU A 94 -8.24 -11.23 29.89
C LEU A 94 -6.76 -10.85 29.77
N VAL A 95 -6.36 -10.22 28.67
CA VAL A 95 -4.96 -9.84 28.43
C VAL A 95 -4.89 -8.39 27.95
N ASN A 96 -3.90 -7.64 28.43
CA ASN A 96 -3.54 -6.33 27.91
C ASN A 96 -2.02 -6.24 27.66
N LYS A 97 -1.51 -5.07 27.27
CA LYS A 97 -0.10 -4.87 26.88
C LYS A 97 0.91 -5.34 27.93
N ASN A 98 0.57 -5.21 29.21
CA ASN A 98 1.51 -5.47 30.30
C ASN A 98 1.06 -6.61 31.21
N ASN A 99 -0.21 -7.04 31.14
CA ASN A 99 -0.84 -7.87 32.16
C ASN A 99 -1.76 -8.97 31.59
N ILE A 100 -1.77 -10.12 32.25
CA ILE A 100 -2.74 -11.23 32.07
C ILE A 100 -3.60 -11.34 33.33
N TRP A 101 -4.92 -11.35 33.19
CA TRP A 101 -5.89 -11.51 34.28
C TRP A 101 -6.54 -12.88 34.16
N LEU A 102 -6.36 -13.73 35.14
CA LEU A 102 -6.92 -15.07 35.19
C LEU A 102 -8.06 -15.10 36.21
N ASN A 103 -9.26 -15.49 35.81
CA ASN A 103 -10.36 -15.75 36.74
C ASN A 103 -10.56 -17.25 36.92
N SER A 104 -10.53 -17.67 38.17
CA SER A 104 -10.62 -19.07 38.58
C SER A 104 -11.64 -19.25 39.70
N ASP A 105 -11.83 -20.51 40.09
CA ASP A 105 -12.58 -20.86 41.29
C ASP A 105 -11.96 -20.34 42.61
N ALA A 106 -10.75 -19.77 42.58
CA ALA A 106 -10.14 -19.09 43.73
C ALA A 106 -10.18 -17.55 43.65
N GLY A 107 -10.68 -16.98 42.55
CA GLY A 107 -10.69 -15.54 42.32
C GLY A 107 -9.84 -15.11 41.14
N ILE A 108 -9.49 -13.81 41.12
CA ILE A 108 -8.78 -13.17 40.01
C ILE A 108 -7.30 -13.04 40.37
N GLU A 109 -6.45 -13.52 39.48
CA GLU A 109 -5.00 -13.37 39.54
C GLU A 109 -4.54 -12.46 38.40
N LEU A 110 -3.68 -11.51 38.71
CA LEU A 110 -2.99 -10.63 37.78
C LEU A 110 -1.57 -11.14 37.58
N ILE A 111 -1.13 -11.31 36.35
CA ILE A 111 0.26 -11.64 36.02
C ILE A 111 0.82 -10.49 35.19
N ASP A 112 1.87 -9.86 35.68
CA ASP A 112 2.63 -8.89 34.90
C ASP A 112 3.54 -9.63 33.92
N ILE A 113 3.41 -9.32 32.63
CA ILE A 113 4.05 -10.02 31.52
C ILE A 113 5.56 -9.77 31.51
N GLN A 114 6.01 -8.59 31.92
CA GLN A 114 7.43 -8.21 31.87
C GLN A 114 8.22 -8.77 33.05
N SER A 115 7.66 -8.65 34.25
CA SER A 115 8.27 -9.13 35.48
C SER A 115 7.95 -10.59 35.79
N GLN A 116 6.98 -11.19 35.07
CA GLN A 116 6.42 -12.51 35.34
C GLN A 116 5.90 -12.67 36.78
N THR A 117 5.60 -11.56 37.45
CA THR A 117 5.11 -11.57 38.83
C THR A 117 3.61 -11.77 38.84
N SER A 118 3.12 -12.63 39.73
CA SER A 118 1.69 -12.80 39.94
C SER A 118 1.23 -12.13 41.24
N GLN A 119 0.05 -11.52 41.15
CA GLN A 119 -0.62 -10.84 42.24
C GLN A 119 -2.07 -11.30 42.26
N LEU A 120 -2.48 -11.93 43.36
CA LEU A 120 -3.88 -12.27 43.57
C LEU A 120 -4.67 -10.98 43.87
N VAL A 121 -5.60 -10.65 42.98
CA VAL A 121 -6.45 -9.45 43.06
C VAL A 121 -7.60 -9.68 44.06
N THR A 122 -8.08 -10.92 44.16
CA THR A 122 -9.13 -11.33 45.09
C THR A 122 -8.99 -12.82 45.42
N SER A 123 -9.19 -13.18 46.69
CA SER A 123 -9.16 -14.57 47.20
C SER A 123 -10.50 -15.32 47.03
N GLN A 124 -11.44 -14.71 46.32
CA GLN A 124 -12.80 -15.18 46.14
C GLN A 124 -13.21 -15.05 44.69
N ILE A 125 -14.05 -15.98 44.24
CA ILE A 125 -14.54 -16.11 42.86
C ILE A 125 -15.11 -14.78 42.36
N ALA A 126 -14.65 -14.36 41.19
CA ALA A 126 -15.23 -13.24 40.47
C ALA A 126 -16.10 -13.73 39.31
N GLU A 127 -17.08 -12.92 38.98
CA GLU A 127 -18.03 -13.14 37.91
C GLU A 127 -17.93 -11.99 36.91
N GLN A 128 -18.07 -12.28 35.62
CA GLN A 128 -18.15 -11.31 34.53
C GLN A 128 -17.01 -10.27 34.52
N LEU A 129 -15.92 -10.57 33.81
CA LEU A 129 -14.77 -9.66 33.71
C LEU A 129 -14.92 -8.71 32.50
N HIS A 130 -14.40 -7.49 32.62
CA HIS A 130 -14.33 -6.55 31.51
C HIS A 130 -13.15 -5.58 31.66
N LEU A 131 -12.37 -5.35 30.60
CA LEU A 131 -11.34 -4.32 30.56
C LEU A 131 -11.88 -3.05 29.89
N ASP A 132 -11.73 -1.89 30.55
CA ASP A 132 -12.09 -0.61 29.94
C ASP A 132 -10.97 -0.06 29.02
N LYS A 133 -11.26 1.05 28.32
CA LYS A 133 -10.31 1.73 27.40
C LYS A 133 -8.99 2.15 28.08
N ASN A 134 -8.96 2.26 29.41
CA ASN A 134 -7.78 2.64 30.19
C ASN A 134 -7.09 1.42 30.82
N ASN A 135 -7.39 0.20 30.34
CA ASN A 135 -6.85 -1.06 30.86
C ASN A 135 -7.21 -1.36 32.32
N ARG A 136 -8.31 -0.79 32.84
CA ARG A 136 -8.78 -1.09 34.21
C ARG A 136 -9.73 -2.28 34.16
N LEU A 137 -9.58 -3.19 35.11
CA LEU A 137 -10.40 -4.40 35.19
C LEU A 137 -11.67 -4.14 36.00
N TRP A 138 -12.81 -4.49 35.44
CA TRP A 138 -14.12 -4.46 36.07
C TRP A 138 -14.64 -5.87 36.23
N TYR A 139 -15.23 -6.17 37.39
CA TYR A 139 -15.74 -7.49 37.70
C TYR A 139 -16.82 -7.46 38.77
N ILE A 140 -17.66 -8.49 38.80
CA ILE A 140 -18.64 -8.71 39.86
C ILE A 140 -18.03 -9.65 40.91
N HIS A 141 -18.25 -9.32 42.17
CA HIS A 141 -17.82 -10.15 43.30
C HIS A 141 -18.88 -10.12 44.39
N LEU A 142 -19.49 -11.27 44.69
CA LEU A 142 -20.60 -11.42 45.64
C LEU A 142 -21.76 -10.43 45.34
N GLY A 143 -22.05 -10.22 44.05
CA GLY A 143 -23.05 -9.26 43.60
C GLY A 143 -22.66 -7.78 43.73
N LYS A 144 -21.40 -7.46 44.03
CA LYS A 144 -20.90 -6.07 44.03
C LYS A 144 -20.00 -5.84 42.83
N LEU A 145 -20.23 -4.75 42.11
CA LEU A 145 -19.34 -4.31 41.04
C LEU A 145 -18.06 -3.72 41.64
N LYS A 146 -16.93 -4.28 41.25
CA LYS A 146 -15.59 -3.88 41.65
C LYS A 146 -14.78 -3.46 40.42
N LYS A 147 -13.84 -2.55 40.64
CA LYS A 147 -12.85 -2.11 39.66
C LYS A 147 -11.46 -2.15 40.25
N TYR A 148 -10.54 -2.73 39.51
CA TYR A 148 -9.11 -2.74 39.82
C TYR A 148 -8.35 -1.85 38.81
N ASP A 149 -7.53 -0.95 39.32
CA ASP A 149 -6.83 0.09 38.55
C ASP A 149 -5.32 -0.12 38.41
N GLY A 150 -4.80 -1.30 38.79
CA GLY A 150 -3.37 -1.58 38.84
C GLY A 150 -2.76 -1.49 40.24
N LYS A 151 -3.45 -0.82 41.19
CA LYS A 151 -2.95 -0.65 42.56
C LYS A 151 -3.93 -1.13 43.61
N GLN A 152 -5.23 -0.86 43.42
CA GLN A 152 -6.25 -1.13 44.43
C GLN A 152 -7.57 -1.61 43.82
N VAL A 153 -8.31 -2.38 44.61
CA VAL A 153 -9.69 -2.77 44.32
C VAL A 153 -10.62 -1.73 44.94
N SER A 154 -11.41 -1.06 44.11
CA SER A 154 -12.45 -0.12 44.54
C SER A 154 -13.84 -0.69 44.26
N SER A 155 -14.76 -0.59 45.21
CA SER A 155 -16.18 -0.88 44.95
C SER A 155 -16.85 0.40 44.46
N ILE A 156 -17.51 0.33 43.30
CA ILE A 156 -18.02 1.53 42.62
C ILE A 156 -19.45 1.85 43.03
N LEU A 157 -20.21 0.83 43.44
CA LEU A 157 -21.63 0.96 43.76
C LEU A 157 -21.86 0.79 45.26
N PRO A 158 -22.53 1.74 45.93
CA PRO A 158 -23.12 1.48 47.23
C PRO A 158 -24.16 0.37 47.06
N SER A 159 -24.05 -0.71 47.83
CA SER A 159 -24.95 -1.86 47.72
C SER A 159 -26.42 -1.49 47.95
N SER A 160 -26.69 -0.34 48.57
CA SER A 160 -28.03 0.21 48.83
C SER A 160 -28.73 0.78 47.60
N ALA A 161 -28.01 1.24 46.57
CA ALA A 161 -28.64 1.95 45.45
C ALA A 161 -29.11 1.03 44.31
N VAL A 162 -28.33 0.01 43.97
CA VAL A 162 -28.58 -0.85 42.78
C VAL A 162 -28.90 -2.30 43.17
N GLY A 163 -28.62 -2.69 44.42
CA GLY A 163 -28.74 -4.07 44.89
C GLY A 163 -27.59 -4.96 44.40
N LYS A 164 -27.75 -6.29 44.51
CA LYS A 164 -26.77 -7.26 44.03
C LYS A 164 -26.79 -7.32 42.50
N VAL A 165 -25.67 -7.04 41.86
CA VAL A 165 -25.46 -7.04 40.41
C VAL A 165 -25.26 -8.47 39.90
N ILE A 166 -25.97 -8.83 38.83
CA ILE A 166 -25.84 -10.09 38.09
C ILE A 166 -25.07 -9.87 36.79
N HIS A 167 -25.42 -8.83 36.03
CA HIS A 167 -24.74 -8.50 34.78
C HIS A 167 -24.42 -7.02 34.68
N PHE A 168 -23.36 -6.66 33.95
CA PHE A 168 -23.07 -5.28 33.59
C PHE A 168 -22.51 -5.12 32.18
N LEU A 169 -22.72 -3.94 31.60
CA LEU A 169 -22.20 -3.53 30.30
C LEU A 169 -21.72 -2.08 30.40
N LEU A 170 -20.42 -1.87 30.19
CA LEU A 170 -19.82 -0.54 30.14
C LEU A 170 -20.07 0.10 28.77
N LEU A 171 -20.56 1.34 28.75
CA LEU A 171 -20.74 2.11 27.53
C LEU A 171 -19.51 3.01 27.28
N ALA A 172 -19.32 3.45 26.04
CA ALA A 172 -18.16 4.26 25.63
C ALA A 172 -18.17 5.69 26.22
N GLU A 173 -19.35 6.18 26.59
CA GLU A 173 -19.61 7.36 27.43
C GLU A 173 -19.72 6.87 28.87
N GLN A 174 -19.51 7.69 29.90
CA GLN A 174 -19.36 7.28 31.32
C GLN A 174 -20.63 6.67 31.98
N LYS A 175 -21.51 6.01 31.22
CA LYS A 175 -22.70 5.28 31.64
C LYS A 175 -22.49 3.78 31.56
N MET A 176 -23.30 3.02 32.28
CA MET A 176 -23.28 1.56 32.22
C MET A 176 -24.67 0.98 32.42
N TRP A 177 -24.96 -0.13 31.73
CA TRP A 177 -26.14 -0.94 32.04
C TRP A 177 -25.81 -1.98 33.10
N ILE A 178 -26.71 -2.16 34.04
CA ILE A 178 -26.59 -3.10 35.15
C ILE A 178 -27.87 -3.91 35.23
N ILE A 179 -27.76 -5.22 35.40
CA ILE A 179 -28.89 -6.08 35.76
C ILE A 179 -28.68 -6.52 37.19
N ASN A 180 -29.66 -6.29 38.06
CA ASN A 180 -29.60 -6.70 39.46
C ASN A 180 -30.40 -8.00 39.73
N GLN A 181 -30.29 -8.53 40.94
CA GLN A 181 -30.99 -9.73 41.40
C GLN A 181 -32.52 -9.61 41.43
N LYS A 182 -33.07 -8.40 41.30
CA LYS A 182 -34.51 -8.17 41.16
C LYS A 182 -34.97 -8.16 39.69
N ASN A 183 -34.12 -8.62 38.76
CA ASN A 183 -34.34 -8.55 37.31
C ASN A 183 -34.62 -7.12 36.82
N GLN A 184 -33.96 -6.13 37.40
CA GLN A 184 -34.06 -4.74 36.93
C GLN A 184 -32.86 -4.41 36.07
N LEU A 185 -33.11 -3.95 34.84
CA LEU A 185 -32.14 -3.41 33.92
C LEU A 185 -32.01 -1.89 34.16
N ILE A 186 -30.91 -1.48 34.75
CA ILE A 186 -30.65 -0.15 35.29
C ILE A 186 -29.57 0.52 34.43
N LEU A 187 -29.89 1.68 33.86
CA LEU A 187 -28.91 2.58 33.27
C LEU A 187 -28.33 3.45 34.37
N PHE A 188 -27.05 3.27 34.68
CA PHE A 188 -26.34 3.96 35.74
C PHE A 188 -25.30 4.91 35.19
N ASP A 189 -25.23 6.12 35.74
CA ASP A 189 -24.24 7.13 35.38
C ASP A 189 -23.07 7.11 36.37
N LEU A 190 -21.88 6.74 35.90
CA LEU A 190 -20.69 6.57 36.75
C LEU A 190 -20.21 7.87 37.42
N PRO A 191 -20.21 9.06 36.78
CA PRO A 191 -19.69 10.30 37.37
C PRO A 191 -20.62 10.86 38.43
N THR A 192 -21.92 10.91 38.13
CA THR A 192 -22.92 11.47 39.06
C THR A 192 -23.38 10.46 40.10
N LYS A 193 -23.06 9.17 39.91
CA LYS A 193 -23.49 8.03 40.74
C LYS A 193 -25.02 7.92 40.85
N LYS A 194 -25.75 8.33 39.80
CA LYS A 194 -27.22 8.30 39.75
C LYS A 194 -27.74 7.23 38.78
N ILE A 195 -28.92 6.72 39.11
CA ILE A 195 -29.72 5.89 38.20
C ILE A 195 -30.44 6.83 37.22
N ILE A 196 -30.21 6.65 35.92
CA ILE A 196 -30.87 7.41 34.84
C ILE A 196 -32.21 6.77 34.50
N ASN A 197 -32.24 5.44 34.38
CA ASN A 197 -33.43 4.69 33.98
C ASN A 197 -33.41 3.29 34.60
N THR A 198 -34.59 2.74 34.87
CA THR A 198 -34.77 1.37 35.36
C THR A 198 -35.91 0.71 34.58
N ILE A 199 -35.62 -0.44 33.98
CA ILE A 199 -36.58 -1.25 33.24
C ILE A 199 -36.75 -2.57 33.99
N GLN A 200 -38.00 -2.92 34.34
CA GLN A 200 -38.30 -4.21 34.95
C GLN A 200 -38.33 -5.29 33.87
N LEU A 201 -37.48 -6.31 34.00
CA LEU A 201 -37.46 -7.43 33.07
C LEU A 201 -38.47 -8.49 33.53
N THR A 202 -39.26 -8.99 32.58
CA THR A 202 -40.24 -10.05 32.82
C THR A 202 -39.58 -11.40 33.06
N GLN A 203 -38.36 -11.59 32.55
CA GLN A 203 -37.60 -12.83 32.62
C GLN A 203 -36.14 -12.56 32.98
N ALA A 204 -35.49 -13.57 33.55
CA ALA A 204 -34.07 -13.48 33.84
C ALA A 204 -33.26 -13.40 32.54
N THR A 205 -32.19 -12.61 32.59
CA THR A 205 -31.29 -12.39 31.45
C THR A 205 -30.13 -13.38 31.53
N LEU A 206 -29.84 -14.05 30.42
CA LEU A 206 -28.67 -14.90 30.24
C LEU A 206 -27.44 -14.12 29.78
N ALA A 207 -27.64 -13.11 28.93
CA ALA A 207 -26.54 -12.32 28.39
C ALA A 207 -26.97 -10.90 27.99
N LEU A 208 -26.03 -9.95 28.12
CA LEU A 208 -26.17 -8.55 27.73
C LEU A 208 -24.96 -8.12 26.89
N LYS A 209 -25.17 -7.65 25.65
CA LYS A 209 -24.11 -7.24 24.71
C LYS A 209 -24.48 -5.99 23.92
N GLN A 210 -23.48 -5.24 23.44
CA GLN A 210 -23.66 -4.08 22.57
C GLN A 210 -23.00 -4.34 21.20
N ASN A 211 -23.67 -3.96 20.11
CA ASN A 211 -23.07 -3.94 18.77
C ASN A 211 -22.34 -2.60 18.49
N SER A 212 -21.66 -2.48 17.35
CA SER A 212 -20.93 -1.24 16.97
C SER A 212 -21.84 -0.04 16.72
N GLN A 213 -23.10 -0.26 16.36
CA GLN A 213 -24.11 0.79 16.14
C GLN A 213 -24.69 1.32 17.46
N GLY A 214 -24.28 0.74 18.59
CA GLY A 214 -24.73 1.15 19.91
C GLY A 214 -25.98 0.43 20.41
N THR A 215 -26.61 -0.42 19.59
CA THR A 215 -27.78 -1.24 19.96
C THR A 215 -27.39 -2.26 21.01
N ILE A 216 -28.19 -2.31 22.09
CA ILE A 216 -27.99 -3.22 23.20
C ILE A 216 -28.93 -4.40 23.03
N TRP A 217 -28.35 -5.59 22.97
CA TRP A 217 -29.04 -6.86 22.83
C TRP A 217 -29.04 -7.62 24.15
N LEU A 218 -30.20 -8.16 24.49
CA LEU A 218 -30.47 -8.95 25.67
C LEU A 218 -31.00 -10.32 25.25
N LEU A 219 -30.42 -11.38 25.80
CA LEU A 219 -30.93 -12.74 25.67
C LEU A 219 -31.55 -13.15 27.00
N ASN A 220 -32.83 -13.51 27.01
CA ASN A 220 -33.51 -13.95 28.22
C ASN A 220 -33.51 -15.49 28.36
N ASN A 221 -34.00 -16.00 29.49
CA ASN A 221 -34.07 -17.44 29.78
C ASN A 221 -34.99 -18.23 28.84
N ASP A 222 -35.91 -17.58 28.13
CA ASP A 222 -36.74 -18.21 27.09
C ASP A 222 -36.04 -18.26 25.73
N PHE A 223 -34.75 -17.91 25.68
CA PHE A 223 -33.95 -17.79 24.46
C PHE A 223 -34.54 -16.79 23.46
N LYS A 224 -35.27 -15.80 23.97
CA LYS A 224 -35.81 -14.68 23.19
C LYS A 224 -34.80 -13.54 23.17
N LEU A 225 -34.54 -13.05 21.97
CA LEU A 225 -33.76 -11.85 21.73
C LEU A 225 -34.64 -10.63 21.95
N GLN A 226 -34.13 -9.71 22.75
CA GLN A 226 -34.70 -8.38 22.99
C GLN A 226 -33.63 -7.33 22.73
N PHE A 227 -34.03 -6.12 22.36
CA PHE A 227 -33.10 -5.00 22.19
C PHE A 227 -33.68 -3.70 22.75
N ILE A 228 -32.79 -2.76 23.08
CA ILE A 228 -33.19 -1.47 23.63
C ILE A 228 -33.28 -0.45 22.50
N GLN A 229 -34.44 0.19 22.37
CA GLN A 229 -34.67 1.32 21.46
C GLN A 229 -35.41 2.44 22.21
N GLN A 230 -34.88 3.66 22.13
CA GLN A 230 -35.46 4.85 22.78
C GLN A 230 -35.79 4.69 24.28
N GLY A 231 -35.02 3.87 25.01
CA GLY A 231 -35.21 3.66 26.45
C GLY A 231 -36.28 2.61 26.82
N SER A 232 -36.85 1.92 25.83
CA SER A 232 -37.76 0.79 26.02
C SER A 232 -37.15 -0.51 25.49
N LEU A 233 -37.54 -1.63 26.10
CA LEU A 233 -37.11 -2.97 25.69
C LEU A 233 -38.13 -3.54 24.69
N LEU A 234 -37.68 -3.86 23.48
CA LEU A 234 -38.49 -4.44 22.42
C LEU A 234 -38.13 -5.89 22.17
N ASP A 235 -39.14 -6.72 21.94
CA ASP A 235 -38.98 -8.10 21.52
C ASP A 235 -38.55 -8.17 20.06
N TYR A 236 -37.53 -8.98 19.77
CA TYR A 236 -37.04 -9.21 18.42
C TYR A 236 -37.52 -10.55 17.86
N GLN A 237 -36.98 -11.66 18.34
CA GLN A 237 -37.38 -13.02 17.95
C GLN A 237 -36.93 -14.10 18.95
N PRO A 238 -37.65 -15.23 19.05
CA PRO A 238 -37.17 -16.43 19.73
C PRO A 238 -36.13 -17.19 18.90
N LEU A 239 -35.00 -17.58 19.50
CA LEU A 239 -34.01 -18.47 18.87
C LEU A 239 -34.46 -19.93 18.99
N LYS A 240 -34.28 -20.74 17.93
CA LYS A 240 -34.63 -22.17 17.93
C LYS A 240 -33.92 -22.89 19.08
N ASN A 241 -34.69 -23.50 19.98
CA ASN A 241 -34.22 -23.90 21.30
C ASN A 241 -33.50 -25.27 21.34
N GLU A 242 -32.40 -25.30 22.08
CA GLU A 242 -31.95 -26.33 23.04
C GLU A 242 -30.61 -25.84 23.63
N PHE A 243 -30.66 -25.05 24.71
CA PHE A 243 -29.53 -24.54 25.53
C PHE A 243 -28.40 -23.78 24.80
N ILE A 244 -28.52 -22.46 24.72
CA ILE A 244 -27.41 -21.59 24.29
C ILE A 244 -26.33 -21.52 25.38
N PHE A 245 -25.10 -21.89 25.05
CA PHE A 245 -23.97 -21.87 25.98
C PHE A 245 -23.17 -20.58 25.94
N ARG A 246 -23.05 -19.93 24.77
CA ARG A 246 -22.39 -18.63 24.64
C ARG A 246 -23.06 -17.80 23.55
N PHE A 247 -23.00 -16.49 23.76
CA PHE A 247 -23.66 -15.48 22.96
C PHE A 247 -22.70 -14.33 22.63
N ALA A 248 -22.60 -13.98 21.35
CA ALA A 248 -21.74 -12.90 20.85
C ALA A 248 -22.42 -12.11 19.72
N THR A 249 -22.13 -10.82 19.63
CA THR A 249 -22.70 -9.91 18.61
C THR A 249 -21.59 -9.34 17.74
N SER A 250 -21.81 -9.28 16.42
CA SER A 250 -20.90 -8.67 15.46
C SER A 250 -21.16 -7.18 15.26
N THR A 251 -20.27 -6.54 14.50
CA THR A 251 -20.43 -5.14 14.05
C THR A 251 -21.43 -4.98 12.90
N ASP A 252 -21.79 -6.07 12.23
CA ASP A 252 -22.49 -6.07 10.94
C ASP A 252 -23.92 -6.64 11.07
N GLY A 253 -24.48 -6.67 12.29
CA GLY A 253 -25.85 -7.16 12.53
C GLY A 253 -25.99 -8.68 12.56
N TYR A 254 -24.92 -9.41 12.91
CA TYR A 254 -24.99 -10.86 13.10
C TYR A 254 -24.84 -11.22 14.58
N ILE A 255 -25.64 -12.20 15.00
CA ILE A 255 -25.61 -12.79 16.34
C ILE A 255 -25.07 -14.20 16.22
N TYR A 256 -23.98 -14.48 16.93
CA TYR A 256 -23.35 -15.79 16.95
C TYR A 256 -23.60 -16.46 18.29
N PHE A 257 -23.99 -17.72 18.23
CA PHE A 257 -24.20 -18.52 19.42
C PHE A 257 -23.88 -19.99 19.15
N TYR A 258 -23.60 -20.76 20.20
CA TYR A 258 -23.50 -22.21 20.08
C TYR A 258 -24.30 -22.89 21.19
N ASN A 259 -24.75 -24.09 20.87
CA ASN A 259 -25.50 -24.95 21.76
C ASN A 259 -25.01 -26.41 21.60
N GLN A 260 -25.75 -27.38 22.15
CA GLN A 260 -25.41 -28.80 22.07
C GLN A 260 -25.40 -29.38 20.65
N LYS A 261 -26.13 -28.74 19.71
CA LYS A 261 -26.31 -29.17 18.32
C LYS A 261 -25.30 -28.53 17.35
N GLY A 262 -24.61 -27.47 17.76
CA GLY A 262 -23.72 -26.77 16.85
C GLY A 262 -23.39 -25.34 17.18
N ALA A 263 -22.68 -24.70 16.26
CA ALA A 263 -22.53 -23.26 16.20
C ALA A 263 -23.49 -22.68 15.16
N PHE A 264 -24.07 -21.52 15.46
CA PHE A 264 -25.14 -20.89 14.69
C PHE A 264 -24.85 -19.40 14.50
N ILE A 265 -25.30 -18.87 13.36
CA ILE A 265 -25.34 -17.45 13.05
C ILE A 265 -26.79 -17.05 12.84
N HIS A 266 -27.23 -15.99 13.51
CA HIS A 266 -28.53 -15.37 13.32
C HIS A 266 -28.33 -13.99 12.70
N ASP A 267 -29.00 -13.77 11.59
CA ASP A 267 -28.98 -12.50 10.86
C ASP A 267 -30.09 -11.58 11.39
N THR A 268 -29.72 -10.44 11.95
CA THR A 268 -30.68 -9.46 12.50
C THR A 268 -31.40 -8.64 11.44
N TYR A 269 -31.21 -8.92 10.15
CA TYR A 269 -31.98 -8.32 9.07
C TYR A 269 -32.96 -9.31 8.48
N SER A 270 -32.46 -10.48 8.05
CA SER A 270 -33.30 -11.51 7.44
C SER A 270 -34.09 -12.34 8.45
N GLN A 271 -33.81 -12.19 9.75
CA GLN A 271 -34.39 -13.00 10.83
C GLN A 271 -34.17 -14.51 10.64
N THR A 272 -33.14 -14.89 9.87
CA THR A 272 -32.82 -16.29 9.62
C THR A 272 -31.65 -16.74 10.49
N THR A 273 -31.81 -17.90 11.13
CA THR A 273 -30.73 -18.60 11.81
C THR A 273 -30.18 -19.69 10.89
N ARG A 274 -28.88 -19.70 10.67
CA ARG A 274 -28.17 -20.75 9.92
C ARG A 274 -27.18 -21.48 10.80
N ILE A 275 -26.98 -22.75 10.49
CA ILE A 275 -26.00 -23.58 11.16
C ILE A 275 -24.65 -23.34 10.50
N ILE A 276 -23.66 -23.05 11.33
CA ILE A 276 -22.27 -22.84 10.91
C ILE A 276 -21.52 -24.18 10.97
N GLN A 277 -21.78 -24.97 12.02
CA GLN A 277 -21.18 -26.27 12.24
C GLN A 277 -22.15 -27.14 13.05
N GLU A 278 -22.55 -28.30 12.52
CA GLU A 278 -23.26 -29.33 13.28
C GLU A 278 -22.26 -30.19 14.07
N THR A 279 -22.62 -30.60 15.29
CA THR A 279 -21.69 -31.23 16.26
C THR A 279 -21.76 -32.76 16.35
N ASP A 280 -22.37 -33.45 15.38
CA ASP A 280 -22.50 -34.91 15.41
C ASP A 280 -21.14 -35.67 15.44
N LYS A 281 -20.02 -35.00 15.13
CA LYS A 281 -18.67 -35.60 15.18
C LYS A 281 -17.73 -35.02 16.24
N HIS A 282 -17.93 -33.79 16.71
CA HIS A 282 -17.09 -33.15 17.73
C HIS A 282 -17.92 -32.16 18.55
N SER A 283 -18.00 -32.33 19.87
CA SER A 283 -18.69 -31.41 20.78
C SER A 283 -17.93 -30.08 20.91
N LEU A 284 -18.65 -28.96 20.83
CA LEU A 284 -18.08 -27.61 20.99
C LEU A 284 -17.95 -27.23 22.47
N ARG A 285 -16.83 -26.61 22.80
CA ARG A 285 -16.51 -26.06 24.13
C ARG A 285 -16.70 -24.56 24.19
N ASN A 286 -16.46 -23.84 23.10
CA ASN A 286 -16.50 -22.37 23.08
C ASN A 286 -16.65 -21.80 21.67
N ILE A 287 -17.04 -20.52 21.56
CA ILE A 287 -16.97 -19.75 20.31
C ILE A 287 -16.36 -18.37 20.57
N TYR A 288 -15.65 -17.85 19.57
CA TYR A 288 -15.04 -16.53 19.60
C TYR A 288 -15.25 -15.82 18.26
N LEU A 289 -15.65 -14.56 18.29
CA LEU A 289 -15.86 -13.74 17.10
C LEU A 289 -14.73 -12.72 16.95
N ASP A 290 -13.89 -12.91 15.93
CA ASP A 290 -12.82 -11.97 15.59
C ASP A 290 -13.39 -10.79 14.78
N ARG A 291 -13.18 -9.56 15.25
CA ARG A 291 -13.59 -8.32 14.58
C ARG A 291 -12.98 -8.16 13.17
N LYS A 292 -11.88 -8.84 12.87
CA LYS A 292 -11.16 -8.77 11.59
C LYS A 292 -11.07 -10.09 10.83
N LYS A 293 -11.22 -11.29 11.44
CA LYS A 293 -10.94 -12.58 10.75
C LYS A 293 -12.00 -13.68 10.86
N GLY A 294 -13.23 -13.38 11.32
CA GLY A 294 -14.35 -14.33 11.31
C GLY A 294 -14.53 -15.15 12.60
N LEU A 295 -15.35 -16.20 12.54
CA LEU A 295 -15.78 -16.98 13.72
C LEU A 295 -14.85 -18.16 14.01
N TRP A 296 -14.40 -18.28 15.24
CA TRP A 296 -13.61 -19.39 15.76
C TRP A 296 -14.46 -20.28 16.67
N LEU A 297 -14.29 -21.59 16.50
CA LEU A 297 -15.02 -22.63 17.22
C LEU A 297 -14.02 -23.48 18.01
N GLN A 298 -14.14 -23.52 19.33
CA GLN A 298 -13.31 -24.38 20.17
C GLN A 298 -13.98 -25.73 20.37
N LEU A 299 -13.27 -26.81 20.08
CA LEU A 299 -13.69 -28.18 20.33
C LEU A 299 -13.49 -28.57 21.81
N GLN A 300 -14.17 -29.62 22.28
CA GLN A 300 -13.99 -30.13 23.65
C GLN A 300 -12.57 -30.60 23.98
N ASN A 301 -11.81 -31.05 22.98
CA ASN A 301 -10.39 -31.37 23.16
C ASN A 301 -9.50 -30.11 23.29
N GLY A 302 -10.09 -28.91 23.23
CA GLY A 302 -9.41 -27.63 23.38
C GLY A 302 -8.85 -27.03 22.09
N ASP A 303 -8.89 -27.76 20.97
CA ASP A 303 -8.44 -27.25 19.67
C ASP A 303 -9.41 -26.20 19.12
N TRP A 304 -8.88 -25.20 18.41
CA TRP A 304 -9.67 -24.19 17.74
C TRP A 304 -9.76 -24.46 16.24
N LEU A 305 -10.98 -24.38 15.72
CA LEU A 305 -11.31 -24.40 14.30
C LEU A 305 -11.69 -22.98 13.88
N ASN A 306 -11.07 -22.47 12.83
CA ASN A 306 -11.60 -21.28 12.18
C ASN A 306 -12.75 -21.71 11.28
N SER A 307 -13.97 -21.28 11.57
CA SER A 307 -15.03 -21.28 10.58
C SER A 307 -14.74 -20.12 9.63
N SER A 308 -13.92 -20.40 8.62
CA SER A 308 -13.60 -19.47 7.53
C SER A 308 -14.85 -19.25 6.67
N SER A 309 -15.85 -18.57 7.23
CA SER A 309 -16.79 -17.84 6.42
C SER A 309 -16.02 -16.61 5.95
N SER A 310 -15.63 -16.61 4.67
CA SER A 310 -15.34 -15.35 4.00
C SER A 310 -16.51 -14.42 4.25
N VAL A 311 -16.25 -13.26 4.83
CA VAL A 311 -17.33 -12.32 5.15
C VAL A 311 -17.73 -11.67 3.84
N VAL A 312 -18.82 -12.14 3.26
CA VAL A 312 -19.54 -11.41 2.23
C VAL A 312 -20.20 -10.24 2.94
N ARG A 313 -19.63 -9.05 2.78
CA ARG A 313 -20.20 -7.83 3.36
C ARG A 313 -21.21 -7.24 2.39
N LYS A 314 -22.34 -6.83 2.94
CA LYS A 314 -23.29 -5.96 2.27
C LYS A 314 -22.96 -4.53 2.64
N TYR A 315 -22.70 -3.73 1.63
CA TYR A 315 -22.53 -2.30 1.74
C TYR A 315 -23.74 -1.61 1.12
N ASN A 316 -24.13 -0.48 1.69
CA ASN A 316 -24.96 0.45 0.96
C ASN A 316 -24.16 0.92 -0.26
N VAL A 317 -24.81 0.86 -1.43
CA VAL A 317 -24.26 1.45 -2.65
C VAL A 317 -24.01 2.94 -2.36
N ASP A 318 -22.82 3.43 -2.74
CA ASP A 318 -22.48 4.86 -2.68
C ASP A 318 -23.64 5.66 -3.29
N GLU A 319 -24.07 6.73 -2.61
CA GLU A 319 -25.23 7.52 -3.01
C GLU A 319 -25.07 8.04 -4.45
N SER A 320 -23.84 8.36 -4.88
CA SER A 320 -23.55 8.78 -6.26
C SER A 320 -23.77 7.67 -7.29
N ILE A 321 -23.42 6.42 -6.96
CA ILE A 321 -23.64 5.22 -7.79
C ILE A 321 -25.13 4.89 -7.82
N LYS A 322 -25.80 4.97 -6.67
CA LYS A 322 -27.22 4.67 -6.50
C LYS A 322 -28.06 5.63 -7.34
N VAL A 323 -27.88 6.94 -7.15
CA VAL A 323 -28.54 7.99 -7.93
C VAL A 323 -28.28 7.76 -9.42
N SER A 324 -27.03 7.48 -9.79
CA SER A 324 -26.68 7.31 -11.20
C SER A 324 -27.35 6.13 -11.88
N LEU A 325 -27.41 5.00 -11.20
CA LEU A 325 -28.05 3.78 -11.69
C LEU A 325 -29.58 3.94 -11.74
N ASP A 326 -30.16 4.64 -10.76
CA ASP A 326 -31.59 4.94 -10.71
C ASP A 326 -31.99 5.88 -11.85
N THR A 327 -31.18 6.89 -12.18
CA THR A 327 -31.39 7.74 -13.36
C THR A 327 -31.39 6.92 -14.66
N LEU A 328 -30.47 5.96 -14.80
CA LEU A 328 -30.42 5.11 -15.99
C LEU A 328 -31.68 4.21 -16.08
N ARG A 329 -32.08 3.59 -14.97
CA ARG A 329 -33.27 2.71 -14.91
C ARG A 329 -34.58 3.44 -15.09
N SER A 330 -34.69 4.69 -14.62
CA SER A 330 -35.90 5.49 -14.76
C SER A 330 -36.06 6.01 -16.19
N LYS A 331 -34.96 6.36 -16.85
CA LYS A 331 -34.97 6.91 -18.21
C LYS A 331 -34.99 5.86 -19.31
N VAL A 332 -34.43 4.67 -19.06
CA VAL A 332 -34.39 3.58 -20.04
C VAL A 332 -35.27 2.42 -19.56
N PRO A 333 -36.50 2.29 -20.09
CA PRO A 333 -37.37 1.19 -19.71
C PRO A 333 -36.82 -0.15 -20.22
N ASN A 334 -37.09 -1.21 -19.46
CA ASN A 334 -36.81 -2.61 -19.83
C ASN A 334 -35.33 -2.91 -20.16
N LEU A 335 -34.38 -2.28 -19.46
CA LEU A 335 -32.94 -2.59 -19.57
C LEU A 335 -32.68 -4.09 -19.42
N GLU A 336 -32.09 -4.73 -20.43
CA GLU A 336 -31.70 -6.15 -20.53
C GLU A 336 -30.30 -6.44 -19.98
N GLN A 337 -29.35 -5.51 -20.07
CA GLN A 337 -28.02 -5.66 -19.48
C GLN A 337 -27.46 -4.29 -19.14
N VAL A 338 -26.74 -4.20 -18.02
CA VAL A 338 -26.07 -2.98 -17.58
C VAL A 338 -24.60 -3.27 -17.29
N ILE A 339 -23.71 -2.45 -17.83
CA ILE A 339 -22.26 -2.51 -17.58
C ILE A 339 -21.80 -1.19 -16.98
N ASN A 340 -21.01 -1.26 -15.92
CA ASN A 340 -20.30 -0.11 -15.39
C ASN A 340 -18.98 0.08 -16.14
N ILE A 341 -18.79 1.23 -16.78
CA ILE A 341 -17.51 1.59 -17.41
C ILE A 341 -16.54 2.12 -16.34
N ASN A 342 -17.05 3.00 -15.47
CA ASN A 342 -16.33 3.58 -14.34
C ASN A 342 -17.35 4.03 -13.27
N LYS A 343 -16.89 4.57 -12.13
CA LYS A 343 -17.75 4.92 -10.97
C LYS A 343 -19.03 5.68 -11.31
N GLN A 344 -19.07 6.46 -12.40
CA GLN A 344 -20.20 7.32 -12.76
C GLN A 344 -20.80 7.07 -14.15
N ASN A 345 -20.13 6.29 -15.02
CA ASN A 345 -20.57 6.00 -16.39
C ASN A 345 -21.12 4.57 -16.55
N TRP A 346 -22.28 4.45 -17.17
CA TRP A 346 -23.04 3.21 -17.28
C TRP A 346 -23.54 2.99 -18.70
N LEU A 347 -23.30 1.79 -19.25
CA LEU A 347 -23.94 1.34 -20.48
C LEU A 347 -25.13 0.46 -20.14
N GLY A 348 -26.23 0.66 -20.85
CA GLY A 348 -27.43 -0.15 -20.77
C GLY A 348 -27.87 -0.59 -22.16
N ILE A 349 -28.34 -1.82 -22.32
CA ILE A 349 -29.04 -2.24 -23.54
C ILE A 349 -30.47 -2.61 -23.22
N ASN A 350 -31.37 -2.41 -24.17
CA ASN A 350 -32.69 -3.02 -24.20
C ASN A 350 -32.99 -3.47 -25.65
N SER A 351 -34.23 -3.90 -25.90
CA SER A 351 -34.66 -4.33 -27.24
C SER A 351 -34.54 -3.25 -28.32
N THR A 352 -34.54 -1.97 -27.96
CA THR A 352 -34.57 -0.84 -28.89
C THR A 352 -33.20 -0.19 -29.15
N GLY A 353 -32.19 -0.43 -28.31
CA GLY A 353 -30.90 0.20 -28.51
C GLY A 353 -29.87 0.01 -27.40
N LEU A 354 -28.71 0.61 -27.64
CA LEU A 354 -27.65 0.83 -26.66
C LEU A 354 -27.77 2.23 -26.07
N TYR A 355 -27.65 2.36 -24.75
CA TYR A 355 -27.79 3.59 -24.00
C TYR A 355 -26.55 3.84 -23.14
N LEU A 356 -26.17 5.10 -22.99
CA LEU A 356 -25.09 5.55 -22.13
C LEU A 356 -25.62 6.60 -21.16
N LYS A 357 -25.31 6.41 -19.89
CA LYS A 357 -25.44 7.43 -18.85
C LYS A 357 -24.03 7.85 -18.44
N THR A 358 -23.76 9.15 -18.42
CA THR A 358 -22.47 9.71 -17.97
C THR A 358 -22.67 10.59 -16.73
N ASN A 359 -21.60 10.97 -16.03
CA ASN A 359 -21.72 11.76 -14.80
C ASN A 359 -22.55 13.06 -14.96
N ASN A 360 -22.42 13.75 -16.10
CA ASN A 360 -22.99 15.08 -16.32
C ASN A 360 -24.22 15.07 -17.25
N HIS A 361 -24.57 13.91 -17.81
CA HIS A 361 -25.70 13.78 -18.72
C HIS A 361 -26.65 12.67 -18.29
N ASP A 362 -27.92 12.92 -18.52
CA ASP A 362 -28.95 11.90 -18.43
C ASP A 362 -28.71 10.76 -19.42
N ALA A 363 -29.37 9.62 -19.20
CA ALA A 363 -29.23 8.48 -20.10
C ALA A 363 -29.73 8.82 -21.52
N PHE A 364 -28.87 8.62 -22.52
CA PHE A 364 -29.18 8.85 -23.93
C PHE A 364 -28.82 7.62 -24.77
N GLN A 365 -29.51 7.45 -25.89
CA GLN A 365 -29.27 6.35 -26.82
C GLN A 365 -28.01 6.61 -27.65
N LEU A 366 -27.08 5.65 -27.64
CA LEU A 366 -25.83 5.68 -28.42
C LEU A 366 -26.00 5.10 -29.83
N SER A 367 -26.94 4.19 -30.01
CA SER A 367 -27.12 3.48 -31.28
C SER A 367 -28.57 3.03 -31.46
N ASP A 368 -29.05 3.11 -32.69
CA ASP A 368 -30.35 2.60 -33.14
C ASP A 368 -30.31 1.09 -33.44
N MET A 369 -29.21 0.40 -33.12
CA MET A 369 -29.12 -1.04 -33.26
C MET A 369 -30.15 -1.74 -32.35
N GLN A 370 -31.11 -2.39 -32.99
CA GLN A 370 -32.16 -3.14 -32.32
C GLN A 370 -31.69 -4.56 -32.01
N ASN A 371 -32.33 -5.20 -31.03
CA ASN A 371 -32.12 -6.61 -30.68
C ASN A 371 -30.71 -6.99 -30.18
N ILE A 372 -29.99 -6.06 -29.56
CA ILE A 372 -28.69 -6.36 -28.93
C ILE A 372 -28.91 -7.35 -27.78
N LYS A 373 -28.23 -8.50 -27.80
CA LYS A 373 -28.37 -9.61 -26.84
C LYS A 373 -27.30 -9.64 -25.77
N THR A 374 -26.10 -9.20 -26.08
CA THR A 374 -25.00 -9.16 -25.13
C THR A 374 -24.07 -8.01 -25.45
N ILE A 375 -23.49 -7.45 -24.40
CA ILE A 375 -22.47 -6.42 -24.50
C ILE A 375 -21.25 -6.80 -23.67
N TYR A 376 -20.07 -6.43 -24.14
CA TYR A 376 -18.80 -6.59 -23.45
C TYR A 376 -17.93 -5.38 -23.70
N TYR A 377 -17.43 -4.75 -22.64
CA TYR A 377 -16.52 -3.61 -22.73
C TYR A 377 -15.11 -4.09 -22.36
N ASP A 378 -14.18 -3.93 -23.30
CA ASP A 378 -12.78 -4.31 -23.10
C ASP A 378 -11.98 -3.18 -22.44
N ASN A 379 -10.87 -3.50 -21.77
CA ASN A 379 -9.97 -2.55 -21.13
C ASN A 379 -9.26 -1.61 -22.13
N ALA A 380 -9.34 -1.91 -23.43
CA ALA A 380 -8.83 -1.10 -24.55
C ALA A 380 -9.88 -0.17 -25.19
N GLU A 381 -10.94 0.20 -24.45
CA GLU A 381 -11.99 1.15 -24.86
C GLU A 381 -12.90 0.70 -26.03
N LEU A 382 -12.76 -0.54 -26.50
CA LEU A 382 -13.62 -1.15 -27.52
C LEU A 382 -14.85 -1.83 -26.91
N LEU A 383 -16.03 -1.52 -27.44
CA LEU A 383 -17.30 -2.14 -27.04
C LEU A 383 -17.67 -3.24 -28.03
N TRP A 384 -17.93 -4.44 -27.54
CA TRP A 384 -18.36 -5.56 -28.34
C TRP A 384 -19.84 -5.82 -28.13
N LEU A 385 -20.60 -5.83 -29.22
CA LEU A 385 -22.06 -5.98 -29.23
C LEU A 385 -22.42 -7.22 -30.02
N SER A 386 -23.41 -8.00 -29.59
CA SER A 386 -23.96 -9.06 -30.43
C SER A 386 -25.46 -8.93 -30.60
N ASP A 387 -25.95 -9.17 -31.80
CA ASP A 387 -27.36 -9.47 -32.05
C ASP A 387 -27.55 -11.01 -32.23
N ASP A 388 -28.65 -11.42 -32.86
CA ASP A 388 -28.92 -12.83 -33.11
C ASP A 388 -28.02 -13.46 -34.20
N ILE A 389 -27.32 -12.65 -35.01
CA ILE A 389 -26.64 -13.08 -36.25
C ILE A 389 -25.15 -12.74 -36.27
N PHE A 390 -24.76 -11.62 -35.66
CA PHE A 390 -23.48 -10.97 -35.78
C PHE A 390 -22.91 -10.56 -34.42
N LEU A 391 -21.59 -10.56 -34.38
CA LEU A 391 -20.78 -9.86 -33.38
C LEU A 391 -20.20 -8.62 -34.04
N TYR A 392 -20.34 -7.48 -33.38
CA TYR A 392 -19.84 -6.20 -33.82
C TYR A 392 -18.75 -5.74 -32.85
N SER A 393 -17.63 -5.25 -33.37
CA SER A 393 -16.80 -4.32 -32.62
C SER A 393 -17.33 -2.91 -32.87
N PHE A 394 -17.77 -2.26 -31.81
CA PHE A 394 -18.34 -0.93 -31.81
C PHE A 394 -17.36 0.00 -31.12
N ASP A 395 -16.95 1.00 -31.86
CA ASP A 395 -16.14 2.08 -31.30
C ASP A 395 -17.06 3.07 -30.59
N LEU A 396 -16.96 3.14 -29.26
CA LEU A 396 -17.75 4.08 -28.46
C LEU A 396 -17.51 5.53 -28.84
N LEU A 397 -16.32 5.78 -29.37
CA LEU A 397 -15.81 7.09 -29.68
C LEU A 397 -16.34 7.60 -31.03
N THR A 398 -16.08 6.83 -32.10
CA THR A 398 -16.59 7.17 -33.44
C THR A 398 -18.05 6.80 -33.65
N LYS A 399 -18.66 6.05 -32.71
CA LYS A 399 -20.02 5.47 -32.79
C LYS A 399 -20.22 4.59 -34.02
N LYS A 400 -19.13 4.04 -34.57
CA LYS A 400 -19.15 3.20 -35.77
C LYS A 400 -18.83 1.75 -35.42
N ILE A 401 -19.39 0.86 -36.23
CA ILE A 401 -18.98 -0.54 -36.25
C ILE A 401 -17.66 -0.61 -37.00
N ILE A 402 -16.62 -1.13 -36.34
CA ILE A 402 -15.29 -1.33 -36.94
C ILE A 402 -15.27 -2.65 -37.71
N ASP A 403 -15.61 -3.75 -37.04
CA ASP A 403 -15.65 -5.09 -37.62
C ASP A 403 -17.00 -5.76 -37.35
N THR A 404 -17.40 -6.64 -38.29
CA THR A 404 -18.58 -7.48 -38.17
C THR A 404 -18.22 -8.94 -38.41
N PHE A 405 -18.53 -9.79 -37.45
CA PHE A 405 -18.30 -11.23 -37.52
C PHE A 405 -19.64 -11.98 -37.52
N SER A 406 -19.93 -12.73 -38.57
CA SER A 406 -21.15 -13.55 -38.62
C SER A 406 -21.09 -14.73 -37.64
N ILE A 407 -21.67 -14.59 -36.46
CA ILE A 407 -21.73 -15.59 -35.39
C ILE A 407 -23.13 -15.55 -34.77
N LYS A 408 -23.96 -16.53 -35.14
CA LYS A 408 -25.35 -16.58 -34.68
C LYS A 408 -25.47 -16.98 -33.20
N ASN A 409 -26.41 -16.37 -32.49
CA ASN A 409 -26.81 -16.72 -31.12
C ASN A 409 -25.66 -16.69 -30.09
N ILE A 410 -24.93 -15.58 -30.01
CA ILE A 410 -23.92 -15.38 -28.98
C ILE A 410 -24.59 -15.29 -27.60
N LYS A 411 -23.94 -15.87 -26.59
CA LYS A 411 -24.43 -15.91 -25.20
C LYS A 411 -23.52 -15.16 -24.23
N ALA A 412 -22.22 -15.16 -24.50
CA ALA A 412 -21.23 -14.50 -23.67
C ALA A 412 -19.95 -14.20 -24.45
N ILE A 413 -19.27 -13.13 -24.04
CA ILE A 413 -18.03 -12.61 -24.61
C ILE A 413 -17.06 -12.33 -23.45
N THR A 414 -15.77 -12.63 -23.61
CA THR A 414 -14.72 -12.36 -22.62
C THR A 414 -13.37 -12.14 -23.30
N SER A 415 -12.48 -11.33 -22.71
CA SER A 415 -11.11 -11.11 -23.19
C SER A 415 -10.25 -12.35 -23.06
N PHE A 416 -9.53 -12.72 -24.11
CA PHE A 416 -8.48 -13.74 -24.05
C PHE A 416 -7.13 -13.13 -23.68
N ASN A 417 -6.73 -12.07 -24.38
CA ASN A 417 -5.56 -11.21 -24.13
C ASN A 417 -5.82 -9.84 -24.79
N ASN A 418 -4.82 -8.96 -24.85
CA ASN A 418 -5.00 -7.60 -25.38
C ASN A 418 -5.48 -7.53 -26.84
N ASP A 419 -5.25 -8.57 -27.64
CA ASP A 419 -5.53 -8.55 -29.08
C ASP A 419 -6.62 -9.57 -29.50
N TYR A 420 -7.09 -10.43 -28.59
CA TYR A 420 -8.00 -11.53 -28.92
C TYR A 420 -9.15 -11.65 -27.91
N LEU A 421 -10.34 -11.97 -28.41
CA LEU A 421 -11.53 -12.29 -27.58
C LEU A 421 -11.96 -13.74 -27.72
N LEU A 422 -12.62 -14.24 -26.68
CA LEU A 422 -13.41 -15.46 -26.73
C LEU A 422 -14.89 -15.12 -26.74
N THR A 423 -15.65 -15.74 -27.64
CA THR A 423 -17.11 -15.66 -27.65
C THR A 423 -17.74 -17.04 -27.72
N ALA A 424 -18.81 -17.25 -26.96
CA ALA A 424 -19.52 -18.52 -26.89
C ALA A 424 -20.95 -18.38 -27.43
N THR A 425 -21.34 -19.35 -28.24
CA THR A 425 -22.74 -19.70 -28.47
C THR A 425 -23.09 -20.90 -27.61
N HIS A 426 -24.36 -21.33 -27.60
CA HIS A 426 -24.77 -22.51 -26.85
C HIS A 426 -23.95 -23.79 -27.14
N LYS A 427 -23.33 -23.90 -28.32
CA LYS A 427 -22.68 -25.14 -28.79
C LYS A 427 -21.22 -24.96 -29.24
N ARG A 428 -20.73 -23.73 -29.38
CA ARG A 428 -19.41 -23.44 -29.97
C ARG A 428 -18.73 -22.30 -29.23
N LEU A 429 -17.40 -22.35 -29.19
CA LEU A 429 -16.53 -21.28 -28.72
C LEU A 429 -15.65 -20.81 -29.88
N TYR A 430 -15.58 -19.51 -30.07
CA TYR A 430 -14.81 -18.85 -31.11
C TYR A 430 -13.72 -17.98 -30.46
N LEU A 431 -12.51 -18.01 -31.04
CA LEU A 431 -11.49 -17.00 -30.86
C LEU A 431 -11.68 -15.94 -31.94
N ILE A 432 -11.76 -14.69 -31.52
CA ILE A 432 -11.86 -13.52 -32.40
C ILE A 432 -10.50 -12.83 -32.33
N ALA A 433 -9.90 -12.63 -33.49
CA ALA A 433 -8.69 -11.87 -33.73
C ALA A 433 -9.05 -10.68 -34.63
N PRO A 434 -8.17 -9.66 -34.79
CA PRO A 434 -8.39 -8.60 -35.76
C PRO A 434 -8.68 -9.19 -37.14
N HIS A 435 -9.86 -8.89 -37.68
CA HIS A 435 -10.37 -9.33 -38.99
C HIS A 435 -10.53 -10.86 -39.20
N HIS A 436 -10.30 -11.71 -38.18
CA HIS A 436 -10.41 -13.16 -38.33
C HIS A 436 -11.13 -13.84 -37.15
N LYS A 437 -11.91 -14.89 -37.45
CA LYS A 437 -12.52 -15.76 -36.43
C LYS A 437 -12.06 -17.20 -36.59
N LYS A 438 -11.71 -17.85 -35.48
CA LYS A 438 -11.32 -19.27 -35.42
C LYS A 438 -12.23 -20.02 -34.45
N VAL A 439 -12.82 -21.12 -34.87
CA VAL A 439 -13.57 -22.01 -33.96
C VAL A 439 -12.57 -22.81 -33.13
N ILE A 440 -12.59 -22.64 -31.81
CA ILE A 440 -11.76 -23.43 -30.89
C ILE A 440 -12.50 -24.69 -30.42
N ILE A 441 -13.82 -24.59 -30.20
CA ILE A 441 -14.64 -25.73 -29.76
C ILE A 441 -15.74 -26.01 -30.78
N LYS A 442 -15.76 -27.24 -31.31
CA LYS A 442 -16.90 -27.80 -32.05
C LYS A 442 -17.61 -28.83 -31.16
N LYS A 443 -18.83 -28.49 -30.70
CA LYS A 443 -19.83 -29.34 -30.02
C LYS A 443 -19.25 -30.46 -29.13
N ASN A 444 -19.14 -30.21 -27.83
CA ASN A 444 -18.93 -31.26 -26.83
C ASN A 444 -20.29 -31.68 -26.25
N GLU A 445 -20.75 -32.90 -26.53
CA GLU A 445 -22.09 -33.37 -26.13
C GLU A 445 -22.27 -33.47 -24.60
N ASN A 446 -21.16 -33.59 -23.85
CA ASN A 446 -21.19 -33.74 -22.39
C ASN A 446 -21.32 -32.41 -21.62
N MET A 447 -20.99 -31.27 -22.24
CA MET A 447 -21.03 -29.96 -21.55
C MET A 447 -22.45 -29.37 -21.49
N GLY A 448 -23.38 -29.82 -22.32
CA GLY A 448 -24.70 -29.19 -22.46
C GLY A 448 -24.63 -27.76 -23.03
N LEU A 449 -25.69 -26.97 -22.81
CA LEU A 449 -25.75 -25.59 -23.28
C LEU A 449 -24.81 -24.69 -22.47
N ILE A 450 -23.98 -23.90 -23.17
CA ILE A 450 -23.16 -22.83 -22.55
C ILE A 450 -24.05 -21.61 -22.29
N TYR A 451 -23.97 -21.07 -21.08
CA TYR A 451 -24.70 -19.87 -20.65
C TYR A 451 -23.78 -18.66 -20.46
N ASP A 452 -22.58 -18.85 -19.91
CA ASP A 452 -21.62 -17.77 -19.64
C ASP A 452 -20.18 -18.28 -19.70
N ILE A 453 -19.22 -17.39 -19.96
CA ILE A 453 -17.78 -17.72 -20.02
C ILE A 453 -16.94 -16.65 -19.33
N PHE A 454 -15.80 -17.06 -18.78
CA PHE A 454 -14.81 -16.15 -18.21
C PHE A 454 -13.41 -16.72 -18.41
N TYR A 455 -12.48 -15.95 -18.98
CA TYR A 455 -11.08 -16.34 -19.10
C TYR A 455 -10.23 -15.62 -18.06
N ASP A 456 -9.55 -16.38 -17.19
CA ASP A 456 -8.58 -15.84 -16.26
C ASP A 456 -7.19 -15.87 -16.90
N GLN A 457 -6.68 -14.69 -17.24
CA GLN A 457 -5.35 -14.51 -17.84
C GLN A 457 -4.23 -14.90 -16.88
N ASN A 458 -4.40 -14.73 -15.56
CA ASN A 458 -3.33 -14.96 -14.59
C ASN A 458 -2.98 -16.44 -14.44
N ILE A 459 -4.00 -17.29 -14.52
CA ILE A 459 -3.87 -18.76 -14.38
C ILE A 459 -4.11 -19.49 -15.70
N GLU A 460 -4.19 -18.75 -16.82
CA GLU A 460 -4.39 -19.21 -18.18
C GLU A 460 -5.55 -20.22 -18.31
N THR A 461 -6.68 -19.91 -17.68
CA THR A 461 -7.80 -20.84 -17.54
C THR A 461 -9.12 -20.24 -18.00
N LEU A 462 -9.81 -20.93 -18.91
CA LEU A 462 -11.18 -20.62 -19.32
C LEU A 462 -12.19 -21.35 -18.43
N TRP A 463 -13.14 -20.62 -17.87
CA TRP A 463 -14.27 -21.14 -17.12
C TRP A 463 -15.54 -21.05 -17.97
N LEU A 464 -16.31 -22.14 -18.03
CA LEU A 464 -17.59 -22.20 -18.74
C LEU A 464 -18.72 -22.55 -17.76
N ALA A 465 -19.73 -21.70 -17.72
CA ALA A 465 -20.99 -21.96 -17.04
C ALA A 465 -21.94 -22.66 -18.01
N THR A 466 -22.35 -23.86 -17.65
CA THR A 466 -23.18 -24.68 -18.52
C THR A 466 -24.39 -25.26 -17.80
N GLN A 467 -25.29 -25.84 -18.58
CA GLN A 467 -26.43 -26.58 -18.06
C GLN A 467 -26.03 -27.75 -17.15
N THR A 468 -24.86 -28.36 -17.39
CA THR A 468 -24.40 -29.52 -16.62
C THR A 468 -23.48 -29.15 -15.47
N GLY A 469 -22.99 -27.91 -15.37
CA GLY A 469 -22.05 -27.54 -14.32
C GLY A 469 -21.12 -26.39 -14.63
N LEU A 470 -20.10 -26.26 -13.77
CA LEU A 470 -18.91 -25.46 -14.04
C LEU A 470 -17.90 -26.35 -14.77
N TRP A 471 -17.36 -25.86 -15.88
CA TRP A 471 -16.28 -26.50 -16.61
C TRP A 471 -15.05 -25.59 -16.64
N GLN A 472 -13.87 -26.21 -16.61
CA GLN A 472 -12.58 -25.56 -16.69
C GLN A 472 -11.88 -26.02 -17.98
N ALA A 473 -11.25 -25.11 -18.71
CA ALA A 473 -10.46 -25.43 -19.88
C ALA A 473 -9.07 -24.76 -19.83
N LYS A 474 -8.03 -25.51 -20.19
CA LYS A 474 -6.65 -25.02 -20.28
C LYS A 474 -6.07 -25.33 -21.66
N GLN A 475 -5.23 -24.45 -22.16
CA GLN A 475 -4.57 -24.58 -23.46
C GLN A 475 -3.19 -25.23 -23.31
N ASN A 476 -2.96 -26.34 -24.00
CA ASN A 476 -1.66 -27.01 -24.12
C ASN A 476 -1.33 -27.22 -25.60
N ASN A 477 -0.22 -26.67 -26.10
CA ASN A 477 0.21 -26.82 -27.51
C ASN A 477 -0.90 -26.53 -28.53
N GLN A 478 -1.63 -25.43 -28.37
CA GLN A 478 -2.79 -25.03 -29.20
C GLN A 478 -4.03 -25.93 -29.13
N LEU A 479 -4.04 -26.95 -28.26
CA LEU A 479 -5.20 -27.81 -27.98
C LEU A 479 -5.79 -27.48 -26.61
N TRP A 480 -7.11 -27.47 -26.52
CA TRP A 480 -7.82 -27.17 -25.28
C TRP A 480 -8.25 -28.44 -24.55
N SER A 481 -7.84 -28.59 -23.29
CA SER A 481 -8.25 -29.67 -22.40
C SER A 481 -9.37 -29.20 -21.47
N PHE A 482 -10.51 -29.90 -21.45
CA PHE A 482 -11.69 -29.54 -20.65
C PHE A 482 -11.87 -30.50 -19.47
N LYS A 483 -12.27 -29.93 -18.33
CA LYS A 483 -12.52 -30.67 -17.10
C LYS A 483 -13.80 -30.18 -16.43
N HIS A 484 -14.72 -31.09 -16.12
CA HIS A 484 -15.90 -30.80 -15.31
C HIS A 484 -15.49 -30.62 -13.83
N ILE A 485 -15.98 -29.55 -13.20
CA ILE A 485 -15.54 -29.15 -11.85
C ILE A 485 -16.63 -29.39 -10.81
N THR A 486 -17.86 -28.93 -11.07
CA THR A 486 -19.02 -29.17 -10.19
C THR A 486 -20.28 -29.34 -11.02
N PRO A 487 -21.16 -30.29 -10.66
CA PRO A 487 -22.49 -30.41 -11.24
C PRO A 487 -23.44 -29.30 -10.74
N GLY A 488 -24.56 -29.15 -11.45
CA GLY A 488 -25.63 -28.17 -11.17
C GLY A 488 -25.68 -27.07 -12.23
N LYS A 489 -26.86 -26.61 -12.63
CA LYS A 489 -27.02 -25.61 -13.69
C LYS A 489 -26.34 -24.31 -13.25
N ILE A 490 -25.36 -23.84 -14.03
CA ILE A 490 -24.70 -22.55 -13.78
C ILE A 490 -25.01 -21.61 -14.92
N THR A 491 -25.54 -20.43 -14.60
CA THR A 491 -26.02 -19.46 -15.60
C THR A 491 -25.18 -18.20 -15.70
N TYR A 492 -24.25 -17.99 -14.76
CA TYR A 492 -23.47 -16.77 -14.62
C TYR A 492 -22.13 -17.03 -13.95
N ILE A 493 -21.07 -16.34 -14.42
CA ILE A 493 -19.73 -16.34 -13.82
C ILE A 493 -19.21 -14.90 -13.73
N HIS A 494 -18.67 -14.52 -12.57
CA HIS A 494 -17.91 -13.28 -12.40
C HIS A 494 -16.69 -13.51 -11.52
N ASN A 495 -15.52 -13.03 -11.95
CA ASN A 495 -14.31 -13.10 -11.16
C ASN A 495 -14.27 -11.98 -10.13
N VAL A 496 -13.94 -12.35 -8.89
CA VAL A 496 -13.75 -11.43 -7.78
C VAL A 496 -12.27 -11.12 -7.59
N LYS A 497 -11.46 -12.19 -7.62
CA LYS A 497 -10.00 -12.23 -7.54
C LYS A 497 -9.54 -13.52 -8.23
N SER A 498 -8.23 -13.68 -8.43
CA SER A 498 -7.58 -14.80 -9.12
C SER A 498 -8.06 -16.20 -8.72
N GLU A 499 -8.55 -16.38 -7.48
CA GLU A 499 -8.97 -17.67 -6.91
C GLU A 499 -10.47 -17.77 -6.55
N TYR A 500 -11.27 -16.71 -6.75
CA TYR A 500 -12.67 -16.66 -6.32
C TYR A 500 -13.63 -16.25 -7.46
N LEU A 501 -14.67 -17.05 -7.66
CA LEU A 501 -15.71 -16.87 -8.68
C LEU A 501 -17.09 -16.73 -8.03
N TRP A 502 -17.81 -15.66 -8.33
CA TRP A 502 -19.27 -15.62 -8.12
C TRP A 502 -19.97 -16.43 -9.20
N LEU A 503 -20.85 -17.34 -8.78
CA LEU A 503 -21.63 -18.22 -9.63
C LEU A 503 -23.11 -18.12 -9.26
N ILE A 504 -23.99 -18.11 -10.27
CA ILE A 504 -25.39 -18.43 -10.05
C ILE A 504 -25.57 -19.92 -10.30
N LYS A 505 -25.72 -20.70 -9.22
CA LYS A 505 -25.92 -22.15 -9.27
C LYS A 505 -27.36 -22.47 -8.91
N ASN A 506 -28.09 -23.09 -9.83
CA ASN A 506 -29.52 -23.40 -9.68
C ASN A 506 -30.32 -22.17 -9.21
N ASP A 507 -30.09 -21.02 -9.86
CA ASP A 507 -30.75 -19.75 -9.58
C ASP A 507 -30.45 -19.14 -8.20
N ILE A 508 -29.38 -19.61 -7.53
CA ILE A 508 -28.93 -19.10 -6.25
C ILE A 508 -27.54 -18.47 -6.38
N LEU A 509 -27.34 -17.28 -5.79
CA LEU A 509 -26.03 -16.61 -5.77
C LEU A 509 -25.06 -17.33 -4.83
N THR A 510 -23.94 -17.77 -5.36
CA THR A 510 -22.92 -18.56 -4.65
C THR A 510 -21.52 -18.08 -4.93
N LEU A 511 -20.63 -18.18 -3.94
CA LEU A 511 -19.20 -17.93 -4.13
C LEU A 511 -18.44 -19.26 -4.16
N PHE A 512 -17.61 -19.44 -5.18
CA PHE A 512 -16.82 -20.63 -5.42
C PHE A 512 -15.32 -20.30 -5.40
N ASN A 513 -14.54 -21.12 -4.72
CA ASN A 513 -13.08 -21.04 -4.73
C ASN A 513 -12.53 -21.97 -5.81
N SER A 514 -11.82 -21.41 -6.80
CA SER A 514 -11.27 -22.19 -7.90
C SER A 514 -10.10 -23.10 -7.49
N ASP A 515 -9.38 -22.76 -6.41
CA ASP A 515 -8.23 -23.51 -5.91
C ASP A 515 -8.65 -24.71 -5.06
N THR A 516 -9.55 -24.49 -4.09
CA THR A 516 -10.08 -25.58 -3.23
C THR A 516 -11.18 -26.37 -3.91
N LYS A 517 -11.85 -25.78 -4.93
CA LYS A 517 -13.02 -26.32 -5.62
C LYS A 517 -14.26 -26.48 -4.74
N GLU A 518 -14.39 -25.60 -3.75
CA GLU A 518 -15.50 -25.62 -2.79
C GLU A 518 -16.34 -24.35 -2.91
N PHE A 519 -17.62 -24.47 -2.55
CA PHE A 519 -18.51 -23.32 -2.39
C PHE A 519 -18.33 -22.76 -0.98
N ILE A 520 -17.93 -21.49 -0.88
CA ILE A 520 -17.65 -20.84 0.42
C ILE A 520 -18.87 -20.07 0.91
N TYR A 521 -19.74 -19.64 -0.01
CA TYR A 521 -20.92 -18.87 0.33
C TYR A 521 -22.12 -19.28 -0.52
N HIS A 522 -23.28 -19.36 0.12
CA HIS A 522 -24.57 -19.65 -0.48
C HIS A 522 -25.59 -18.64 0.07
N ASN A 523 -25.99 -17.66 -0.75
CA ASN A 523 -26.96 -16.65 -0.37
C ASN A 523 -28.37 -17.16 -0.70
N PRO A 524 -29.40 -17.07 0.16
CA PRO A 524 -30.78 -17.39 -0.22
C PRO A 524 -31.41 -16.39 -1.20
N ILE A 525 -30.64 -15.47 -1.80
CA ILE A 525 -31.13 -14.65 -2.90
C ILE A 525 -31.41 -15.60 -4.08
N GLN A 526 -32.68 -15.95 -4.21
CA GLN A 526 -33.21 -16.69 -5.33
C GLN A 526 -33.40 -15.70 -6.49
N ILE A 527 -32.59 -15.88 -7.52
CA ILE A 527 -32.58 -15.00 -8.70
C ILE A 527 -33.54 -15.61 -9.71
N SER A 528 -34.80 -15.22 -9.64
CA SER A 528 -35.88 -15.70 -10.52
C SER A 528 -35.83 -15.15 -11.97
N SER A 529 -34.68 -14.60 -12.40
CA SER A 529 -34.38 -13.92 -13.69
C SER A 529 -34.96 -12.49 -13.84
N PRO A 530 -34.33 -11.60 -14.65
CA PRO A 530 -33.17 -11.78 -15.55
C PRO A 530 -31.88 -11.09 -15.05
N ARG A 531 -30.78 -11.28 -15.80
CA ARG A 531 -29.39 -10.81 -15.54
C ARG A 531 -29.24 -9.32 -15.20
N ASN A 532 -30.28 -8.53 -15.42
CA ASN A 532 -30.36 -7.08 -15.39
C ASN A 532 -30.29 -6.51 -13.95
N GLN A 533 -30.50 -7.38 -12.95
CA GLN A 533 -30.40 -7.02 -11.54
C GLN A 533 -28.98 -7.17 -10.98
N LEU A 534 -28.10 -7.90 -11.67
CA LEU A 534 -26.73 -8.17 -11.23
C LEU A 534 -25.74 -7.39 -12.07
N ILE A 535 -25.10 -6.40 -11.45
CA ILE A 535 -24.15 -5.53 -12.14
C ILE A 535 -22.73 -5.81 -11.68
N LYS A 536 -21.84 -6.10 -12.65
CA LYS A 536 -20.41 -6.35 -12.45
C LYS A 536 -19.70 -5.02 -12.12
N LEU A 537 -18.99 -4.97 -10.99
CA LEU A 537 -18.21 -3.81 -10.55
C LEU A 537 -16.87 -4.25 -9.98
N LYS A 538 -15.83 -4.36 -10.82
CA LYS A 538 -14.49 -4.86 -10.42
C LYS A 538 -14.61 -6.12 -9.53
N ASN A 539 -14.39 -5.99 -8.23
CA ASN A 539 -14.39 -7.08 -7.24
C ASN A 539 -15.72 -7.20 -6.46
N THR A 540 -16.78 -6.52 -6.90
CA THR A 540 -18.08 -6.41 -6.22
C THR A 540 -19.24 -6.68 -7.18
N LEU A 541 -20.38 -7.08 -6.62
CA LEU A 541 -21.63 -7.26 -7.34
C LEU A 541 -22.69 -6.33 -6.76
N ILE A 542 -23.39 -5.57 -7.59
CA ILE A 542 -24.60 -4.87 -7.15
C ILE A 542 -25.81 -5.74 -7.42
N PHE A 543 -26.67 -5.90 -6.40
CA PHE A 543 -27.99 -6.53 -6.51
C PHE A 543 -29.01 -5.71 -5.72
N ASN A 544 -30.12 -5.30 -6.34
CA ASN A 544 -31.21 -4.54 -5.71
C ASN A 544 -30.76 -3.40 -4.77
N HIS A 545 -29.89 -2.51 -5.26
CA HIS A 545 -29.36 -1.37 -4.51
C HIS A 545 -28.46 -1.71 -3.31
N GLU A 546 -28.05 -2.96 -3.18
CA GLU A 546 -27.04 -3.42 -2.23
C GLU A 546 -25.74 -3.77 -2.98
N MET A 547 -24.60 -3.27 -2.50
CA MET A 547 -23.28 -3.74 -2.94
C MET A 547 -22.92 -4.98 -2.13
N ILE A 548 -22.81 -6.11 -2.81
CA ILE A 548 -22.27 -7.35 -2.29
C ILE A 548 -20.78 -7.36 -2.61
N ALA A 549 -19.96 -7.09 -1.60
CA ALA A 549 -18.51 -7.14 -1.73
C ALA A 549 -17.96 -8.37 -1.01
N PHE A 550 -17.06 -9.06 -1.70
CA PHE A 550 -16.23 -10.07 -1.06
C PHE A 550 -15.04 -9.37 -0.41
N GLU A 551 -15.00 -9.37 0.92
CA GLU A 551 -13.79 -8.98 1.63
C GLU A 551 -12.99 -10.20 1.99
N ASP A 552 -11.86 -10.27 1.31
CA ASP A 552 -10.80 -11.21 1.58
C ASP A 552 -10.14 -10.82 2.90
N ASN A 553 -10.62 -11.41 3.99
CA ASN A 553 -9.79 -11.54 5.17
C ASN A 553 -8.63 -12.43 4.74
N LYS A 554 -7.48 -11.81 4.43
CA LYS A 554 -6.22 -12.51 4.20
C LYS A 554 -5.98 -13.50 5.35
N ILE A 555 -6.42 -14.72 5.13
CA ILE A 555 -5.80 -15.91 5.64
C ILE A 555 -4.84 -16.27 4.54
N HIS A 556 -3.57 -16.44 4.89
CA HIS A 556 -2.64 -17.19 4.06
C HIS A 556 -3.36 -18.45 3.59
N THR A 557 -3.77 -18.50 2.32
CA THR A 557 -4.17 -19.76 1.70
C THR A 557 -3.00 -20.68 1.95
N SER A 558 -3.27 -21.73 2.73
CA SER A 558 -2.35 -22.83 2.88
C SER A 558 -2.20 -23.41 1.48
N ASN A 559 -1.19 -22.94 0.75
CA ASN A 559 -0.57 -23.71 -0.31
C ASN A 559 -0.28 -25.06 0.32
N SER A 560 -1.12 -26.06 0.05
CA SER A 560 -0.88 -27.45 0.45
C SER A 560 0.27 -27.95 -0.40
N THR A 561 1.47 -27.52 -0.03
CA THR A 561 2.73 -28.06 -0.51
C THR A 561 3.04 -29.26 0.36
N LEU A 562 3.46 -30.35 -0.25
CA LEU A 562 4.16 -31.41 0.47
C LEU A 562 5.30 -30.78 1.25
N LYS A 563 5.33 -30.97 2.57
CA LYS A 563 6.43 -30.52 3.41
C LYS A 563 7.02 -31.73 4.11
N VAL A 564 8.34 -31.71 4.25
CA VAL A 564 9.00 -32.65 5.14
C VAL A 564 8.71 -32.15 6.56
N SER A 565 7.97 -32.92 7.35
CA SER A 565 7.55 -32.54 8.71
C SER A 565 8.68 -32.67 9.71
N SER A 566 9.50 -33.71 9.56
CA SER A 566 10.64 -33.95 10.42
C SER A 566 11.68 -34.79 9.69
N LEU A 567 12.94 -34.47 9.89
CA LEU A 567 14.05 -35.30 9.46
C LEU A 567 14.82 -35.70 10.70
N SER A 568 15.01 -37.00 10.90
CA SER A 568 15.88 -37.54 11.94
C SER A 568 16.94 -38.44 11.33
N TYR A 569 18.09 -38.49 11.97
CA TYR A 569 19.18 -39.36 11.52
C TYR A 569 19.90 -39.96 12.72
N ASN A 570 20.51 -41.14 12.49
CA ASN A 570 21.30 -41.85 13.48
C ASN A 570 22.80 -41.73 13.19
N LYS A 571 23.56 -41.41 14.24
CA LYS A 571 25.02 -41.38 14.25
C LYS A 571 25.52 -42.50 15.15
N GLU A 572 26.42 -43.35 14.63
CA GLU A 572 27.22 -44.34 15.40
C GLU A 572 26.51 -44.95 16.63
N ASN A 573 25.35 -45.58 16.41
CA ASN A 573 24.54 -46.27 17.44
C ASN A 573 24.05 -45.43 18.65
N LYS A 574 23.95 -44.10 18.57
CA LYS A 574 23.33 -43.26 19.62
C LYS A 574 22.34 -42.20 19.11
N LYS A 575 21.24 -42.05 19.89
CA LYS A 575 20.07 -41.13 19.86
C LYS A 575 19.76 -40.37 18.56
N ASN A 576 18.53 -40.58 18.05
CA ASN A 576 17.88 -39.81 16.99
C ASN A 576 17.93 -38.30 17.27
N LYS A 577 18.57 -37.53 16.38
CA LYS A 577 18.53 -36.06 16.39
C LYS A 577 17.46 -35.60 15.40
N VAL A 578 16.48 -34.82 15.85
CA VAL A 578 15.39 -34.29 15.01
C VAL A 578 15.77 -32.89 14.55
N VAL A 579 15.76 -32.65 13.24
CA VAL A 579 15.91 -31.33 12.62
C VAL A 579 14.53 -30.88 12.18
N LEU A 580 14.03 -29.78 12.77
CA LEU A 580 12.80 -29.11 12.36
C LEU A 580 13.13 -28.13 11.23
N PHE A 581 12.32 -28.12 10.17
CA PHE A 581 12.64 -27.52 8.87
C PHE A 581 12.35 -26.00 8.80
N PRO A 582 13.35 -25.18 8.40
CA PRO A 582 13.08 -23.90 7.75
C PRO A 582 13.70 -23.80 6.33
N SER A 583 14.45 -24.80 5.84
CA SER A 583 15.20 -24.74 4.57
C SER A 583 15.09 -26.00 3.71
N GLN A 584 15.12 -25.86 2.38
CA GLN A 584 15.12 -26.97 1.40
C GLN A 584 16.47 -27.73 1.31
N LYS A 585 17.55 -27.20 1.89
CA LYS A 585 18.87 -27.88 1.98
C LYS A 585 19.23 -28.21 3.44
N ILE A 586 19.70 -29.42 3.70
CA ILE A 586 20.10 -29.93 5.02
C ILE A 586 21.50 -30.54 4.94
N TYR A 587 22.37 -30.12 5.86
CA TYR A 587 23.71 -30.68 6.03
C TYR A 587 23.71 -31.80 7.07
N LEU A 588 24.18 -32.99 6.67
CA LEU A 588 24.25 -34.18 7.50
C LEU A 588 25.72 -34.50 7.84
N PRO A 589 26.03 -34.96 9.06
CA PRO A 589 27.37 -35.40 9.42
C PRO A 589 27.86 -36.54 8.52
N SER A 590 29.16 -36.60 8.26
CA SER A 590 29.82 -37.69 7.51
C SER A 590 29.61 -39.08 8.11
N THR A 591 29.35 -39.13 9.41
CA THR A 591 29.13 -40.36 10.21
C THR A 591 27.66 -40.82 10.23
N THR A 592 26.81 -40.28 9.37
CA THR A 592 25.37 -40.62 9.33
C THR A 592 25.19 -41.98 8.67
N LYS A 593 24.57 -42.93 9.39
CA LYS A 593 24.23 -44.25 8.83
C LYS A 593 22.83 -44.23 8.24
N THR A 594 21.82 -43.96 9.06
CA THR A 594 20.42 -44.04 8.65
C THR A 594 19.73 -42.68 8.75
N ILE A 595 18.93 -42.33 7.75
CA ILE A 595 18.11 -41.11 7.73
C ILE A 595 16.64 -41.49 7.61
N TYR A 596 15.83 -40.93 8.50
CA TYR A 596 14.38 -41.05 8.52
C TYR A 596 13.77 -39.72 8.12
N ILE A 597 13.02 -39.73 7.03
CA ILE A 597 12.40 -38.53 6.45
C ILE A 597 10.89 -38.70 6.57
N LYS A 598 10.26 -37.90 7.43
CA LYS A 598 8.81 -37.89 7.58
C LYS A 598 8.20 -36.78 6.73
N ILE A 599 7.24 -37.14 5.89
CA ILE A 599 6.58 -36.28 4.93
C ILE A 599 5.16 -36.03 5.43
N SER A 600 4.71 -34.79 5.41
CA SER A 600 3.33 -34.45 5.75
C SER A 600 2.74 -33.53 4.70
N GLU A 601 1.47 -33.72 4.41
CA GLU A 601 0.66 -32.72 3.72
C GLU A 601 0.07 -31.79 4.80
N GLN A 602 0.29 -30.48 4.69
CA GLN A 602 -0.38 -29.52 5.58
C GLN A 602 -1.82 -29.36 5.08
N LEU A 603 -2.77 -30.03 5.72
CA LEU A 603 -4.18 -29.65 5.84
C LEU A 603 -4.82 -30.44 7.00
N GLY A 604 -5.85 -29.85 7.62
CA GLY A 604 -6.49 -30.32 8.85
C GLY A 604 -7.01 -31.76 8.83
N THR A 605 -7.33 -32.26 10.02
CA THR A 605 -7.77 -33.59 10.45
C THR A 605 -8.69 -34.40 9.51
N LEU A 606 -8.19 -34.83 8.35
CA LEU A 606 -8.80 -35.89 7.54
C LEU A 606 -7.82 -37.04 7.37
N ASN A 607 -8.18 -38.15 7.99
CA ASN A 607 -7.40 -39.37 8.10
C ASN A 607 -7.07 -40.00 6.73
N LYS A 608 -5.79 -40.36 6.59
CA LYS A 608 -5.27 -41.63 6.04
C LYS A 608 -5.78 -42.06 4.66
N ASN A 609 -5.15 -41.56 3.58
CA ASN A 609 -4.91 -42.36 2.36
C ASN A 609 -4.02 -41.63 1.33
N PHE A 610 -2.83 -41.17 1.72
CA PHE A 610 -1.86 -40.56 0.81
C PHE A 610 -0.87 -41.61 0.27
N SER A 611 -0.59 -41.57 -1.03
CA SER A 611 0.43 -42.38 -1.69
C SER A 611 1.53 -41.45 -2.20
N PHE A 612 2.67 -41.50 -1.53
CA PHE A 612 3.83 -40.70 -1.88
C PHE A 612 4.83 -41.51 -2.70
N GLU A 613 5.50 -40.86 -3.62
CA GLU A 613 6.64 -41.40 -4.35
C GLU A 613 7.83 -40.47 -4.16
N TYR A 614 9.04 -41.00 -4.27
CA TYR A 614 10.28 -40.23 -4.21
C TYR A 614 11.20 -40.61 -5.35
N ARG A 615 12.11 -39.71 -5.72
CA ARG A 615 13.24 -40.01 -6.61
C ARG A 615 14.45 -39.18 -6.23
N PHE A 616 15.63 -39.66 -6.59
CA PHE A 616 16.82 -38.82 -6.63
C PHE A 616 16.82 -38.05 -7.95
N LEU A 617 17.11 -36.75 -7.94
CA LEU A 617 17.06 -35.93 -9.16
C LEU A 617 18.06 -36.39 -10.24
N SER A 618 19.13 -37.08 -9.82
CA SER A 618 20.11 -37.74 -10.68
C SER A 618 19.61 -39.05 -11.30
N GLN A 619 18.44 -39.56 -10.90
CA GLN A 619 17.84 -40.78 -11.41
C GLN A 619 16.43 -40.50 -11.99
N PRO A 620 16.09 -41.05 -13.16
CA PRO A 620 14.81 -40.74 -13.82
C PRO A 620 13.59 -41.39 -13.14
N ASP A 621 13.78 -42.54 -12.49
CA ASP A 621 12.70 -43.41 -12.00
C ASP A 621 12.12 -42.96 -10.65
N TRP A 622 10.81 -43.15 -10.48
CA TRP A 622 10.08 -42.85 -9.24
C TRP A 622 9.84 -44.10 -8.42
N PHE A 623 10.16 -44.04 -7.12
CA PHE A 623 10.01 -45.14 -6.18
C PHE A 623 8.83 -44.88 -5.23
N PRO A 624 7.92 -45.85 -5.02
CA PRO A 624 6.80 -45.70 -4.09
C PRO A 624 7.26 -45.72 -2.63
N LEU A 625 6.77 -44.78 -1.80
CA LEU A 625 6.70 -44.98 -0.35
C LEU A 625 5.53 -45.93 -0.07
N GLY A 626 5.74 -46.93 0.78
CA GLY A 626 4.71 -47.94 1.11
C GLY A 626 3.35 -47.33 1.45
N LYS A 627 2.25 -47.99 1.06
CA LYS A 627 0.87 -47.49 1.29
C LYS A 627 0.67 -47.11 2.76
N GLY A 628 0.31 -45.85 3.02
CA GLY A 628 0.10 -45.34 4.37
C GLY A 628 1.37 -44.97 5.14
N SER A 629 2.57 -45.24 4.59
CA SER A 629 3.83 -44.76 5.12
C SER A 629 4.10 -43.33 4.63
N SER A 630 4.28 -42.43 5.59
CA SER A 630 4.81 -41.10 5.36
C SER A 630 6.29 -40.98 5.68
N THR A 631 6.97 -42.09 6.00
CA THR A 631 8.35 -42.09 6.46
C THR A 631 9.23 -42.88 5.49
N LEU A 632 10.19 -42.19 4.86
CA LEU A 632 11.24 -42.82 4.06
C LEU A 632 12.44 -43.09 4.95
N THR A 633 12.96 -44.33 4.91
CA THR A 633 14.19 -44.71 5.61
C THR A 633 15.28 -44.98 4.58
N LEU A 634 16.37 -44.23 4.65
CA LEU A 634 17.55 -44.42 3.80
C LEU A 634 18.69 -44.93 4.69
N SER A 635 19.14 -46.16 4.43
CA SER A 635 20.11 -46.86 5.28
C SER A 635 21.57 -46.55 4.95
N GLN A 636 21.86 -46.03 3.75
CA GLN A 636 23.19 -45.60 3.31
C GLN A 636 23.05 -44.52 2.23
N LEU A 637 23.72 -43.38 2.40
CA LEU A 637 23.82 -42.32 1.39
C LEU A 637 25.31 -41.99 1.18
N PRO A 638 25.82 -42.00 -0.07
CA PRO A 638 27.22 -41.70 -0.34
C PRO A 638 27.54 -40.23 -0.10
N SER A 639 28.82 -39.89 0.12
CA SER A 639 29.27 -38.51 0.31
C SER A 639 28.96 -37.66 -0.91
N GLY A 640 28.36 -36.49 -0.72
CA GLY A 640 27.95 -35.61 -1.81
C GLY A 640 26.66 -34.86 -1.53
N ILE A 641 26.15 -34.18 -2.56
CA ILE A 641 24.86 -33.46 -2.53
C ILE A 641 23.83 -34.31 -3.26
N HIS A 642 22.78 -34.72 -2.55
CA HIS A 642 21.68 -35.52 -3.08
C HIS A 642 20.39 -34.70 -3.05
N VAL A 643 19.75 -34.51 -4.20
CA VAL A 643 18.43 -33.86 -4.26
C VAL A 643 17.37 -34.93 -4.37
N ILE A 644 16.51 -35.03 -3.37
CA ILE A 644 15.39 -35.98 -3.32
C ILE A 644 14.11 -35.21 -3.60
N GLN A 645 13.38 -35.62 -4.64
CA GLN A 645 12.09 -35.05 -4.99
C GLN A 645 11.00 -36.00 -4.51
N PHE A 646 10.03 -35.47 -3.78
CA PHE A 646 8.84 -36.20 -3.34
C PHE A 646 7.64 -35.76 -4.17
N ARG A 647 6.69 -36.67 -4.43
CA ARG A 647 5.43 -36.36 -5.10
C ARG A 647 4.26 -37.10 -4.49
N ASN A 648 3.09 -36.48 -4.53
CA ASN A 648 1.83 -37.17 -4.22
C ASN A 648 1.22 -37.67 -5.53
N VAL A 649 0.93 -38.97 -5.58
CA VAL A 649 0.46 -39.67 -6.78
C VAL A 649 -1.05 -39.48 -7.01
N LYS A 650 -1.81 -39.07 -5.98
CA LYS A 650 -3.29 -39.01 -6.04
C LYS A 650 -3.88 -37.70 -6.55
N TYR A 651 -3.12 -36.61 -6.62
CA TYR A 651 -3.65 -35.29 -7.00
C TYR A 651 -3.34 -34.93 -8.47
N PRO A 652 -4.25 -34.19 -9.14
CA PRO A 652 -4.19 -33.93 -10.59
C PRO A 652 -3.05 -32.99 -11.02
N LEU A 653 -2.55 -32.14 -10.10
CA LEU A 653 -1.28 -31.44 -10.24
C LEU A 653 -0.29 -32.25 -9.41
N LYS A 654 0.75 -32.82 -10.05
CA LYS A 654 1.83 -33.48 -9.32
C LYS A 654 2.52 -32.41 -8.47
N LYS A 655 2.09 -32.29 -7.20
CA LYS A 655 2.74 -31.40 -6.25
C LYS A 655 4.03 -32.07 -5.83
N HIS A 656 5.14 -31.34 -5.92
CA HIS A 656 6.47 -31.84 -5.61
C HIS A 656 7.10 -31.02 -4.50
N THR A 657 7.94 -31.67 -3.68
CA THR A 657 8.85 -30.97 -2.77
C THR A 657 10.25 -31.53 -2.97
N GLU A 658 11.24 -30.65 -3.00
CA GLU A 658 12.64 -31.03 -3.18
C GLU A 658 13.41 -30.82 -1.88
N LEU A 659 14.21 -31.82 -1.52
CA LEU A 659 15.07 -31.82 -0.36
C LEU A 659 16.50 -32.09 -0.82
N SER A 660 17.39 -31.13 -0.63
CA SER A 660 18.83 -31.36 -0.84
C SER A 660 19.49 -31.82 0.45
N LEU A 661 20.05 -33.01 0.46
CA LEU A 661 20.88 -33.54 1.54
C LEU A 661 22.36 -33.38 1.18
N VAL A 662 23.12 -32.71 2.03
CA VAL A 662 24.57 -32.52 1.85
C VAL A 662 25.28 -33.31 2.94
N ILE A 663 25.92 -34.43 2.59
CA ILE A 663 26.70 -35.22 3.55
C ILE A 663 28.14 -34.73 3.51
N ALA A 664 28.63 -34.23 4.64
CA ALA A 664 30.03 -33.83 4.77
C ALA A 664 30.96 -35.03 4.51
N THR A 665 32.11 -34.82 3.88
CA THR A 665 33.12 -35.88 3.74
C THR A 665 33.79 -36.15 5.09
N PRO A 666 34.08 -37.42 5.46
CA PRO A 666 34.84 -37.71 6.66
C PRO A 666 36.30 -37.27 6.47
N PRO A 667 36.95 -36.69 7.51
CA PRO A 667 38.39 -36.46 7.45
C PRO A 667 39.12 -37.82 7.42
N LEU A 668 40.13 -37.93 6.56
CA LEU A 668 41.00 -39.10 6.44
C LEU A 668 41.51 -39.59 7.81
N SER A 669 41.42 -40.90 8.02
CA SER A 669 41.72 -41.61 9.26
C SER A 669 43.23 -41.79 9.53
N ASN A 670 43.56 -41.80 10.82
CA ASN A 670 44.62 -42.57 11.48
C ASN A 670 46.11 -42.36 11.13
N TRP A 671 46.66 -41.16 11.43
CA TRP A 671 48.11 -40.99 11.70
C TRP A 671 48.43 -40.42 13.09
N TRP A 672 47.42 -39.91 13.81
CA TRP A 672 47.59 -39.18 15.08
C TRP A 672 47.87 -40.12 16.27
N TYR A 673 47.39 -41.37 16.22
CA TYR A 673 47.65 -42.36 17.28
C TYR A 673 49.13 -42.76 17.37
N LEU A 674 49.88 -42.73 16.26
CA LEU A 674 51.32 -43.02 16.26
C LEU A 674 52.13 -41.91 16.94
N ILE A 675 51.69 -40.66 16.77
CA ILE A 675 52.32 -39.46 17.34
C ILE A 675 52.01 -39.35 18.84
N ILE A 676 50.79 -39.70 19.25
CA ILE A 676 50.37 -39.69 20.66
C ILE A 676 51.12 -40.76 21.47
N LEU A 677 51.41 -41.93 20.89
CA LEU A 677 52.19 -42.99 21.54
C LEU A 677 53.65 -42.57 21.81
N ILE A 678 54.28 -41.85 20.88
CA ILE A 678 55.65 -41.33 21.03
C ILE A 678 55.71 -40.22 22.10
N VAL A 679 54.68 -39.36 22.16
CA VAL A 679 54.59 -38.28 23.15
C VAL A 679 54.26 -38.81 24.56
N LEU A 680 53.40 -39.84 24.68
CA LEU A 680 53.08 -40.48 25.96
C LEU A 680 54.24 -41.27 26.56
N PHE A 681 55.08 -41.91 25.72
CA PHE A 681 56.30 -42.60 26.19
C PHE A 681 57.33 -41.60 26.74
N GLY A 682 57.44 -40.41 26.14
CA GLY A 682 58.29 -39.33 26.64
C GLY A 682 57.76 -38.68 27.93
N PHE A 683 56.43 -38.60 28.09
CA PHE A 683 55.79 -37.99 29.27
C PHE A 683 55.78 -38.92 30.50
N GLY A 684 55.66 -40.23 30.31
CA GLY A 684 55.72 -41.23 31.38
C GLY A 684 57.06 -41.27 32.11
N PHE A 685 58.16 -41.00 31.40
CA PHE A 685 59.51 -40.96 31.98
C PHE A 685 59.74 -39.72 32.87
N CYS A 686 58.98 -38.63 32.64
CA CYS A 686 59.12 -37.38 33.40
C CYS A 686 58.27 -37.33 34.69
N ILE A 687 57.22 -38.16 34.79
CA ILE A 687 56.27 -38.11 35.93
C ILE A 687 56.66 -39.07 37.08
N PHE A 688 57.56 -40.04 36.85
CA PHE A 688 57.97 -40.99 37.89
C PHE A 688 58.82 -40.38 39.02
N LYS A 689 59.25 -39.10 38.92
CA LYS A 689 60.23 -38.53 39.87
C LYS A 689 59.73 -37.51 40.88
N PHE A 690 58.48 -37.02 40.85
CA PHE A 690 58.06 -36.02 41.84
C PHE A 690 56.64 -36.25 42.35
N ASN A 691 56.60 -37.05 43.40
CA ASN A 691 55.46 -37.32 44.25
C ASN A 691 55.42 -36.28 45.40
N VAL A 692 54.23 -36.13 46.01
CA VAL A 692 53.92 -35.55 47.34
C VAL A 692 53.33 -34.10 47.41
N GLN A 693 52.19 -34.05 48.10
CA GLN A 693 51.17 -33.01 48.39
C GLN A 693 51.58 -32.00 49.52
N PRO A 694 50.70 -31.16 50.16
CA PRO A 694 49.53 -30.34 49.77
C PRO A 694 49.55 -28.86 50.33
N LYS A 695 48.46 -28.10 50.08
CA LYS A 695 48.00 -26.78 50.63
C LYS A 695 48.29 -25.51 49.80
N GLN A 696 47.50 -25.28 48.74
CA GLN A 696 47.17 -23.92 48.21
C GLN A 696 46.10 -23.95 47.09
N LYS A 697 45.04 -24.77 47.24
CA LYS A 697 44.16 -25.13 46.11
C LYS A 697 42.88 -24.29 45.94
N GLN A 698 42.67 -23.22 46.70
CA GLN A 698 41.44 -22.41 46.60
C GLN A 698 41.60 -21.10 45.82
N ASP A 699 42.82 -20.53 45.72
CA ASP A 699 43.03 -19.30 44.92
C ASP A 699 43.39 -19.58 43.45
N THR A 700 43.91 -20.78 43.14
CA THR A 700 44.36 -21.14 41.80
C THR A 700 43.24 -21.47 40.81
N LEU A 701 42.09 -21.99 41.29
CA LEU A 701 40.95 -22.31 40.42
C LEU A 701 40.24 -21.04 39.92
N THR A 702 40.09 -20.05 40.79
CA THR A 702 39.49 -18.74 40.47
C THR A 702 40.38 -17.95 39.50
N LEU A 703 41.70 -17.98 39.70
CA LEU A 703 42.68 -17.39 38.77
C LEU A 703 42.78 -18.14 37.44
N ALA A 704 42.58 -19.46 37.41
CA ALA A 704 42.55 -20.25 36.18
C ALA A 704 41.25 -20.00 35.37
N LEU A 705 40.10 -19.87 36.05
CA LEU A 705 38.82 -19.51 35.44
C LEU A 705 38.85 -18.10 34.84
N LEU A 706 39.41 -17.11 35.56
CA LEU A 706 39.60 -15.73 35.06
C LEU A 706 40.58 -15.62 33.87
N LYS A 707 41.50 -16.59 33.72
CA LYS A 707 42.44 -16.66 32.59
C LYS A 707 41.86 -17.34 31.34
N GLN A 708 40.77 -18.11 31.48
CA GLN A 708 40.12 -18.81 30.35
C GLN A 708 38.93 -18.04 29.75
N THR A 709 38.46 -16.96 30.37
CA THR A 709 37.37 -16.14 29.79
C THR A 709 37.86 -15.38 28.57
N LYS A 710 37.00 -15.24 27.56
CA LYS A 710 37.25 -14.39 26.38
C LYS A 710 36.80 -12.93 26.59
N GLU A 711 36.27 -12.63 27.76
CA GLU A 711 35.75 -11.32 28.15
C GLU A 711 36.72 -10.64 29.10
N ALA A 712 36.79 -9.31 28.99
CA ALA A 712 37.52 -8.46 29.92
C ALA A 712 36.74 -8.36 31.23
N ILE A 713 37.44 -8.50 32.35
CA ILE A 713 36.84 -8.48 33.68
C ILE A 713 37.63 -7.52 34.55
N TRP A 714 36.94 -6.66 35.29
CA TRP A 714 37.49 -5.84 36.35
C TRP A 714 36.65 -5.97 37.63
N ILE A 715 37.30 -5.86 38.79
CA ILE A 715 36.66 -5.93 40.11
C ILE A 715 37.00 -4.63 40.84
N ALA A 716 36.01 -3.96 41.42
CA ALA A 716 36.17 -2.72 42.19
C ALA A 716 35.65 -2.84 43.64
N ASN A 717 36.14 -2.00 44.54
CA ASN A 717 35.66 -1.89 45.92
C ASN A 717 34.32 -1.12 46.02
N HIS A 718 33.82 -0.92 47.24
CA HIS A 718 32.57 -0.18 47.50
C HIS A 718 32.62 1.29 47.03
N ASP A 719 33.80 1.89 46.91
CA ASP A 719 34.01 3.25 46.39
C ASP A 719 34.13 3.30 44.85
N PHE A 720 33.88 2.18 44.16
CA PHE A 720 33.98 2.05 42.70
C PHE A 720 35.42 2.11 42.14
N GLU A 721 36.43 1.92 42.99
CA GLU A 721 37.84 1.87 42.59
C GLU A 721 38.27 0.45 42.20
N ILE A 722 38.84 0.28 41.00
CA ILE A 722 39.29 -1.02 40.48
C ILE A 722 40.40 -1.59 41.36
N LYS A 723 40.25 -2.82 41.85
CA LYS A 723 41.25 -3.56 42.63
C LYS A 723 41.86 -4.73 41.87
N GLN A 724 41.24 -5.19 40.78
CA GLN A 724 41.78 -6.28 39.97
C GLN A 724 41.25 -6.22 38.54
N VAL A 725 42.07 -6.61 37.56
CA VAL A 725 41.65 -6.83 36.17
C VAL A 725 42.20 -8.16 35.63
N ASN A 726 41.56 -8.76 34.62
CA ASN A 726 42.10 -9.96 33.95
C ASN A 726 42.95 -9.61 32.71
N LYS A 727 43.69 -10.59 32.17
CA LYS A 727 44.58 -10.37 31.01
C LYS A 727 43.85 -9.88 29.75
N ILE A 728 42.60 -10.28 29.57
CA ILE A 728 41.77 -9.85 28.44
C ILE A 728 41.42 -8.36 28.55
N PHE A 729 41.21 -7.83 29.76
CA PHE A 729 41.03 -6.39 29.97
C PHE A 729 42.19 -5.59 29.40
N THR A 730 43.44 -5.99 29.68
CA THR A 730 44.62 -5.32 29.12
C THR A 730 44.72 -5.48 27.61
N GLN A 731 44.39 -6.66 27.06
CA GLN A 731 44.39 -6.89 25.61
C GLN A 731 43.36 -6.04 24.86
N ILE A 732 42.16 -5.85 25.45
CA ILE A 732 41.11 -5.05 24.83
C ILE A 732 41.34 -3.55 25.07
N THR A 733 41.67 -3.12 26.29
CA THR A 733 41.76 -1.69 26.60
C THR A 733 43.12 -1.08 26.23
N GLY A 734 44.17 -1.91 26.17
CA GLY A 734 45.55 -1.47 26.02
C GLY A 734 46.18 -0.89 27.30
N PHE A 735 45.45 -0.82 28.41
CA PHE A 735 45.98 -0.37 29.70
C PHE A 735 46.53 -1.53 30.53
N ASP A 736 47.72 -1.34 31.10
CA ASP A 736 48.32 -2.32 32.01
C ASP A 736 47.62 -2.30 33.37
N GLU A 737 47.62 -3.44 34.08
CA GLU A 737 46.95 -3.59 35.37
C GLU A 737 47.36 -2.50 36.37
N GLN A 738 48.65 -2.20 36.48
CA GLN A 738 49.18 -1.17 37.39
C GLN A 738 48.67 0.24 37.07
N GLU A 739 48.23 0.50 35.84
CA GLU A 739 47.76 1.82 35.39
C GLU A 739 46.29 2.07 35.75
N VAL A 740 45.53 1.02 36.05
CA VAL A 740 44.07 1.08 36.28
C VAL A 740 43.67 0.71 37.70
N ILE A 741 44.54 0.03 38.45
CA ILE A 741 44.34 -0.24 39.88
C ILE A 741 44.17 1.08 40.66
N ASN A 742 43.24 1.10 41.60
CA ASN A 742 42.81 2.24 42.43
C ASN A 742 42.26 3.44 41.64
N LYS A 743 41.78 3.23 40.42
CA LYS A 743 41.06 4.25 39.64
C LYS A 743 39.61 3.83 39.38
N ASN A 744 38.76 4.82 39.15
CA ASN A 744 37.37 4.57 38.78
C ASN A 744 37.26 4.25 37.28
N PRO A 745 36.43 3.27 36.88
CA PRO A 745 36.12 3.01 35.48
C PRO A 745 35.54 4.26 34.82
N THR A 746 36.14 4.70 33.72
CA THR A 746 35.71 5.89 32.96
C THR A 746 35.08 5.48 31.63
N ILE A 747 33.95 6.11 31.27
CA ILE A 747 33.24 5.86 30.01
C ILE A 747 33.42 7.06 29.09
N TYR A 748 33.81 6.80 27.84
CA TYR A 748 34.03 7.82 26.83
C TYR A 748 32.95 7.80 25.75
N SER A 749 32.73 8.94 25.10
CA SER A 749 31.89 9.09 23.93
C SER A 749 32.67 9.79 22.82
N SER A 750 32.10 9.89 21.63
CA SER A 750 32.67 10.66 20.50
C SER A 750 32.89 12.16 20.80
N LYS A 751 32.45 12.66 21.96
CA LYS A 751 32.66 14.03 22.45
C LYS A 751 33.49 14.11 23.74
N GLY A 752 34.15 13.02 24.15
CA GLY A 752 34.90 12.91 25.40
C GLY A 752 34.15 12.17 26.52
N ARG A 753 34.64 12.29 27.76
CA ARG A 753 34.14 11.54 28.94
C ARG A 753 32.66 11.81 29.22
N ASN A 754 31.86 10.75 29.32
CA ASN A 754 30.41 10.83 29.48
C ASN A 754 29.98 10.74 30.96
N LYS A 755 30.22 11.82 31.72
CA LYS A 755 29.90 11.87 33.17
C LYS A 755 28.42 11.63 33.49
N LYS A 756 27.51 12.03 32.60
CA LYS A 756 26.06 11.86 32.81
C LYS A 756 25.68 10.37 32.77
N LEU A 757 26.28 9.61 31.86
CA LEU A 757 26.08 8.18 31.78
C LEU A 757 26.74 7.45 32.96
N GLU A 758 27.95 7.87 33.37
CA GLU A 758 28.60 7.33 34.58
C GLU A 758 27.72 7.49 35.83
N GLN A 759 27.06 8.66 36.00
CA GLN A 759 26.13 8.91 37.10
C GLN A 759 24.87 8.05 37.03
N LEU A 760 24.29 7.87 35.84
CA LEU A 760 23.13 7.01 35.64
C LEU A 760 23.46 5.55 35.99
N ILE A 761 24.63 5.06 35.56
CA ILE A 761 25.11 3.71 35.88
C ILE A 761 25.28 3.55 37.38
N GLN A 762 25.86 4.54 38.06
CA GLN A 762 26.01 4.50 39.52
C GLN A 762 24.65 4.47 40.24
N GLN A 763 23.68 5.28 39.79
CA GLN A 763 22.32 5.26 40.35
C GLN A 763 21.66 3.90 40.14
N GLU A 764 21.73 3.36 38.92
CA GLU A 764 21.11 2.07 38.59
C GLU A 764 21.77 0.91 39.34
N LEU A 765 23.08 0.99 39.62
CA LEU A 765 23.79 0.02 40.47
C LEU A 765 23.47 0.15 41.96
N VAL A 766 23.02 1.32 42.42
CA VAL A 766 22.50 1.51 43.79
C VAL A 766 21.09 0.95 43.90
N ASP A 767 20.24 1.24 42.90
CA ASP A 767 18.82 0.88 42.92
C ASP A 767 18.58 -0.60 42.59
N ASN A 768 19.31 -1.16 41.63
CA ASN A 768 19.04 -2.49 41.06
C ASN A 768 20.18 -3.50 41.23
N GLU A 769 21.29 -3.11 41.87
CA GLU A 769 22.51 -3.93 42.06
C GLU A 769 23.17 -4.45 40.76
N TYR A 770 22.65 -4.05 39.59
CA TYR A 770 23.07 -4.52 38.28
C TYR A 770 22.85 -3.43 37.23
N TRP A 771 23.76 -3.36 36.27
CA TRP A 771 23.64 -2.54 35.07
C TRP A 771 24.19 -3.29 33.87
N SER A 772 23.54 -3.19 32.71
CA SER A 772 24.14 -3.64 31.46
C SER A 772 23.73 -2.79 30.27
N GLY A 773 24.66 -2.57 29.36
CA GLY A 773 24.39 -1.85 28.13
C GLY A 773 25.62 -1.72 27.24
N GLU A 774 25.35 -1.34 25.99
CA GLU A 774 26.41 -1.04 25.03
C GLU A 774 26.95 0.39 25.28
N VAL A 775 28.26 0.51 25.50
CA VAL A 775 28.93 1.79 25.73
C VAL A 775 30.15 1.96 24.85
N TRP A 776 30.51 3.21 24.59
CA TRP A 776 31.75 3.54 23.90
C TRP A 776 32.87 3.76 24.90
N SER A 777 34.10 3.46 24.51
CA SER A 777 35.29 3.79 25.27
C SER A 777 36.48 4.02 24.33
N CYS A 778 37.60 4.46 24.89
CA CYS A 778 38.83 4.69 24.16
C CYS A 778 39.94 3.79 24.71
N ARG A 779 40.67 3.13 23.80
CA ARG A 779 41.88 2.38 24.16
C ARG A 779 43.01 3.34 24.52
N LYS A 780 44.08 2.82 25.13
CA LYS A 780 45.28 3.59 25.49
C LYS A 780 45.91 4.35 24.32
N ASN A 781 45.81 3.82 23.10
CA ASN A 781 46.31 4.45 21.87
C ASN A 781 45.36 5.52 21.28
N GLY A 782 44.22 5.78 21.91
CA GLY A 782 43.21 6.72 21.43
C GLY A 782 42.18 6.13 20.45
N GLU A 783 42.25 4.85 20.10
CA GLU A 783 41.25 4.21 19.23
C GLU A 783 39.91 4.05 19.98
N GLU A 784 38.84 4.56 19.38
CA GLU A 784 37.48 4.33 19.87
C GLU A 784 37.02 2.90 19.63
N TYR A 785 36.38 2.30 20.62
CA TYR A 785 35.86 0.94 20.54
C TYR A 785 34.55 0.80 21.33
N SER A 786 33.70 -0.13 20.90
CA SER A 786 32.38 -0.37 21.48
C SER A 786 32.42 -1.59 22.38
N LEU A 787 31.89 -1.41 23.58
CA LEU A 787 31.80 -2.38 24.65
C LEU A 787 30.36 -2.83 24.82
N ASP A 788 30.15 -4.13 24.97
CA ASP A 788 28.96 -4.66 25.64
C ASP A 788 29.33 -4.87 27.10
N LEU A 789 28.92 -3.95 27.99
CA LEU A 789 29.37 -3.87 29.39
C LEU A 789 28.24 -4.27 30.33
N SER A 790 28.54 -5.17 31.27
CA SER A 790 27.72 -5.46 32.43
C SER A 790 28.48 -5.18 33.71
N ILE A 791 27.81 -4.66 34.73
CA ILE A 791 28.37 -4.38 36.05
C ILE A 791 27.39 -4.94 37.09
N THR A 792 27.90 -5.75 38.00
CA THR A 792 27.11 -6.37 39.07
C THR A 792 27.70 -6.03 40.43
N LYS A 793 26.87 -5.63 41.38
CA LYS A 793 27.24 -5.44 42.78
C LYS A 793 27.14 -6.79 43.51
N VAL A 794 28.22 -7.20 44.18
CA VAL A 794 28.33 -8.50 44.87
C VAL A 794 28.60 -8.28 46.35
N ASN A 795 27.67 -8.73 47.19
CA ASN A 795 27.76 -8.64 48.65
C ASN A 795 28.61 -9.79 49.22
N LYS A 796 29.67 -9.50 49.99
CA LYS A 796 30.41 -10.51 50.77
C LYS A 796 29.76 -10.69 52.13
N ASN A 797 29.01 -11.78 52.31
CA ASN A 797 28.31 -12.04 53.56
C ASN A 797 29.17 -12.85 54.55
N LYS A 798 29.54 -12.24 55.69
CA LYS A 798 29.33 -12.77 57.04
C LYS A 798 29.73 -11.74 58.11
N LYS A 799 28.75 -11.36 58.93
CA LYS A 799 28.82 -10.72 60.26
C LYS A 799 29.53 -9.36 60.36
N ASN A 800 28.73 -8.33 60.65
CA ASN A 800 29.05 -7.08 61.34
C ASN A 800 30.51 -6.60 61.28
N GLN A 801 30.82 -5.77 60.27
CA GLN A 801 31.45 -4.44 60.37
C GLN A 801 31.77 -3.93 58.95
N ALA A 802 31.27 -2.72 58.62
CA ALA A 802 31.43 -1.97 57.36
C ALA A 802 30.75 -2.53 56.07
N PRO A 803 30.34 -1.66 55.11
CA PRO A 803 29.71 -2.10 53.86
C PRO A 803 30.70 -2.91 53.02
N ASN A 804 30.55 -4.24 53.01
CA ASN A 804 31.48 -5.16 52.36
C ASN A 804 30.89 -5.68 51.04
N TYR A 805 30.68 -4.78 50.07
CA TYR A 805 30.29 -5.12 48.70
C TYR A 805 31.37 -4.72 47.70
N GLN A 806 31.44 -5.45 46.59
CA GLN A 806 32.36 -5.21 45.48
C GLN A 806 31.58 -5.12 44.18
N TYR A 807 32.08 -4.38 43.20
CA TYR A 807 31.52 -4.36 41.86
C TYR A 807 32.35 -5.24 40.94
N VAL A 808 31.69 -6.04 40.12
CA VAL A 808 32.33 -6.85 39.08
C VAL A 808 31.82 -6.36 37.73
N GLY A 809 32.70 -5.77 36.93
CA GLY A 809 32.40 -5.37 35.57
C GLY A 809 32.97 -6.34 34.56
N MET A 810 32.17 -6.72 33.57
CA MET A 810 32.55 -7.61 32.49
C MET A 810 32.19 -6.97 31.15
N PHE A 811 33.11 -7.02 30.18
CA PHE A 811 32.80 -6.53 28.85
C PHE A 811 33.48 -7.31 27.73
N SER A 812 32.83 -7.26 26.56
CA SER A 812 33.37 -7.76 25.31
C SER A 812 33.49 -6.64 24.28
N ASP A 813 34.49 -6.75 23.40
CA ASP A 813 34.67 -5.82 22.29
C ASP A 813 33.76 -6.24 21.12
N ILE A 814 32.74 -5.42 20.87
CA ILE A 814 31.77 -5.63 19.79
C ILE A 814 32.05 -4.73 18.58
N THR A 815 33.22 -4.08 18.52
CA THR A 815 33.55 -3.08 17.50
C THR A 815 33.50 -3.65 16.09
N ILE A 816 34.06 -4.84 15.85
CA ILE A 816 34.04 -5.49 14.53
C ILE A 816 32.60 -5.83 14.13
N ARG A 817 31.79 -6.34 15.07
CA ARG A 817 30.37 -6.64 14.83
C ARG A 817 29.61 -5.37 14.42
N LYS A 818 29.79 -4.27 15.16
CA LYS A 818 29.15 -2.98 14.86
C LYS A 818 29.65 -2.34 13.56
N ARG A 819 30.96 -2.47 13.25
CA ARG A 819 31.53 -2.03 11.96
C ARG A 819 30.92 -2.83 10.80
N ASN A 820 30.85 -4.17 10.91
CA ASN A 820 30.24 -5.03 9.90
C ASN A 820 28.73 -4.80 9.74
N GLU A 821 28.00 -4.59 10.83
CA GLU A 821 26.57 -4.26 10.80
C GLU A 821 26.34 -2.91 10.10
N ARG A 822 27.20 -1.91 10.39
CA ARG A 822 27.17 -0.62 9.71
C ARG A 822 27.52 -0.75 8.24
N GLU A 823 28.52 -1.54 7.87
CA GLU A 823 28.88 -1.81 6.47
C GLU A 823 27.78 -2.55 5.71
N LEU A 824 27.21 -3.61 6.28
CA LEU A 824 26.08 -4.33 5.68
C LEU A 824 24.87 -3.42 5.50
N ARG A 825 24.58 -2.57 6.50
CA ARG A 825 23.51 -1.59 6.39
C ARG A 825 23.79 -0.56 5.30
N LEU A 826 25.04 -0.10 5.15
CA LEU A 826 25.43 0.80 4.07
C LEU A 826 25.29 0.12 2.70
N LEU A 827 25.70 -1.15 2.56
CA LEU A 827 25.58 -1.92 1.31
C LEU A 827 24.13 -2.23 0.92
N ALA A 828 23.24 -2.45 1.89
CA ALA A 828 21.83 -2.73 1.64
C ALA A 828 21.01 -1.47 1.31
N THR A 829 21.50 -0.28 1.67
CA THR A 829 20.72 0.98 1.62
C THR A 829 21.32 2.07 0.73
N ARG A 830 22.53 1.87 0.18
CA ARG A 830 23.23 2.85 -0.66
C ARG A 830 23.72 2.23 -1.98
N ASP A 831 23.79 3.06 -3.00
CA ASP A 831 24.31 2.72 -4.31
C ASP A 831 25.86 2.66 -4.28
N PRO A 832 26.50 1.58 -4.77
CA PRO A 832 27.94 1.38 -4.64
C PRO A 832 28.79 2.37 -5.44
N ILE A 833 28.25 2.95 -6.52
CA ILE A 833 28.99 3.87 -7.41
C ILE A 833 28.94 5.31 -6.85
N THR A 834 27.74 5.79 -6.54
CA THR A 834 27.49 7.19 -6.15
C THR A 834 27.47 7.43 -4.64
N GLN A 835 27.35 6.36 -3.83
CA GLN A 835 27.16 6.41 -2.38
C GLN A 835 25.88 7.18 -1.96
N LEU A 836 24.94 7.41 -2.87
CA LEU A 836 23.61 7.93 -2.58
C LEU A 836 22.70 6.80 -2.06
N PRO A 837 21.60 7.11 -1.34
CA PRO A 837 20.50 6.18 -1.14
C PRO A 837 20.17 5.38 -2.40
N ASN A 838 20.00 4.06 -2.25
CA ASN A 838 19.50 3.20 -3.32
C ASN A 838 17.97 3.22 -3.35
N ARG A 839 17.38 2.51 -4.32
CA ARG A 839 15.91 2.38 -4.46
C ARG A 839 15.21 1.94 -3.16
N THR A 840 15.77 0.99 -2.42
CA THR A 840 15.18 0.50 -1.17
C THR A 840 15.10 1.60 -0.10
N LEU A 841 16.21 2.28 0.17
CA LEU A 841 16.24 3.36 1.17
C LEU A 841 15.39 4.57 0.71
N PHE A 842 15.33 4.82 -0.59
CA PHE A 842 14.49 5.88 -1.15
C PHE A 842 13.01 5.62 -0.92
N ILE A 843 12.53 4.39 -1.15
CA ILE A 843 11.13 4.00 -0.89
C ILE A 843 10.81 4.16 0.61
N GLU A 844 11.70 3.73 1.51
CA GLU A 844 11.51 3.95 2.96
C GLU A 844 11.39 5.43 3.32
N HIS A 845 12.17 6.31 2.68
CA HIS A 845 12.09 7.76 2.90
C HIS A 845 10.80 8.35 2.32
N LEU A 846 10.34 7.86 1.17
CA LEU A 846 9.08 8.27 0.55
C LEU A 846 7.88 7.85 1.42
N GLU A 847 7.88 6.62 1.94
CA GLU A 847 6.84 6.14 2.88
C GLU A 847 6.80 7.01 4.14
N LYS A 848 7.96 7.34 4.71
CA LYS A 848 8.03 8.24 5.87
C LYS A 848 7.50 9.62 5.55
N ALA A 849 7.78 10.18 4.37
CA ALA A 849 7.25 11.47 3.95
C ALA A 849 5.71 11.45 3.86
N ILE A 850 5.12 10.38 3.29
CA ILE A 850 3.67 10.17 3.24
C ILE A 850 3.06 10.16 4.64
N HIS A 851 3.63 9.40 5.57
CA HIS A 851 3.12 9.31 6.95
C HIS A 851 3.35 10.58 7.77
N SER A 852 4.29 11.43 7.36
CA SER A 852 4.62 12.68 8.06
C SER A 852 3.79 13.88 7.60
N CYS A 853 3.03 13.74 6.51
CA CYS A 853 2.09 14.78 6.07
C CYS A 853 0.93 14.91 7.06
N ASN A 854 0.59 16.16 7.39
CA ASN A 854 -0.48 16.54 8.30
C ASN A 854 -1.14 17.85 7.82
N GLU A 855 -2.12 18.37 8.56
CA GLU A 855 -2.81 19.62 8.19
C GLU A 855 -1.87 20.83 8.02
N THR A 856 -0.75 20.86 8.74
CA THR A 856 0.25 21.94 8.66
C THR A 856 1.15 21.81 7.43
N PHE A 857 1.44 20.58 7.01
CA PHE A 857 2.34 20.28 5.89
C PHE A 857 1.73 19.18 4.99
N PRO A 858 0.69 19.52 4.21
CA PRO A 858 -0.18 18.52 3.57
C PRO A 858 0.41 17.91 2.29
N THR A 859 1.47 18.49 1.71
CA THR A 859 1.96 18.11 0.38
C THR A 859 3.48 18.02 0.30
N PHE A 860 3.99 17.16 -0.59
CA PHE A 860 5.41 17.11 -0.94
C PHE A 860 5.61 16.79 -2.44
N ALA A 861 6.83 16.98 -2.93
CA ALA A 861 7.18 16.74 -4.33
C ALA A 861 8.24 15.64 -4.49
N LEU A 862 8.04 14.80 -5.51
CA LEU A 862 8.91 13.74 -5.96
C LEU A 862 9.39 14.04 -7.38
N LEU A 863 10.70 14.02 -7.60
CA LEU A 863 11.32 14.23 -8.91
C LEU A 863 12.07 12.96 -9.32
N PHE A 864 11.81 12.45 -10.52
CA PHE A 864 12.61 11.43 -11.21
C PHE A 864 13.46 12.11 -12.28
N ILE A 865 14.72 11.73 -12.39
CA ILE A 865 15.72 12.38 -13.23
C ILE A 865 16.42 11.30 -14.05
N ASP A 866 16.55 11.52 -15.35
CA ASP A 866 17.25 10.63 -16.28
C ASP A 866 18.30 11.41 -17.05
N LEU A 867 19.48 10.81 -17.24
CA LEU A 867 20.56 11.42 -17.99
C LEU A 867 20.44 11.11 -19.48
N ASP A 868 20.13 12.14 -20.29
CA ASP A 868 19.83 11.94 -21.69
C ASP A 868 21.06 11.42 -22.47
N ASN A 869 20.88 10.30 -23.17
CA ASN A 869 21.91 9.69 -24.01
C ASN A 869 23.19 9.29 -23.25
N PHE A 870 23.11 8.96 -21.95
CA PHE A 870 24.25 8.50 -21.18
C PHE A 870 24.94 7.27 -21.79
N HIS A 871 24.19 6.40 -22.48
CA HIS A 871 24.77 5.28 -23.24
C HIS A 871 25.88 5.71 -24.22
N LYS A 872 25.79 6.89 -24.85
CA LYS A 872 26.84 7.38 -25.77
C LYS A 872 28.17 7.63 -25.06
N ILE A 873 28.13 8.01 -23.78
CA ILE A 873 29.33 8.19 -22.95
C ILE A 873 29.94 6.81 -22.67
N ASN A 874 29.13 5.81 -22.32
CA ASN A 874 29.60 4.44 -22.13
C ASN A 874 30.18 3.84 -23.41
N ASP A 875 29.52 4.06 -24.55
CA ASP A 875 29.94 3.54 -25.84
C ASP A 875 31.24 4.19 -26.33
N SER A 876 31.47 5.46 -25.99
CA SER A 876 32.64 6.23 -26.44
C SER A 876 33.85 6.13 -25.51
N LEU A 877 33.64 6.07 -24.18
CA LEU A 877 34.69 6.16 -23.16
C LEU A 877 34.78 4.92 -22.26
N GLY A 878 33.89 3.95 -22.44
CA GLY A 878 33.82 2.73 -21.65
C GLY A 878 33.08 2.88 -20.32
N HIS A 879 32.58 1.76 -19.79
CA HIS A 879 31.77 1.72 -18.57
C HIS A 879 32.47 2.28 -17.33
N THR A 880 33.80 2.13 -17.22
CA THR A 880 34.57 2.66 -16.08
C THR A 880 34.49 4.19 -16.01
N GLN A 881 34.56 4.87 -17.16
CA GLN A 881 34.43 6.33 -17.23
C GLN A 881 32.99 6.79 -17.07
N GLY A 882 32.03 6.00 -17.56
CA GLY A 882 30.62 6.18 -17.24
C GLY A 882 30.32 6.14 -15.74
N ASP A 883 30.91 5.18 -15.01
CA ASP A 883 30.74 5.09 -13.54
C ASP A 883 31.36 6.29 -12.81
N LEU A 884 32.53 6.77 -13.25
CA LEU A 884 33.13 8.01 -12.72
C LEU A 884 32.25 9.23 -13.01
N PHE A 885 31.65 9.30 -14.20
CA PHE A 885 30.71 10.36 -14.56
C PHE A 885 29.48 10.37 -13.65
N LEU A 886 28.85 9.21 -13.43
CA LEU A 886 27.72 9.04 -12.53
C LEU A 886 28.07 9.46 -11.10
N LYS A 887 29.28 9.14 -10.64
CA LYS A 887 29.80 9.57 -9.34
C LYS A 887 29.95 11.09 -9.24
N GLN A 888 30.47 11.74 -10.28
CA GLN A 888 30.57 13.21 -10.33
C GLN A 888 29.17 13.87 -10.34
N ILE A 889 28.20 13.32 -11.06
CA ILE A 889 26.81 13.79 -11.06
C ILE A 889 26.21 13.69 -9.66
N GLY A 890 26.31 12.52 -9.02
CA GLY A 890 25.79 12.33 -7.66
C GLY A 890 26.39 13.31 -6.65
N LEU A 891 27.69 13.60 -6.76
CA LEU A 891 28.37 14.60 -5.93
C LEU A 891 27.90 16.04 -6.24
N ARG A 892 27.73 16.38 -7.51
CA ARG A 892 27.27 17.71 -7.94
C ARG A 892 25.84 17.98 -7.46
N LEU A 893 24.93 17.02 -7.61
CA LEU A 893 23.57 17.13 -7.08
C LEU A 893 23.58 17.28 -5.55
N LYS A 894 24.36 16.46 -4.84
CA LYS A 894 24.44 16.50 -3.37
C LYS A 894 25.04 17.78 -2.81
N SER A 895 25.96 18.42 -3.52
CA SER A 895 26.63 19.65 -3.07
C SER A 895 25.83 20.93 -3.34
N ASN A 896 24.94 20.90 -4.34
CA ASN A 896 24.20 22.09 -4.80
C ASN A 896 22.71 22.09 -4.43
N LEU A 897 22.17 20.97 -3.92
CA LEU A 897 20.80 20.90 -3.41
C LEU A 897 20.75 21.08 -1.89
N GLU A 898 19.60 21.54 -1.38
CA GLU A 898 19.44 21.93 0.03
C GLU A 898 19.59 20.77 1.04
N LYS A 899 20.08 21.12 2.23
CA LYS A 899 20.17 20.20 3.37
C LYS A 899 18.75 19.85 3.84
N GLY A 900 18.32 18.64 3.55
CA GLY A 900 16.97 18.14 3.88
C GLY A 900 16.34 17.33 2.75
N PHE A 901 16.79 17.54 1.50
CA PHE A 901 16.35 16.73 0.37
C PHE A 901 16.90 15.30 0.48
N THR A 902 16.10 14.31 0.08
CA THR A 902 16.61 12.96 -0.14
C THR A 902 16.93 12.80 -1.61
N ILE A 903 18.21 12.64 -1.93
CA ILE A 903 18.70 12.37 -3.29
C ILE A 903 19.08 10.90 -3.35
N ALA A 904 18.61 10.17 -4.36
CA ALA A 904 18.85 8.74 -4.54
C ALA A 904 19.26 8.42 -5.97
N ARG A 905 19.94 7.29 -6.17
CA ARG A 905 20.11 6.66 -7.48
C ARG A 905 19.25 5.40 -7.52
N LEU A 906 18.32 5.34 -8.48
CA LEU A 906 17.36 4.24 -8.59
C LEU A 906 17.94 3.04 -9.34
N GLY A 907 18.83 3.29 -10.30
CA GLY A 907 19.54 2.31 -11.11
C GLY A 907 19.99 2.94 -12.43
N GLY A 908 20.99 2.36 -13.11
CA GLY A 908 21.45 2.88 -14.41
C GLY A 908 21.84 4.37 -14.36
N ASP A 909 21.23 5.17 -15.22
CA ASP A 909 21.31 6.62 -15.33
C ASP A 909 20.17 7.38 -14.61
N GLU A 910 19.36 6.69 -13.80
CA GLU A 910 18.20 7.26 -13.12
C GLU A 910 18.51 7.71 -11.69
N PHE A 911 18.17 8.97 -11.40
CA PHE A 911 18.23 9.58 -10.08
C PHE A 911 16.84 9.99 -9.61
N ALA A 912 16.67 10.15 -8.30
CA ALA A 912 15.44 10.68 -7.73
C ALA A 912 15.72 11.69 -6.62
N VAL A 913 14.85 12.70 -6.51
CA VAL A 913 14.90 13.71 -5.46
C VAL A 913 13.53 13.79 -4.80
N LEU A 914 13.52 13.63 -3.48
CA LEU A 914 12.35 13.84 -2.64
C LEU A 914 12.54 15.15 -1.86
N ILE A 915 11.63 16.08 -2.09
CA ILE A 915 11.59 17.38 -1.44
C ILE A 915 10.61 17.27 -0.26
N PRO A 916 11.03 17.53 0.99
CA PRO A 916 10.18 17.31 2.18
C PRO A 916 9.24 18.49 2.48
N PRO A 917 8.06 18.22 3.07
CA PRO A 917 6.92 19.14 3.08
C PRO A 917 7.10 20.41 3.94
N TYR A 918 8.10 20.45 4.83
CA TYR A 918 8.35 21.58 5.73
C TYR A 918 9.15 22.73 5.11
N LEU A 919 9.67 22.57 3.88
CA LEU A 919 10.53 23.58 3.24
C LEU A 919 9.78 24.64 2.42
N TYR A 920 8.45 24.52 2.30
CA TYR A 920 7.65 25.41 1.45
C TYR A 920 6.27 25.60 2.07
N SER A 921 6.04 26.78 2.62
CA SER A 921 4.79 27.27 3.23
C SER A 921 3.62 27.35 2.22
N GLY A 922 3.18 26.20 1.70
CA GLY A 922 2.05 26.04 0.76
C GLY A 922 2.39 26.10 -0.74
N MET A 923 3.65 26.37 -1.12
CA MET A 923 4.06 26.64 -2.53
C MET A 923 4.84 25.47 -3.19
N THR A 924 4.39 24.23 -2.98
CA THR A 924 5.11 23.00 -3.35
C THR A 924 5.48 22.91 -4.85
N LEU A 925 4.59 23.32 -5.76
CA LEU A 925 4.84 23.23 -7.21
C LEU A 925 5.88 24.24 -7.69
N PHE A 926 5.78 25.50 -7.24
CA PHE A 926 6.75 26.55 -7.58
C PHE A 926 8.16 26.18 -7.09
N TYR A 927 8.24 25.65 -5.88
CA TYR A 927 9.50 25.21 -5.30
C TYR A 927 10.09 24.01 -6.06
N ALA A 928 9.27 23.02 -6.40
CA ALA A 928 9.70 21.87 -7.21
C ALA A 928 10.18 22.29 -8.61
N LYS A 929 9.52 23.26 -9.26
CA LYS A 929 9.98 23.85 -10.53
C LYS A 929 11.37 24.47 -10.38
N ARG A 930 11.58 25.32 -9.37
CA ARG A 930 12.89 25.96 -9.11
C ARG A 930 14.00 24.92 -8.91
N VAL A 931 13.69 23.83 -8.20
CA VAL A 931 14.65 22.73 -7.98
C VAL A 931 14.94 22.00 -9.29
N ALA A 932 13.93 21.71 -10.11
CA ALA A 932 14.11 21.09 -11.41
C ALA A 932 14.96 21.96 -12.37
N ASP A 933 14.69 23.27 -12.45
CA ASP A 933 15.48 24.22 -13.24
C ASP A 933 16.95 24.26 -12.80
N ASN A 934 17.18 24.26 -11.48
CA ASN A 934 18.53 24.20 -10.92
C ASN A 934 19.25 22.89 -11.33
N ILE A 935 18.57 21.74 -11.24
CA ILE A 935 19.12 20.45 -11.63
C ILE A 935 19.49 20.43 -13.12
N LEU A 936 18.61 20.93 -14.00
CA LEU A 936 18.88 21.03 -15.44
C LEU A 936 20.14 21.87 -15.71
N SER A 937 20.30 23.00 -15.02
CA SER A 937 21.49 23.86 -15.13
C SER A 937 22.77 23.17 -14.63
N LEU A 938 22.69 22.46 -13.51
CA LEU A 938 23.83 21.75 -12.91
C LEU A 938 24.35 20.62 -13.80
N CYS A 939 23.45 19.89 -14.46
CA CYS A 939 23.81 18.80 -15.37
C CYS A 939 24.33 19.31 -16.72
N LYS A 940 23.81 20.45 -17.21
CA LYS A 940 24.28 21.07 -18.45
C LYS A 940 25.71 21.63 -18.34
N SER A 941 26.14 22.00 -17.12
CA SER A 941 27.50 22.47 -16.87
C SER A 941 28.53 21.37 -17.18
N PRO A 942 29.66 21.67 -17.85
CA PRO A 942 30.61 20.65 -18.28
C PRO A 942 31.20 19.86 -17.11
N PHE A 943 31.51 18.59 -17.37
CA PHE A 943 32.23 17.67 -16.48
C PHE A 943 33.56 17.32 -17.13
N THR A 944 34.65 17.51 -16.42
CA THR A 944 35.97 17.14 -16.91
C THR A 944 36.26 15.69 -16.52
N LEU A 945 36.40 14.83 -17.53
CA LEU A 945 36.82 13.43 -17.40
C LEU A 945 38.09 13.23 -18.22
N GLU A 946 39.19 12.87 -17.54
CA GLU A 946 40.53 12.69 -18.18
C GLU A 946 40.98 13.86 -19.08
N GLY A 947 40.57 15.08 -18.73
CA GLY A 947 40.93 16.30 -19.49
C GLY A 947 40.01 16.61 -20.69
N ILE A 948 38.93 15.84 -20.88
CA ILE A 948 37.88 16.11 -21.87
C ILE A 948 36.66 16.69 -21.15
N ASP A 949 36.15 17.81 -21.64
CA ASP A 949 34.93 18.44 -21.12
C ASP A 949 33.69 17.85 -21.79
N ILE A 950 32.82 17.26 -20.99
CA ILE A 950 31.60 16.57 -21.42
C ILE A 950 30.40 17.22 -20.76
N SER A 951 29.41 17.62 -21.56
CA SER A 951 28.11 18.09 -21.06
C SER A 951 27.03 17.05 -21.36
N ILE A 952 26.12 16.83 -20.43
CA ILE A 952 24.94 15.99 -20.63
C ILE A 952 23.67 16.80 -20.34
N THR A 953 22.58 16.49 -21.04
CA THR A 953 21.26 17.03 -20.71
C THR A 953 20.50 16.04 -19.84
N THR A 954 19.49 16.50 -19.11
CA THR A 954 18.68 15.60 -18.29
C THR A 954 17.21 15.84 -18.50
N SER A 955 16.42 14.77 -18.44
CA SER A 955 14.97 14.83 -18.45
C SER A 955 14.46 14.59 -17.03
N ILE A 956 13.42 15.33 -16.60
CA ILE A 956 12.91 15.26 -15.22
C ILE A 956 11.38 15.08 -15.21
N GLY A 957 10.87 14.10 -14.47
CA GLY A 957 9.44 13.91 -14.21
C GLY A 957 9.09 14.24 -12.78
N ILE A 958 8.03 15.02 -12.55
CA ILE A 958 7.66 15.54 -11.23
C ILE A 958 6.27 15.06 -10.83
N SER A 959 6.12 14.47 -9.63
CA SER A 959 4.82 14.12 -9.04
C SER A 959 4.61 14.77 -7.68
N ARG A 960 3.37 15.16 -7.38
CA ARG A 960 2.96 15.82 -6.13
C ARG A 960 2.09 14.89 -5.29
N TYR A 961 2.40 14.74 -4.00
CA TYR A 961 1.51 14.09 -3.04
C TYR A 961 0.54 15.12 -2.44
N PRO A 962 -0.75 14.80 -2.28
CA PRO A 962 -1.41 13.53 -2.63
C PRO A 962 -2.00 13.45 -4.06
N ASP A 963 -1.96 14.53 -4.82
CA ASP A 963 -2.75 14.67 -6.06
C ASP A 963 -2.39 13.66 -7.16
N ASN A 964 -1.10 13.32 -7.23
CA ASN A 964 -0.52 12.44 -8.23
C ASN A 964 -0.29 11.03 -7.66
N GLY A 965 -0.82 10.73 -6.47
CA GLY A 965 -0.75 9.42 -5.85
C GLY A 965 -0.81 9.50 -4.33
N ILE A 966 -1.54 8.56 -3.70
CA ILE A 966 -1.68 8.48 -2.24
C ILE A 966 -0.73 7.47 -1.58
N ASN A 967 0.03 6.73 -2.39
CA ASN A 967 1.02 5.74 -1.95
C ASN A 967 2.27 5.82 -2.82
N CYS A 968 3.36 5.18 -2.38
CA CYS A 968 4.66 5.23 -3.06
C CYS A 968 4.58 4.77 -4.51
N GLU A 969 3.87 3.67 -4.78
CA GLU A 969 3.77 3.08 -6.13
C GLU A 969 3.11 4.05 -7.12
N MET A 970 1.99 4.67 -6.72
CA MET A 970 1.30 5.65 -7.56
C MET A 970 2.16 6.89 -7.82
N LEU A 971 2.78 7.46 -6.78
CA LEU A 971 3.63 8.64 -6.93
C LEU A 971 4.85 8.38 -7.83
N MET A 972 5.50 7.24 -7.66
CA MET A 972 6.65 6.83 -8.48
C MET A 972 6.22 6.59 -9.93
N ARG A 973 5.10 5.91 -10.17
CA ARG A 973 4.55 5.71 -11.53
C ARG A 973 4.18 7.03 -12.20
N SER A 974 3.61 7.97 -11.46
CA SER A 974 3.30 9.29 -11.96
C SER A 974 4.55 10.09 -12.31
N ALA A 975 5.58 10.06 -11.47
CA ALA A 975 6.86 10.71 -11.77
C ALA A 975 7.54 10.10 -13.01
N ASP A 976 7.52 8.78 -13.13
CA ASP A 976 8.05 8.04 -14.28
C ASP A 976 7.30 8.38 -15.58
N THR A 977 5.96 8.46 -15.51
CA THR A 977 5.16 8.85 -16.68
C THR A 977 5.47 10.28 -17.14
N ALA A 978 5.59 11.21 -16.20
CA ALA A 978 6.00 12.58 -16.51
C ALA A 978 7.42 12.65 -17.10
N LEU A 979 8.33 11.80 -16.64
CA LEU A 979 9.69 11.69 -17.16
C LEU A 979 9.69 11.24 -18.63
N VAL A 980 8.86 10.27 -18.99
CA VAL A 980 8.67 9.84 -20.39
C VAL A 980 8.18 11.00 -21.26
N HIS A 981 7.22 11.80 -20.78
CA HIS A 981 6.76 12.98 -21.50
C HIS A 981 7.86 14.05 -21.65
N ALA A 982 8.69 14.25 -20.63
CA ALA A 982 9.84 15.15 -20.74
C ALA A 982 10.84 14.70 -21.83
N LYS A 983 11.06 13.38 -21.96
CA LYS A 983 11.90 12.81 -23.03
C LYS A 983 11.27 12.98 -24.42
N GLN A 984 9.95 12.84 -24.54
CA GLN A 984 9.22 13.01 -25.81
C GLN A 984 9.17 14.48 -26.26
N ASN A 985 9.05 15.42 -25.33
CA ASN A 985 8.97 16.87 -25.59
C ASN A 985 10.33 17.54 -25.88
N GLY A 986 11.32 16.79 -26.36
CA GLY A 986 12.59 17.32 -26.83
C GLY A 986 13.78 17.16 -25.87
N LYS A 987 13.65 16.39 -24.78
CA LYS A 987 14.69 16.16 -23.75
C LYS A 987 15.16 17.48 -23.10
N ASN A 988 16.12 17.43 -22.18
CA ASN A 988 16.62 18.63 -21.46
C ASN A 988 15.51 19.51 -20.84
N SER A 989 14.47 18.89 -20.29
CA SER A 989 13.31 19.60 -19.75
C SER A 989 12.73 18.85 -18.56
N PHE A 990 11.81 19.48 -17.85
CA PHE A 990 11.02 18.80 -16.83
C PHE A 990 9.54 18.83 -17.18
N GLN A 991 8.79 17.85 -16.69
CA GLN A 991 7.34 17.81 -16.81
C GLN A 991 6.71 17.46 -15.47
N PHE A 992 5.61 18.12 -15.14
CA PHE A 992 4.74 17.69 -14.05
C PHE A 992 3.83 16.58 -14.55
N TYR A 993 3.58 15.60 -13.71
CA TYR A 993 2.58 14.58 -14.00
C TYR A 993 1.19 15.23 -14.03
N ASP A 994 0.57 15.16 -15.19
CA ASP A 994 -0.79 15.59 -15.45
C ASP A 994 -1.63 14.39 -15.88
N LYS A 995 -2.72 14.11 -15.15
CA LYS A 995 -3.63 13.00 -15.45
C LYS A 995 -4.31 13.16 -16.81
N SER A 996 -4.44 14.40 -17.29
CA SER A 996 -5.06 14.72 -18.58
C SER A 996 -4.20 14.35 -19.80
N GLN A 997 -2.87 14.22 -19.61
CA GLN A 997 -1.92 13.94 -20.70
C GLN A 997 -1.70 12.44 -20.98
N THR A 998 -2.20 11.55 -20.12
CA THR A 998 -1.90 10.10 -20.15
C THR A 998 -2.77 9.22 -21.04
N GLN A 999 -3.72 9.76 -21.81
CA GLN A 999 -4.56 8.98 -22.72
C GLN A 999 -4.52 9.55 -24.14
N THR A 1000 -3.56 9.10 -24.95
CA THR A 1000 -3.66 9.28 -26.41
C THR A 1000 -4.66 8.25 -26.94
N THR A 1001 -5.93 8.64 -27.02
CA THR A 1001 -7.01 7.81 -27.57
C THR A 1001 -7.02 7.87 -29.11
N PRO A 1002 -7.58 6.87 -29.82
CA PRO A 1002 -7.82 6.95 -31.26
C PRO A 1002 -8.64 8.17 -31.69
N GLU A 1003 -9.53 8.68 -30.81
CA GLU A 1003 -10.21 9.96 -31.01
C GLU A 1003 -9.29 11.13 -31.07
N LEU A 1004 -8.33 11.21 -30.15
CA LEU A 1004 -7.41 12.33 -30.09
C LEU A 1004 -6.61 12.36 -31.40
N LEU A 1005 -6.10 11.21 -31.86
CA LEU A 1005 -5.40 11.09 -33.16
C LEU A 1005 -6.31 11.48 -34.35
N SER A 1006 -7.58 11.09 -34.33
CA SER A 1006 -8.55 11.46 -35.37
C SER A 1006 -8.88 12.96 -35.37
N LYS A 1007 -9.04 13.55 -34.18
CA LYS A 1007 -9.27 14.99 -33.99
C LYS A 1007 -8.05 15.80 -34.39
N GLU A 1008 -6.85 15.33 -34.05
CA GLU A 1008 -5.57 15.92 -34.48
C GLU A 1008 -5.44 15.93 -36.00
N TYR A 1009 -5.71 14.80 -36.64
CA TYR A 1009 -5.68 14.70 -38.10
C TYR A 1009 -6.69 15.65 -38.76
N LYS A 1010 -7.95 15.66 -38.29
CA LYS A 1010 -8.97 16.59 -38.79
C LYS A 1010 -8.61 18.05 -38.58
N LEU A 1011 -8.02 18.38 -37.42
CA LEU A 1011 -7.60 19.75 -37.10
C LEU A 1011 -6.47 20.19 -38.02
N SER A 1012 -5.49 19.31 -38.28
CA SER A 1012 -4.42 19.56 -39.25
C SER A 1012 -5.00 19.87 -40.63
N GLN A 1013 -5.93 19.04 -41.12
CA GLN A 1013 -6.60 19.26 -42.40
C GLN A 1013 -7.42 20.57 -42.41
N GLY A 1014 -8.17 20.85 -41.35
CA GLY A 1014 -8.98 22.07 -41.25
C GLY A 1014 -8.15 23.34 -41.23
N ILE A 1015 -6.96 23.31 -40.62
CA ILE A 1015 -6.01 24.44 -40.65
C ILE A 1015 -5.42 24.62 -42.05
N GLU A 1016 -5.01 23.54 -42.71
CA GLU A 1016 -4.47 23.57 -44.09
C GLU A 1016 -5.51 24.05 -45.11
N ASN A 1017 -6.77 23.65 -44.95
CA ASN A 1017 -7.88 24.03 -45.81
C ASN A 1017 -8.51 25.40 -45.47
N GLU A 1018 -7.98 26.12 -44.47
CA GLU A 1018 -8.53 27.39 -43.97
C GLU A 1018 -10.01 27.31 -43.55
N GLU A 1019 -10.46 26.17 -43.00
CA GLU A 1019 -11.86 25.93 -42.60
C GLU A 1019 -12.28 26.68 -41.33
N LEU A 1020 -11.32 27.09 -40.49
CA LEU A 1020 -11.58 27.84 -39.26
C LEU A 1020 -11.86 29.30 -39.58
N ILE A 1021 -12.93 29.84 -38.99
CA ILE A 1021 -13.44 31.19 -39.24
C ILE A 1021 -13.49 32.02 -37.96
N LEU A 1022 -13.59 33.34 -38.10
CA LEU A 1022 -13.68 34.28 -36.98
C LEU A 1022 -15.12 34.75 -36.73
N PHE A 1023 -15.53 34.66 -35.47
CA PHE A 1023 -16.71 35.36 -34.93
C PHE A 1023 -16.22 36.53 -34.08
N TYR A 1024 -17.05 37.55 -33.93
CA TYR A 1024 -16.70 38.80 -33.27
C TYR A 1024 -17.66 39.06 -32.11
N GLN A 1025 -17.11 39.23 -30.91
CA GLN A 1025 -17.89 39.61 -29.73
C GLN A 1025 -17.67 41.07 -29.39
N ALA A 1026 -18.74 41.84 -29.24
CA ALA A 1026 -18.63 43.28 -28.95
C ALA A 1026 -18.13 43.56 -27.53
N LYS A 1027 -17.19 44.52 -27.41
CA LYS A 1027 -16.78 45.15 -26.15
C LYS A 1027 -17.58 46.45 -25.98
N TYR A 1028 -18.29 46.59 -24.85
CA TYR A 1028 -19.20 47.71 -24.61
C TYR A 1028 -18.65 48.64 -23.53
N ASP A 1029 -18.63 49.95 -23.80
CA ASP A 1029 -18.32 50.95 -22.79
C ASP A 1029 -19.63 51.44 -22.14
N THR A 1030 -19.78 51.13 -20.86
CA THR A 1030 -20.96 51.50 -20.06
C THR A 1030 -21.08 52.99 -19.81
N SER A 1031 -19.98 53.75 -19.84
CA SER A 1031 -19.97 55.19 -19.62
C SER A 1031 -20.32 55.97 -20.88
N LEU A 1032 -19.84 55.51 -22.04
CA LEU A 1032 -20.11 56.10 -23.34
C LEU A 1032 -21.35 55.51 -24.02
N ASN A 1033 -21.92 54.45 -23.44
CA ASN A 1033 -23.07 53.72 -23.92
C ASN A 1033 -22.95 53.30 -25.41
N ARG A 1034 -21.78 52.79 -25.80
CA ARG A 1034 -21.47 52.39 -27.19
C ARG A 1034 -20.48 51.22 -27.24
N VAL A 1035 -20.45 50.54 -28.38
CA VAL A 1035 -19.42 49.53 -28.69
C VAL A 1035 -18.08 50.23 -28.94
N VAL A 1036 -17.01 49.72 -28.33
CA VAL A 1036 -15.64 50.29 -28.37
C VAL A 1036 -14.59 49.34 -28.94
N GLY A 1037 -15.02 48.18 -29.45
CA GLY A 1037 -14.16 47.18 -30.07
C GLY A 1037 -14.81 45.82 -30.14
N PHE A 1038 -14.08 44.86 -30.67
CA PHE A 1038 -14.52 43.48 -30.80
C PHE A 1038 -13.43 42.51 -30.41
N GLU A 1039 -13.76 41.39 -29.81
CA GLU A 1039 -12.85 40.25 -29.68
C GLU A 1039 -13.10 39.25 -30.81
N ALA A 1040 -12.05 38.88 -31.54
CA ALA A 1040 -12.07 37.90 -32.59
C ALA A 1040 -11.87 36.50 -31.99
N LEU A 1041 -12.90 35.67 -32.11
CA LEU A 1041 -12.99 34.36 -31.52
C LEU A 1041 -13.05 33.29 -32.62
N ALA A 1042 -12.08 32.37 -32.59
CA ALA A 1042 -12.02 31.26 -33.54
C ALA A 1042 -13.25 30.36 -33.43
N ARG A 1043 -13.76 29.90 -34.57
CA ARG A 1043 -14.81 28.90 -34.66
C ARG A 1043 -14.45 27.89 -35.74
N TRP A 1044 -14.74 26.62 -35.47
CA TRP A 1044 -14.48 25.56 -36.43
C TRP A 1044 -15.79 24.93 -36.88
N PRO A 1045 -16.35 25.39 -38.02
CA PRO A 1045 -17.53 24.78 -38.60
C PRO A 1045 -17.21 23.38 -39.11
N GLN A 1046 -18.18 22.49 -38.99
CA GLN A 1046 -18.14 21.17 -39.57
C GLN A 1046 -19.06 21.10 -40.79
N VAL A 1047 -18.79 20.15 -41.67
CA VAL A 1047 -19.55 19.94 -42.91
C VAL A 1047 -21.03 19.64 -42.64
N ASP A 1048 -21.36 19.07 -41.49
CA ASP A 1048 -22.72 18.78 -41.04
C ASP A 1048 -23.48 20.00 -40.45
N GLY A 1049 -22.86 21.18 -40.44
CA GLY A 1049 -23.42 22.42 -39.91
C GLY A 1049 -23.22 22.60 -38.40
N THR A 1050 -22.54 21.66 -37.71
CA THR A 1050 -22.18 21.82 -36.29
C THR A 1050 -20.93 22.71 -36.12
N MET A 1051 -20.73 23.23 -34.92
CA MET A 1051 -19.57 24.06 -34.57
C MET A 1051 -18.78 23.40 -33.46
N ILE A 1052 -17.50 23.08 -33.72
CA ILE A 1052 -16.61 22.57 -32.68
C ILE A 1052 -16.17 23.73 -31.79
N SER A 1053 -16.28 23.52 -30.47
CA SER A 1053 -15.92 24.50 -29.47
C SER A 1053 -14.40 24.78 -29.46
N PRO A 1054 -13.95 26.05 -29.30
CA PRO A 1054 -12.55 26.37 -29.07
C PRO A 1054 -11.91 25.59 -27.93
N GLY A 1055 -12.67 25.30 -26.86
CA GLY A 1055 -12.19 24.50 -25.73
C GLY A 1055 -11.88 23.04 -26.09
N GLU A 1056 -12.31 22.55 -27.25
CA GLU A 1056 -11.99 21.20 -27.73
C GLU A 1056 -10.76 21.18 -28.66
N PHE A 1057 -10.62 22.14 -29.58
CA PHE A 1057 -9.55 22.09 -30.58
C PHE A 1057 -8.32 22.94 -30.23
N ILE A 1058 -8.44 24.01 -29.44
CA ILE A 1058 -7.28 24.83 -29.04
C ILE A 1058 -6.27 24.01 -28.21
N PRO A 1059 -6.68 23.21 -27.21
CA PRO A 1059 -5.73 22.39 -26.45
C PRO A 1059 -4.94 21.42 -27.33
N ILE A 1060 -5.61 20.82 -28.33
CA ILE A 1060 -5.00 19.90 -29.31
C ILE A 1060 -4.02 20.66 -30.23
N ALA A 1061 -4.41 21.84 -30.71
CA ALA A 1061 -3.53 22.69 -31.51
C ALA A 1061 -2.27 23.09 -30.72
N GLU A 1062 -2.44 23.40 -29.44
CA GLU A 1062 -1.35 23.77 -28.56
C GLU A 1062 -0.41 22.61 -28.30
N SER A 1063 -0.90 21.44 -27.86
CA SER A 1063 -0.05 20.27 -27.58
C SER A 1063 0.85 19.90 -28.76
N ASN A 1064 0.36 20.08 -29.99
CA ASN A 1064 1.01 19.57 -31.21
C ASN A 1064 1.76 20.67 -31.98
N GLY A 1065 1.75 21.90 -31.48
CA GLY A 1065 2.41 23.05 -32.11
C GLY A 1065 1.67 23.67 -33.30
N MET A 1066 0.55 23.09 -33.72
CA MET A 1066 -0.33 23.60 -34.80
C MET A 1066 -0.95 24.96 -34.48
N ILE A 1067 -1.02 25.34 -33.19
CA ILE A 1067 -1.56 26.62 -32.75
C ILE A 1067 -0.86 27.83 -33.39
N VAL A 1068 0.44 27.72 -33.70
CA VAL A 1068 1.20 28.81 -34.35
C VAL A 1068 0.64 29.09 -35.74
N THR A 1069 0.49 28.05 -36.56
CA THR A 1069 -0.08 28.14 -37.91
C THR A 1069 -1.52 28.63 -37.86
N LEU A 1070 -2.32 28.09 -36.94
CA LEU A 1070 -3.70 28.51 -36.77
C LEU A 1070 -3.81 30.00 -36.43
N THR A 1071 -3.05 30.48 -35.43
CA THR A 1071 -3.09 31.89 -35.04
C THR A 1071 -2.67 32.80 -36.20
N LEU A 1072 -1.68 32.43 -37.00
CA LEU A 1072 -1.29 33.21 -38.18
C LEU A 1072 -2.40 33.28 -39.24
N ASN A 1073 -3.07 32.15 -39.52
CA ASN A 1073 -4.19 32.12 -40.48
C ASN A 1073 -5.36 33.00 -40.00
N LEU A 1074 -5.73 32.88 -38.72
CA LEU A 1074 -6.78 33.72 -38.12
C LEU A 1074 -6.38 35.20 -38.08
N PHE A 1075 -5.11 35.52 -37.81
CA PHE A 1075 -4.62 36.90 -37.84
C PHE A 1075 -4.75 37.53 -39.23
N LYS A 1076 -4.44 36.77 -40.30
CA LYS A 1076 -4.65 37.21 -41.68
C LYS A 1076 -6.13 37.45 -41.97
N GLN A 1077 -7.02 36.56 -41.53
CA GLN A 1077 -8.47 36.75 -41.67
C GLN A 1077 -8.96 38.02 -40.96
N ALA A 1078 -8.49 38.28 -39.73
CA ALA A 1078 -8.83 39.49 -38.99
C ALA A 1078 -8.33 40.76 -39.71
N CYS A 1079 -7.10 40.75 -40.25
CA CYS A 1079 -6.57 41.86 -41.03
C CYS A 1079 -7.40 42.13 -42.30
N LYS A 1080 -7.80 41.07 -43.01
CA LYS A 1080 -8.69 41.16 -44.18
C LYS A 1080 -10.05 41.75 -43.79
N GLN A 1081 -10.61 41.32 -42.67
CA GLN A 1081 -11.89 41.84 -42.18
C GLN A 1081 -11.80 43.32 -41.76
N LEU A 1082 -10.71 43.72 -41.09
CA LEU A 1082 -10.44 45.12 -40.77
C LEU A 1082 -10.33 46.01 -42.00
N GLN A 1083 -9.67 45.52 -43.05
CA GLN A 1083 -9.56 46.24 -44.32
C GLN A 1083 -10.94 46.47 -44.92
N PHE A 1084 -11.78 45.44 -44.93
CA PHE A 1084 -13.16 45.53 -45.41
C PHE A 1084 -13.98 46.52 -44.57
N TRP A 1085 -13.95 46.40 -43.25
CA TRP A 1085 -14.71 47.28 -42.36
C TRP A 1085 -14.27 48.73 -42.47
N LYS A 1086 -12.97 49.03 -42.55
CA LYS A 1086 -12.45 50.40 -42.71
C LYS A 1086 -12.99 51.11 -43.96
N GLN A 1087 -13.40 50.36 -44.98
CA GLN A 1087 -13.99 50.91 -46.22
C GLN A 1087 -15.51 51.12 -46.13
N HIS A 1088 -16.20 50.48 -45.19
CA HIS A 1088 -17.67 50.39 -45.16
C HIS A 1088 -18.31 50.92 -43.87
N ILE A 1089 -17.60 50.92 -42.75
CA ILE A 1089 -18.07 51.35 -41.42
C ILE A 1089 -16.94 51.95 -40.58
N ASP A 1090 -17.25 52.95 -39.76
CA ASP A 1090 -16.30 53.49 -38.78
C ASP A 1090 -16.35 52.68 -37.49
N ILE A 1091 -15.47 51.69 -37.38
CA ILE A 1091 -15.28 50.94 -36.14
C ILE A 1091 -14.42 51.81 -35.21
N ASN A 1092 -15.09 52.60 -34.37
CA ASN A 1092 -14.46 53.31 -33.26
C ASN A 1092 -13.96 52.31 -32.20
N GLY A 1093 -12.89 51.58 -32.49
CA GLY A 1093 -12.37 50.51 -31.63
C GLY A 1093 -11.25 49.66 -32.24
N ARG A 1094 -10.80 48.67 -31.47
CA ARG A 1094 -9.80 47.68 -31.89
C ARG A 1094 -10.43 46.30 -32.03
N ILE A 1095 -9.86 45.46 -32.88
CA ILE A 1095 -10.09 44.02 -32.84
C ILE A 1095 -9.05 43.38 -31.93
N ALA A 1096 -9.51 42.74 -30.87
CA ALA A 1096 -8.69 41.91 -30.02
C ALA A 1096 -8.51 40.51 -30.60
N ILE A 1097 -7.27 40.01 -30.58
CA ILE A 1097 -6.88 38.70 -31.08
C ILE A 1097 -6.08 37.98 -30.00
N ASN A 1098 -6.53 36.78 -29.64
CA ASN A 1098 -5.86 35.92 -28.69
C ASN A 1098 -4.56 35.32 -29.25
N LEU A 1099 -3.49 35.42 -28.47
CA LEU A 1099 -2.18 34.87 -28.80
C LEU A 1099 -1.79 33.79 -27.79
N SER A 1100 -1.62 32.56 -28.28
CA SER A 1100 -1.19 31.45 -27.42
C SER A 1100 0.21 31.66 -26.88
N ALA A 1101 0.49 31.10 -25.70
CA ALA A 1101 1.81 31.15 -25.08
C ALA A 1101 2.91 30.61 -26.01
N LYS A 1102 2.63 29.51 -26.71
CA LYS A 1102 3.57 28.89 -27.65
C LYS A 1102 3.92 29.80 -28.83
N HIS A 1103 2.97 30.57 -29.35
CA HIS A 1103 3.22 31.50 -30.45
C HIS A 1103 3.89 32.79 -29.96
N PHE A 1104 3.50 33.30 -28.80
CA PHE A 1104 4.13 34.46 -28.17
C PHE A 1104 5.62 34.25 -27.91
N GLN A 1105 6.03 33.02 -27.58
CA GLN A 1105 7.44 32.65 -27.33
C GLN A 1105 8.26 32.40 -28.61
N LYS A 1106 7.67 32.51 -29.82
CA LYS A 1106 8.44 32.38 -31.08
C LYS A 1106 9.18 33.66 -31.43
N ILE A 1107 10.46 33.51 -31.77
CA ILE A 1107 11.32 34.63 -32.21
C ILE A 1107 10.79 35.29 -33.49
N ASP A 1108 10.18 34.51 -34.39
CA ASP A 1108 9.71 34.99 -35.68
C ASP A 1108 8.35 35.71 -35.65
N LEU A 1109 7.63 35.68 -34.52
CA LEU A 1109 6.28 36.29 -34.39
C LEU A 1109 6.23 37.73 -34.90
N VAL A 1110 7.16 38.58 -34.42
CA VAL A 1110 7.18 40.00 -34.77
C VAL A 1110 7.34 40.18 -36.28
N LYS A 1111 8.17 39.34 -36.91
CA LYS A 1111 8.41 39.35 -38.36
C LYS A 1111 7.15 38.92 -39.11
N ASP A 1112 6.50 37.86 -38.67
CA ASP A 1112 5.29 37.31 -39.31
C ASP A 1112 4.11 38.29 -39.23
N LEU A 1113 3.90 38.92 -38.07
CA LEU A 1113 2.87 39.94 -37.88
C LEU A 1113 3.18 41.21 -38.70
N THR A 1114 4.43 41.64 -38.75
CA THR A 1114 4.86 42.79 -39.58
C THR A 1114 4.53 42.53 -41.04
N HIS A 1115 4.84 41.33 -41.54
CA HIS A 1115 4.53 40.94 -42.91
C HIS A 1115 3.02 40.97 -43.16
N CYS A 1116 2.20 40.40 -42.26
CA CYS A 1116 0.74 40.41 -42.40
C CYS A 1116 0.16 41.83 -42.41
N LEU A 1117 0.59 42.72 -41.49
CA LEU A 1117 0.13 44.11 -41.46
C LEU A 1117 0.43 44.83 -42.79
N ALA A 1118 1.63 44.62 -43.33
CA ALA A 1118 2.05 45.19 -44.61
C ALA A 1118 1.22 44.66 -45.78
N SER A 1119 0.96 43.35 -45.85
CA SER A 1119 0.18 42.71 -46.92
C SER A 1119 -1.26 43.23 -47.01
N PHE A 1120 -1.89 43.60 -45.90
CA PHE A 1120 -3.27 44.10 -45.86
C PHE A 1120 -3.38 45.62 -45.67
N ASN A 1121 -2.26 46.33 -45.60
CA ASN A 1121 -2.19 47.77 -45.34
C ASN A 1121 -2.98 48.20 -44.09
N ILE A 1122 -2.81 47.46 -43.00
CA ILE A 1122 -3.46 47.70 -41.69
C ILE A 1122 -2.42 48.23 -40.70
N SER A 1123 -2.82 49.23 -39.90
CA SER A 1123 -2.01 49.71 -38.79
C SER A 1123 -2.17 48.80 -37.58
N GLY A 1124 -1.08 48.45 -36.90
CA GLY A 1124 -1.13 47.69 -35.64
C GLY A 1124 -2.02 48.35 -34.57
N ARG A 1125 -2.27 49.67 -34.65
CA ARG A 1125 -3.17 50.40 -33.73
C ARG A 1125 -4.63 49.96 -33.78
N ALA A 1126 -5.03 49.32 -34.88
CA ALA A 1126 -6.37 48.75 -35.05
C ALA A 1126 -6.52 47.38 -34.36
N ILE A 1127 -5.43 46.81 -33.85
CA ILE A 1127 -5.39 45.46 -33.28
C ILE A 1127 -4.92 45.51 -31.83
N GLU A 1128 -5.60 44.73 -31.00
CA GLU A 1128 -5.23 44.43 -29.63
C GLU A 1128 -4.81 42.97 -29.55
N LEU A 1129 -3.67 42.70 -28.92
CA LEU A 1129 -3.16 41.35 -28.71
C LEU A 1129 -3.47 40.96 -27.27
N GLU A 1130 -4.23 39.88 -27.10
CA GLU A 1130 -4.58 39.31 -25.80
C GLU A 1130 -3.58 38.20 -25.49
N ILE A 1131 -2.88 38.35 -24.37
CA ILE A 1131 -1.81 37.45 -23.95
C ILE A 1131 -2.13 37.01 -22.52
N THR A 1132 -2.12 35.71 -22.29
CA THR A 1132 -2.38 35.16 -20.94
C THR A 1132 -1.23 35.46 -19.99
N GLU A 1133 -1.54 35.53 -18.71
CA GLU A 1133 -0.57 35.77 -17.64
C GLU A 1133 0.60 34.77 -17.66
N SER A 1134 0.31 33.49 -17.84
CA SER A 1134 1.31 32.40 -17.89
C SER A 1134 2.33 32.60 -19.01
N ALA A 1135 1.89 33.07 -20.19
CA ALA A 1135 2.76 33.29 -21.35
C ALA A 1135 3.86 34.33 -21.08
N MET A 1136 3.58 35.31 -20.23
CA MET A 1136 4.53 36.36 -19.85
C MET A 1136 5.51 35.92 -18.76
N MET A 1137 5.09 35.03 -17.86
CA MET A 1137 5.88 34.62 -16.71
C MET A 1137 6.88 33.50 -17.02
N ASP A 1138 6.72 32.79 -18.14
CA ASP A 1138 7.64 31.72 -18.56
C ASP A 1138 9.05 32.24 -18.85
N ASN A 1139 9.18 33.38 -19.52
CA ASN A 1139 10.45 34.07 -19.74
C ASN A 1139 10.24 35.59 -19.76
N PRO A 1140 10.28 36.26 -18.60
CA PRO A 1140 9.85 37.66 -18.47
C PRO A 1140 10.75 38.63 -19.24
N ASP A 1141 12.06 38.37 -19.33
CA ASP A 1141 12.98 39.23 -20.08
C ASP A 1141 12.77 39.12 -21.60
N PHE A 1142 12.49 37.91 -22.09
CA PHE A 1142 12.11 37.71 -23.48
C PHE A 1142 10.74 38.33 -23.78
N ALA A 1143 9.76 38.08 -22.93
CA ALA A 1143 8.41 38.63 -23.04
C ALA A 1143 8.43 40.16 -23.10
N LEU A 1144 9.20 40.81 -22.22
CA LEU A 1144 9.34 42.27 -22.22
C LEU A 1144 9.90 42.78 -23.56
N LYS A 1145 10.96 42.15 -24.07
CA LYS A 1145 11.56 42.52 -25.38
C LYS A 1145 10.59 42.29 -26.53
N GLN A 1146 9.85 41.18 -26.51
CA GLN A 1146 8.83 40.83 -27.50
C GLN A 1146 7.71 41.88 -27.50
N MET A 1147 7.16 42.21 -26.32
CA MET A 1147 6.09 43.19 -26.15
C MET A 1147 6.52 44.59 -26.60
N LEU A 1148 7.73 45.04 -26.26
CA LEU A 1148 8.23 46.34 -26.73
C LEU A 1148 8.26 46.42 -28.26
N LYS A 1149 8.72 45.37 -28.95
CA LYS A 1149 8.69 45.30 -30.42
C LYS A 1149 7.26 45.30 -30.97
N LEU A 1150 6.32 44.61 -30.32
CA LEU A 1150 4.91 44.66 -30.72
C LEU A 1150 4.31 46.06 -30.51
N LYS A 1151 4.67 46.76 -29.44
CA LYS A 1151 4.26 48.15 -29.20
C LYS A 1151 4.85 49.10 -30.25
N GLU A 1152 6.09 48.88 -30.69
CA GLU A 1152 6.71 49.64 -31.79
C GLU A 1152 5.92 49.50 -33.11
N LEU A 1153 5.35 48.32 -33.38
CA LEU A 1153 4.44 48.10 -34.52
C LEU A 1153 3.05 48.74 -34.32
N GLY A 1154 2.78 49.30 -33.14
CA GLY A 1154 1.55 50.02 -32.81
C GLY A 1154 0.45 49.18 -32.18
N PHE A 1155 0.70 47.90 -31.86
CA PHE A 1155 -0.30 47.05 -31.21
C PHE A 1155 -0.67 47.55 -29.80
N SER A 1156 -1.92 47.32 -29.42
CA SER A 1156 -2.33 47.35 -28.01
C SER A 1156 -2.09 45.98 -27.39
N ILE A 1157 -1.69 45.94 -26.12
CA ILE A 1157 -1.50 44.67 -25.42
C ILE A 1157 -2.46 44.60 -24.23
N ALA A 1158 -3.26 43.54 -24.21
CA ALA A 1158 -4.17 43.22 -23.13
C ALA A 1158 -3.69 41.94 -22.42
N LEU A 1159 -3.72 41.98 -21.10
CA LEU A 1159 -3.45 40.82 -20.25
C LEU A 1159 -4.76 40.06 -20.01
N ASP A 1160 -4.79 38.81 -20.45
CA ASP A 1160 -5.96 37.92 -20.37
C ASP A 1160 -5.89 36.97 -19.17
N ASP A 1161 -7.05 36.48 -18.72
CA ASP A 1161 -7.22 35.57 -17.57
C ASP A 1161 -6.62 36.05 -16.24
N PHE A 1162 -6.56 37.36 -16.00
CA PHE A 1162 -5.88 37.92 -14.83
C PHE A 1162 -6.54 37.50 -13.50
N GLY A 1163 -5.73 36.94 -12.60
CA GLY A 1163 -6.17 36.51 -11.26
C GLY A 1163 -6.29 34.99 -11.09
N THR A 1164 -6.13 34.22 -12.16
CA THR A 1164 -6.13 32.74 -12.13
C THR A 1164 -4.72 32.13 -11.94
N GLY A 1165 -3.65 32.96 -12.00
CA GLY A 1165 -2.24 32.56 -11.94
C GLY A 1165 -1.36 33.31 -10.91
N HIS A 1166 -0.03 33.10 -10.98
CA HIS A 1166 0.96 33.69 -10.09
C HIS A 1166 1.56 35.00 -10.62
N SER A 1167 0.85 36.12 -10.44
CA SER A 1167 1.35 37.44 -10.85
C SER A 1167 2.30 38.01 -9.83
N SER A 1168 3.57 38.23 -10.20
CA SER A 1168 4.41 39.16 -9.45
C SER A 1168 4.01 40.58 -9.84
N LEU A 1169 3.41 41.32 -8.91
CA LEU A 1169 3.10 42.75 -9.08
C LEU A 1169 4.32 43.57 -9.56
N SER A 1170 5.53 43.11 -9.21
CA SER A 1170 6.79 43.71 -9.64
C SER A 1170 7.03 43.65 -11.15
N TYR A 1171 6.52 42.61 -11.83
CA TYR A 1171 6.62 42.46 -13.29
C TYR A 1171 5.46 43.14 -14.00
N LEU A 1172 4.25 43.10 -13.44
CA LEU A 1172 3.09 43.80 -14.01
C LEU A 1172 3.38 45.31 -14.19
N LYS A 1173 4.11 45.92 -13.25
CA LYS A 1173 4.57 47.31 -13.35
C LYS A 1173 5.58 47.56 -14.48
N LYS A 1174 6.34 46.55 -14.90
CA LYS A 1174 7.42 46.67 -15.90
C LYS A 1174 6.94 46.42 -17.32
N PHE A 1175 5.89 45.62 -17.50
CA PHE A 1175 5.40 45.26 -18.82
C PHE A 1175 4.55 46.40 -19.44
N PRO A 1176 4.67 46.65 -20.75
CA PRO A 1176 3.92 47.72 -21.43
C PRO A 1176 2.49 47.25 -21.75
N ILE A 1177 1.70 46.96 -20.72
CA ILE A 1177 0.30 46.50 -20.82
C ILE A 1177 -0.62 47.73 -20.88
N ASP A 1178 -1.58 47.71 -21.80
CA ASP A 1178 -2.59 48.76 -21.93
C ASP A 1178 -3.89 48.40 -21.23
N LYS A 1179 -4.27 47.11 -21.27
CA LYS A 1179 -5.53 46.61 -20.70
C LYS A 1179 -5.36 45.35 -19.88
N LEU A 1180 -6.25 45.17 -18.92
CA LEU A 1180 -6.35 44.00 -18.07
C LEU A 1180 -7.77 43.45 -18.17
N LYS A 1181 -7.89 42.18 -18.54
CA LYS A 1181 -9.17 41.48 -18.63
C LYS A 1181 -9.40 40.67 -17.35
N ILE A 1182 -10.54 40.89 -16.70
CA ILE A 1182 -10.95 40.15 -15.50
C ILE A 1182 -11.66 38.88 -15.97
N ASP A 1183 -11.12 37.74 -15.56
CA ASP A 1183 -11.66 36.44 -15.94
C ASP A 1183 -13.13 36.26 -15.51
N ARG A 1184 -13.87 35.55 -16.34
CA ARG A 1184 -15.29 35.26 -16.14
C ARG A 1184 -15.57 34.59 -14.80
N SER A 1185 -14.66 33.77 -14.26
CA SER A 1185 -14.88 33.08 -12.98
C SER A 1185 -15.15 34.04 -11.82
N PHE A 1186 -14.54 35.23 -11.81
CA PHE A 1186 -14.78 36.26 -10.80
C PHE A 1186 -16.07 37.07 -11.03
N ILE A 1187 -16.61 37.03 -12.25
CA ILE A 1187 -17.81 37.78 -12.64
C ILE A 1187 -19.09 36.96 -12.46
N LEU A 1188 -19.03 35.64 -12.65
CA LEU A 1188 -20.19 34.74 -12.57
C LEU A 1188 -20.99 34.91 -11.28
N ASP A 1189 -20.32 34.81 -10.13
CA ASP A 1189 -20.95 34.84 -8.80
C ASP A 1189 -20.82 36.20 -8.08
N ILE A 1190 -20.43 37.27 -8.79
CA ILE A 1190 -20.17 38.59 -8.19
C ILE A 1190 -21.38 39.19 -7.44
N THR A 1191 -22.61 38.79 -7.78
CA THR A 1191 -23.83 39.28 -7.11
C THR A 1191 -24.11 38.55 -5.80
N THR A 1192 -23.61 37.32 -5.61
CA THR A 1192 -23.89 36.46 -4.45
C THR A 1192 -22.66 36.31 -3.55
N SER A 1193 -21.49 36.09 -4.14
CA SER A 1193 -20.21 35.87 -3.47
C SER A 1193 -19.56 37.18 -3.02
N GLU A 1194 -19.36 37.34 -1.70
CA GLU A 1194 -18.61 38.48 -1.17
C GLU A 1194 -17.13 38.42 -1.52
N GLN A 1195 -16.58 37.20 -1.61
CA GLN A 1195 -15.19 36.98 -1.98
C GLN A 1195 -14.92 37.47 -3.41
N ASP A 1196 -15.76 37.11 -4.38
CA ASP A 1196 -15.56 37.50 -5.77
C ASP A 1196 -15.77 39.00 -5.99
N ARG A 1197 -16.67 39.64 -5.23
CA ARG A 1197 -16.78 41.11 -5.18
C ARG A 1197 -15.51 41.77 -4.68
N ASN A 1198 -14.94 41.26 -3.59
CA ASN A 1198 -13.74 41.83 -2.98
C ASN A 1198 -12.52 41.65 -3.89
N ILE A 1199 -12.39 40.50 -4.55
CA ILE A 1199 -11.31 40.24 -5.52
C ILE A 1199 -11.47 41.15 -6.75
N THR A 1200 -12.65 41.18 -7.36
CA THR A 1200 -12.92 42.00 -8.55
C THR A 1200 -12.67 43.49 -8.28
N SER A 1201 -13.17 44.02 -7.15
CA SER A 1201 -12.93 45.42 -6.78
C SER A 1201 -11.46 45.73 -6.52
N THR A 1202 -10.70 44.78 -5.96
CA THR A 1202 -9.25 44.92 -5.77
C THR A 1202 -8.52 44.98 -7.10
N ILE A 1203 -8.87 44.11 -8.06
CA ILE A 1203 -8.28 44.10 -9.40
C ILE A 1203 -8.54 45.43 -10.13
N ILE A 1204 -9.79 45.92 -10.09
CA ILE A 1204 -10.16 47.20 -10.71
C ILE A 1204 -9.35 48.35 -10.11
N GLN A 1205 -9.20 48.36 -8.78
CA GLN A 1205 -8.45 49.41 -8.08
C GLN A 1205 -6.94 49.34 -8.38
N LEU A 1206 -6.39 48.13 -8.45
CA LEU A 1206 -4.99 47.91 -8.79
C LEU A 1206 -4.66 48.41 -10.20
N ALA A 1207 -5.47 48.02 -11.18
CA ALA A 1207 -5.31 48.45 -12.57
C ALA A 1207 -5.38 49.98 -12.68
N LYS A 1208 -6.31 50.61 -11.94
CA LYS A 1208 -6.41 52.07 -11.84
C LYS A 1208 -5.11 52.70 -11.32
N TYR A 1209 -4.46 52.14 -10.29
CA TYR A 1209 -3.19 52.66 -9.78
C TYR A 1209 -2.00 52.46 -10.74
N LEU A 1210 -2.08 51.45 -11.61
CA LEU A 1210 -1.07 51.18 -12.64
C LEU A 1210 -1.36 51.91 -13.96
N ASN A 1211 -2.45 52.69 -14.03
CA ASN A 1211 -2.93 53.35 -15.24
C ASN A 1211 -3.19 52.36 -16.40
N ILE A 1212 -3.74 51.19 -16.06
CA ILE A 1212 -4.14 50.12 -16.99
C ILE A 1212 -5.67 50.12 -17.08
N GLU A 1213 -6.23 50.05 -18.29
CA GLU A 1213 -7.68 49.96 -18.48
C GLU A 1213 -8.19 48.56 -18.12
N VAL A 1214 -9.43 48.46 -17.64
CA VAL A 1214 -10.02 47.18 -17.23
C VAL A 1214 -11.18 46.80 -18.13
N VAL A 1215 -11.21 45.55 -18.53
CA VAL A 1215 -12.33 44.91 -19.24
C VAL A 1215 -12.84 43.75 -18.39
N ALA A 1216 -14.13 43.72 -18.05
CA ALA A 1216 -14.71 42.56 -17.36
C ALA A 1216 -15.37 41.61 -18.36
N GLU A 1217 -15.06 40.32 -18.26
CA GLU A 1217 -15.57 39.29 -19.17
C GLU A 1217 -16.69 38.45 -18.56
N GLY A 1218 -17.46 37.80 -19.44
CA GLY A 1218 -18.51 36.88 -19.02
C GLY A 1218 -19.68 37.55 -18.31
N VAL A 1219 -19.97 38.82 -18.63
CA VAL A 1219 -21.12 39.55 -18.07
C VAL A 1219 -22.42 39.06 -18.74
N GLU A 1220 -23.31 38.47 -17.94
CA GLU A 1220 -24.54 37.84 -18.41
C GLU A 1220 -25.81 38.52 -17.90
N THR A 1221 -25.77 39.26 -16.78
CA THR A 1221 -26.95 39.88 -16.17
C THR A 1221 -26.84 41.39 -15.96
N LYS A 1222 -27.99 42.07 -15.84
CA LYS A 1222 -28.07 43.53 -15.61
C LYS A 1222 -27.46 43.92 -14.26
N GLU A 1223 -27.61 43.07 -13.25
CA GLU A 1223 -27.07 43.27 -11.91
C GLU A 1223 -25.53 43.24 -11.92
N GLN A 1224 -24.94 42.33 -12.69
CA GLN A 1224 -23.48 42.26 -12.89
C GLN A 1224 -22.96 43.54 -13.58
N VAL A 1225 -23.65 44.01 -14.62
CA VAL A 1225 -23.33 45.28 -15.31
C VAL A 1225 -23.34 46.45 -14.33
N TYR A 1226 -24.42 46.57 -13.55
CA TYR A 1226 -24.59 47.65 -12.58
C TYR A 1226 -23.49 47.64 -11.51
N LEU A 1227 -23.18 46.47 -10.97
CA LEU A 1227 -22.16 46.32 -9.93
C LEU A 1227 -20.76 46.65 -10.46
N LEU A 1228 -20.40 46.14 -11.65
CA LEU A 1228 -19.12 46.43 -12.29
C LEU A 1228 -18.96 47.91 -12.64
N HIS A 1229 -20.04 48.55 -13.10
CA HIS A 1229 -20.06 49.98 -13.37
C HIS A 1229 -19.79 50.80 -12.09
N ILE A 1230 -20.45 50.47 -10.98
CA ILE A 1230 -20.21 51.12 -9.68
C ILE A 1230 -18.79 50.91 -9.18
N MET A 1231 -18.23 49.71 -9.37
CA MET A 1231 -16.86 49.38 -8.99
C MET A 1231 -15.81 50.13 -9.84
N GLY A 1232 -16.22 50.80 -10.92
CA GLY A 1232 -15.37 51.61 -11.77
C GLY A 1232 -14.85 50.89 -13.02
N CYS A 1233 -15.40 49.71 -13.36
CA CYS A 1233 -15.11 49.02 -14.61
C CYS A 1233 -15.95 49.61 -15.75
N LYS A 1234 -15.30 50.29 -16.69
CA LYS A 1234 -15.98 51.01 -17.78
C LYS A 1234 -16.33 50.12 -18.96
N VAL A 1235 -15.41 49.23 -19.34
CA VAL A 1235 -15.57 48.36 -20.50
C VAL A 1235 -15.95 46.96 -20.02
N ILE A 1236 -16.98 46.39 -20.63
CA ILE A 1236 -17.48 45.07 -20.29
C ILE A 1236 -17.80 44.27 -21.54
N GLN A 1237 -17.72 42.95 -21.40
CA GLN A 1237 -17.92 42.00 -22.48
C GLN A 1237 -18.69 40.78 -21.94
N GLY A 1238 -19.69 40.33 -22.68
CA GLY A 1238 -20.44 39.14 -22.30
C GLY A 1238 -21.80 39.03 -22.98
N TYR A 1239 -22.51 37.94 -22.69
CA TYR A 1239 -23.75 37.57 -23.36
C TYR A 1239 -24.91 38.52 -23.08
N TYR A 1240 -24.83 39.33 -22.02
CA TYR A 1240 -25.80 40.38 -21.77
C TYR A 1240 -25.91 41.36 -22.95
N PHE A 1241 -24.77 41.75 -23.55
CA PHE A 1241 -24.74 42.68 -24.68
C PHE A 1241 -24.79 41.98 -26.03
N SER A 1242 -23.88 41.02 -26.22
CA SER A 1242 -23.72 40.36 -27.49
C SER A 1242 -23.05 39.02 -27.31
N ARG A 1243 -23.68 37.98 -27.88
CA ARG A 1243 -22.97 36.73 -28.15
C ARG A 1243 -21.99 36.97 -29.31
N PRO A 1244 -20.93 36.15 -29.43
CA PRO A 1244 -20.07 36.20 -30.62
C PRO A 1244 -20.91 36.03 -31.89
N ILE A 1245 -20.78 36.97 -32.83
CA ILE A 1245 -21.54 37.01 -34.08
C ILE A 1245 -20.61 36.94 -35.30
N PRO A 1246 -21.08 36.39 -36.43
CA PRO A 1246 -20.32 36.43 -37.69
C PRO A 1246 -20.16 37.87 -38.22
N ALA A 1247 -19.15 38.08 -39.06
CA ALA A 1247 -18.71 39.40 -39.51
C ALA A 1247 -19.79 40.23 -40.23
N ASP A 1248 -20.69 39.57 -40.95
CA ASP A 1248 -21.82 40.16 -41.68
C ASP A 1248 -22.85 40.81 -40.75
N LYS A 1249 -23.02 40.28 -39.53
CA LYS A 1249 -23.95 40.81 -38.55
C LYS A 1249 -23.40 41.98 -37.73
N VAL A 1250 -22.08 42.21 -37.77
CA VAL A 1250 -21.42 43.27 -36.98
C VAL A 1250 -21.89 44.66 -37.40
N ILE A 1251 -22.08 44.90 -38.70
CA ILE A 1251 -22.54 46.18 -39.25
C ILE A 1251 -23.93 46.55 -38.67
N ASN A 1252 -24.83 45.57 -38.57
CA ASN A 1252 -26.16 45.79 -38.01
C ASN A 1252 -26.12 46.11 -36.52
N LEU A 1253 -25.19 45.51 -35.77
CA LEU A 1253 -25.03 45.76 -34.34
C LEU A 1253 -24.54 47.20 -34.07
N ILE A 1254 -23.62 47.70 -34.90
CA ILE A 1254 -23.08 49.07 -34.76
C ILE A 1254 -24.13 50.12 -35.14
N ASN A 1255 -24.98 49.84 -36.12
CA ASN A 1255 -25.98 50.78 -36.63
C ASN A 1255 -27.29 50.83 -35.82
N GLN A 1256 -27.49 49.94 -34.84
CA GLN A 1256 -28.67 49.96 -33.98
C GLN A 1256 -28.46 50.88 -32.77
N PRO A 1257 -29.29 51.92 -32.55
CA PRO A 1257 -29.28 52.65 -31.28
C PRO A 1257 -29.74 51.71 -30.16
N THR A 1258 -28.85 51.34 -29.24
CA THR A 1258 -29.13 50.44 -28.12
C THR A 1258 -30.20 51.03 -27.22
N LYS A 1259 -31.44 50.51 -27.32
CA LYS A 1259 -32.49 50.72 -26.32
C LYS A 1259 -32.09 50.01 -25.03
N ILE A 1260 -31.55 50.73 -24.06
CA ILE A 1260 -31.60 50.27 -22.67
C ILE A 1260 -33.05 50.47 -22.21
N GLN A 1261 -33.82 49.39 -22.14
CA GLN A 1261 -35.14 49.43 -21.49
C GLN A 1261 -34.95 49.75 -20.00
N SER A 1262 -35.30 50.98 -19.63
CA SER A 1262 -35.50 51.40 -18.25
C SER A 1262 -36.77 50.74 -17.70
N SER A 1263 -36.59 49.69 -16.90
CA SER A 1263 -37.50 49.27 -15.82
C SER A 1263 -36.70 48.48 -14.80
#